data_AF-A0A6G5QM61-F1
#
_entry.id   AF-A0A6G5QM61-F1
#
_cell.length_a   1.000
_cell.length_b   1.000
_cell.length_c   1.000
_cell.angle_alpha   90.00
_cell.angle_beta   90.00
_cell.angle_gamma   90.00
#
_symmetry.space_group_name_H-M   'P 1'
#
loop_
_entity.id
_entity.type
_entity.pdbx_description
1 polymer ?
#
loop_
_entity_poly.entity_id
_entity_poly.type
_entity_poly.pdbx_seq_one_letter_code
_entity_poly.pdbx_strand_id
1 'polypeptide(L)'
;MKNLKLILIVFIMLSGNAFAQTDLNGLNHPIKASGPGFIDINTDENLKKRDIMHEGKEAKKIYGDIATIGATVSLPIGNSSQGHGYDYVPRLEWLKGSVVNVYFVKDEKTGFSFNSAKATFDFSDVKNIQNEAIGSKITGKKVILARLYWAGAIANKWHNAHDLQKRYFKDIENFQTIKFKTPKGLHTITATQENTKWYGSYTKDGMQFMYQASADVTDLVKASLGSSDKERTFAAGDIKSTEGDPFALKGYRDNGWSNRLFAPHYGGWALTIVYDFGDTEEGRKVKPKGVNIYDGLKILAPIHLSGGQSTRLDSTFVTFSGFYTPISGAIKSSLTVLSFGAKYEVDSEDLQFKKGSVFKSVSSANNGVGSQFNGTITKFGNHMNKTDNGKPKPYHNQMDLDIYDISEMMSNRQTSAEAKLTAKVIRTGSATFGERENIGLVAFSTDLYEPQVCYQEELFVKGKDEDDSKFRRVAVKGQGETKAKKDDILRTKLTIKNEGNEAAEKVSVTTEINPNSMTYQENTTYINNNTNGSFTIQPSHHVNDNTGLQKKIGSNLQFFIGRGASENDGGTIDNTNKTFIQYDATLNKEYKETKYTVKFSNKSINLEYEGQLRKCVDKTYNLVIQNVKIDDFKAVNKNFKKKGNPENLYTQLAGEPFDVKIVYFDEKLNVGEEPTGPASNIDVDVKVVSTCDSDISVLDGVNTITAKFTPQKGLVELKNLIIKNPYPVLYFKLSYTDSSGKNHATCTSSDVFSVRPKDFRVYDTVANNILNTPRLIGGRPYPNIGLIATDKNDQPAKGYKNIIKTDTAKGNMVTFVPQLPTTCTATVPPAVLVQLQAVFDKENGTGILQKILQGGAAIANRNFSFDEVGNVNLQVVDASYTAIDKTNNDCIVGSSTTTKDSFGRIGCNIELTPTPFTFIPQDISIDNVRIANFQGGNMTYISNQPEMASTVTFNLTARLGDTVRTTSRLYTNGCYSKQNSFTIGIAGNLPGFTDETGQAPNIADAIQRDVIYSSNAGDANTAKEANTANNNGAFTVNAAAFNQGIATASINLNFARRVNVAKNPFTVPDNIFTFTGVRDDDNVPGATYTAPLAPTSSSQFYYGIVYAPDYKGPLRGFNAKVYFGVFCNACNTTNYPIASSALLPSASNWFLNTTHNTTAQGQVNLYDSANTNSQTTITPRPNIANGIQIIRLLSASSTPVTDTIQMNASNWLIFNAANVNATFNTFNVSFTGAPNWGGNTIDSEGNLLNGAGSAGNVLESNTGSLRNYTTDKTNKRSNW
;
A
#
# COMPACT_ATOMS: atom_id res chain seq x y z
N MET A 1 36.95 -19.38 5.08
CA MET A 1 36.02 -19.12 6.21
C MET A 1 34.87 -18.16 5.82
N LYS A 2 34.12 -18.44 4.74
CA LYS A 2 32.95 -17.65 4.31
C LYS A 2 31.65 -18.47 4.18
N ASN A 3 31.73 -19.81 4.33
CA ASN A 3 30.60 -20.71 4.13
C ASN A 3 29.94 -21.23 5.43
N LEU A 4 30.36 -20.76 6.61
CA LEU A 4 29.77 -21.19 7.89
C LEU A 4 28.71 -20.23 8.46
N LYS A 5 28.60 -18.99 7.93
CA LYS A 5 27.58 -18.01 8.39
C LYS A 5 26.21 -18.18 7.74
N LEU A 6 26.11 -18.85 6.59
CA LEU A 6 24.82 -19.08 5.93
C LEU A 6 24.03 -20.25 6.53
N ILE A 7 24.72 -21.25 7.09
CA ILE A 7 24.08 -22.45 7.66
C ILE A 7 23.56 -22.20 9.08
N LEU A 8 24.14 -21.25 9.84
CA LEU A 8 23.68 -20.91 11.19
C LEU A 8 22.45 -19.97 11.21
N ILE A 9 22.22 -19.19 10.14
CA ILE A 9 21.02 -18.34 10.01
C ILE A 9 19.81 -19.16 9.52
N VAL A 10 20.03 -20.26 8.80
CA VAL A 10 18.95 -21.16 8.36
C VAL A 10 18.53 -22.14 9.47
N PHE A 11 19.43 -22.52 10.39
CA PHE A 11 19.10 -23.43 11.50
C PHE A 11 18.46 -22.77 12.73
N ILE A 12 18.57 -21.45 12.90
CA ILE A 12 17.91 -20.71 14.02
C ILE A 12 16.46 -20.31 13.66
N MET A 13 16.05 -20.37 12.38
CA MET A 13 14.65 -20.14 11.97
C MET A 13 13.76 -21.39 12.04
N LEU A 14 14.28 -22.56 12.44
CA LEU A 14 13.51 -23.81 12.54
C LEU A 14 13.26 -24.30 13.98
N SER A 15 13.59 -23.50 14.99
CA SER A 15 13.31 -23.81 16.41
C SER A 15 12.62 -22.64 17.13
N GLY A 16 11.44 -22.29 16.65
CA GLY A 16 10.53 -21.38 17.31
C GLY A 16 9.33 -21.10 16.43
N ASN A 17 8.30 -21.95 16.50
CA ASN A 17 7.00 -21.63 15.92
C ASN A 17 6.46 -20.36 16.60
N ALA A 18 6.69 -19.20 16.00
CA ALA A 18 5.96 -17.97 16.27
C ALA A 18 5.10 -17.68 15.05
N PHE A 19 3.97 -18.38 14.93
CA PHE A 19 2.89 -17.90 14.07
C PHE A 19 2.42 -16.57 14.68
N ALA A 20 2.48 -15.48 13.92
CA ALA A 20 1.91 -14.21 14.37
C ALA A 20 0.42 -14.42 14.67
N GLN A 21 -0.03 -13.98 15.84
CA GLN A 21 -1.41 -14.16 16.29
C GLN A 21 -2.18 -12.85 16.08
N THR A 22 -3.38 -12.92 15.53
CA THR A 22 -4.19 -11.73 15.28
C THR A 22 -5.01 -11.36 16.51
N ASP A 23 -4.97 -10.10 16.95
CA ASP A 23 -5.77 -9.59 18.06
C ASP A 23 -7.21 -9.22 17.64
N LEU A 24 -8.00 -8.68 18.58
CA LEU A 24 -9.38 -8.24 18.32
C LEU A 24 -9.47 -7.02 17.39
N ASN A 25 -8.34 -6.34 17.14
CA ASN A 25 -8.25 -5.19 16.25
C ASN A 25 -7.74 -5.56 14.85
N GLY A 26 -7.49 -6.85 14.58
CA GLY A 26 -6.93 -7.32 13.30
C GLY A 26 -5.42 -7.11 13.14
N LEU A 27 -4.70 -6.76 14.21
CA LEU A 27 -3.25 -6.58 14.19
C LEU A 27 -2.53 -7.91 14.45
N ASN A 28 -1.38 -8.11 13.80
CA ASN A 28 -0.54 -9.29 14.00
C ASN A 28 0.46 -9.09 15.14
N HIS A 29 0.33 -9.89 16.20
CA HIS A 29 1.18 -9.86 17.39
C HIS A 29 2.24 -10.99 17.38
N PRO A 30 3.53 -10.66 17.51
CA PRO A 30 4.61 -11.64 17.59
C PRO A 30 4.75 -12.19 19.02
N ILE A 31 3.73 -12.88 19.50
CA ILE A 31 3.69 -13.41 20.87
C ILE A 31 4.67 -14.58 21.02
N LYS A 32 5.51 -14.51 22.07
CA LYS A 32 6.46 -15.57 22.42
C LYS A 32 6.35 -15.94 23.89
N ALA A 33 6.28 -17.25 24.17
CA ALA A 33 6.45 -17.76 25.53
C ALA A 33 7.90 -17.57 25.99
N SER A 34 8.11 -16.99 27.18
CA SER A 34 9.42 -16.72 27.74
C SER A 34 9.37 -16.78 29.26
N GLY A 35 10.05 -17.77 29.85
CA GLY A 35 10.09 -17.97 31.30
C GLY A 35 8.69 -18.03 31.95
N PRO A 36 8.35 -17.14 32.89
CA PRO A 36 7.11 -17.17 33.66
C PRO A 36 5.88 -16.58 32.94
N GLY A 37 5.98 -16.18 31.67
CA GLY A 37 4.87 -15.59 30.94
C GLY A 37 5.13 -15.47 29.44
N PHE A 38 4.48 -14.48 28.83
CA PHE A 38 4.52 -14.21 27.40
C PHE A 38 4.99 -12.79 27.15
N ILE A 39 5.72 -12.61 26.05
CA ILE A 39 6.22 -11.32 25.57
C ILE A 39 5.59 -11.01 24.21
N ASP A 40 5.31 -9.74 23.97
CA ASP A 40 4.70 -9.23 22.75
C ASP A 40 5.38 -7.91 22.37
N ILE A 41 6.28 -7.95 21.40
CA ILE A 41 7.18 -6.82 21.09
C ILE A 41 7.12 -6.51 19.60
N ASN A 42 6.62 -5.33 19.27
CA ASN A 42 6.65 -4.74 17.92
C ASN A 42 7.16 -3.29 18.04
N THR A 43 8.46 -3.15 18.18
CA THR A 43 9.17 -1.86 18.33
C THR A 43 10.06 -1.61 17.11
N ASP A 44 10.63 -0.41 17.00
CA ASP A 44 11.63 -0.12 15.99
C ASP A 44 13.04 -0.16 16.57
N GLU A 45 13.99 -0.75 15.83
CA GLU A 45 15.41 -0.68 16.20
C GLU A 45 15.92 0.77 16.17
N ASN A 46 15.44 1.57 15.21
CA ASN A 46 15.67 3.00 15.05
C ASN A 46 14.39 3.68 14.59
N LEU A 47 14.18 4.94 14.96
CA LEU A 47 13.05 5.73 14.46
C LEU A 47 13.08 5.83 12.93
N LYS A 48 11.91 5.86 12.31
CA LYS A 48 11.77 5.91 10.85
C LYS A 48 11.56 7.34 10.37
N LYS A 49 12.33 7.76 9.37
CA LYS A 49 12.11 9.04 8.69
C LYS A 49 10.76 9.03 7.98
N ARG A 50 10.02 10.13 8.07
CA ARG A 50 8.80 10.39 7.30
C ARG A 50 9.11 11.27 6.09
N ASP A 51 8.60 10.86 4.94
CA ASP A 51 8.67 11.65 3.72
C ASP A 51 7.60 12.76 3.77
N ILE A 52 8.05 14.00 3.66
CA ILE A 52 7.15 15.17 3.60
C ILE A 52 6.85 15.39 2.13
N MET A 53 5.69 14.94 1.66
CA MET A 53 5.33 15.00 0.23
C MET A 53 4.54 16.27 -0.09
N HIS A 54 4.97 17.01 -1.12
CA HIS A 54 4.24 18.15 -1.69
C HIS A 54 4.22 18.02 -3.22
N GLU A 55 3.03 18.09 -3.83
CA GLU A 55 2.85 17.96 -5.29
C GLU A 55 3.52 16.71 -5.91
N GLY A 56 3.52 15.59 -5.19
CA GLY A 56 4.08 14.31 -5.67
C GLY A 56 5.61 14.18 -5.56
N LYS A 57 6.30 15.12 -4.89
CA LYS A 57 7.74 15.07 -4.62
C LYS A 57 8.03 15.28 -3.13
N GLU A 58 9.16 14.75 -2.64
CA GLU A 58 9.65 15.04 -1.28
C GLU A 58 10.06 16.51 -1.18
N ALA A 59 9.45 17.25 -0.25
CA ALA A 59 9.73 18.64 0.05
C ALA A 59 11.01 18.77 0.88
N LYS A 60 12.17 18.82 0.21
CA LYS A 60 13.48 19.02 0.84
C LYS A 60 13.72 20.46 1.32
N LYS A 61 12.96 21.40 0.75
CA LYS A 61 12.98 22.83 1.05
C LYS A 61 11.54 23.30 1.13
N ILE A 62 11.19 24.02 2.19
CA ILE A 62 9.90 24.68 2.35
C ILE A 62 10.11 26.15 2.69
N TYR A 63 9.24 27.02 2.18
CA TYR A 63 9.15 28.42 2.60
C TYR A 63 8.21 28.52 3.80
N GLY A 64 8.61 27.91 4.91
CA GLY A 64 7.80 27.77 6.11
C GLY A 64 8.54 27.01 7.21
N ASP A 65 7.82 26.35 8.11
CA ASP A 65 8.41 25.64 9.25
C ASP A 65 7.53 24.47 9.71
N ILE A 66 7.98 23.81 10.78
CA ILE A 66 7.24 22.81 11.54
C ILE A 66 6.63 23.45 12.80
N ALA A 67 5.46 22.98 13.20
CA ALA A 67 4.87 23.31 14.49
C ALA A 67 4.21 22.08 15.12
N THR A 68 4.33 21.95 16.43
CA THR A 68 3.76 20.82 17.17
C THR A 68 3.01 21.34 18.40
N ILE A 69 1.85 20.73 18.68
CA ILE A 69 1.09 20.89 19.92
C ILE A 69 0.78 19.52 20.50
N GLY A 70 0.40 19.44 21.76
CA GLY A 70 -0.03 18.19 22.37
C GLY A 70 -0.48 18.38 23.81
N ALA A 71 -1.03 17.31 24.39
CA ALA A 71 -1.49 17.29 25.77
C ALA A 71 -1.54 15.86 26.32
N THR A 72 -1.31 15.72 27.63
CA THR A 72 -1.54 14.47 28.37
C THR A 72 -3.03 14.29 28.68
N VAL A 73 -3.49 13.05 28.73
CA VAL A 73 -4.85 12.69 29.16
C VAL A 73 -4.89 12.12 30.58
N SER A 74 -3.76 12.07 31.28
CA SER A 74 -3.63 11.51 32.62
C SER A 74 -2.86 12.44 33.56
N LEU A 75 -3.43 12.75 34.73
CA LEU A 75 -2.82 13.61 35.74
C LEU A 75 -2.64 12.90 37.07
N PRO A 76 -1.56 13.18 37.81
CA PRO A 76 -1.24 12.52 39.07
C PRO A 76 -2.10 13.03 40.24
N ILE A 77 -2.40 12.13 41.17
CA ILE A 77 -3.01 12.40 42.47
C ILE A 77 -1.91 12.33 43.53
N GLY A 78 -1.40 13.49 43.94
CA GLY A 78 -0.43 13.59 45.02
C GLY A 78 -1.08 13.80 46.39
N ASN A 79 -0.23 14.12 47.36
CA ASN A 79 -0.63 14.49 48.73
C ASN A 79 -0.29 15.97 49.01
N SER A 80 -0.60 16.47 50.21
CA SER A 80 -0.38 17.86 50.61
C SER A 80 1.05 18.37 50.46
N SER A 81 2.06 17.48 50.45
CA SER A 81 3.48 17.85 50.29
C SER A 81 3.99 17.83 48.85
N GLN A 82 3.23 17.24 47.92
CA GLN A 82 3.64 17.07 46.51
C GLN A 82 2.75 17.83 45.53
N GLY A 83 1.59 18.33 45.95
CA GLY A 83 0.62 18.95 45.04
C GLY A 83 -0.31 17.92 44.39
N HIS A 84 -1.24 18.40 43.55
CA HIS A 84 -2.25 17.58 42.89
C HIS A 84 -2.45 18.03 41.45
N GLY A 85 -2.65 17.09 40.51
CA GLY A 85 -2.87 17.41 39.10
C GLY A 85 -1.61 18.01 38.46
N TYR A 86 -1.76 19.19 37.87
CA TYR A 86 -0.65 19.91 37.23
C TYR A 86 0.43 20.33 38.23
N ASP A 87 0.06 20.64 39.49
CA ASP A 87 1.00 21.11 40.52
C ASP A 87 1.81 19.97 41.18
N TYR A 88 1.69 18.73 40.70
CA TYR A 88 2.35 17.58 41.29
C TYR A 88 3.85 17.55 41.01
N VAL A 89 4.68 17.42 42.05
CA VAL A 89 6.14 17.26 41.93
C VAL A 89 6.59 15.88 42.44
N PRO A 90 7.07 15.00 41.55
CA PRO A 90 7.62 13.70 41.92
C PRO A 90 8.88 13.81 42.79
N ARG A 91 9.10 12.84 43.67
CA ARG A 91 10.30 12.74 44.53
C ARG A 91 10.94 11.36 44.41
N LEU A 92 12.24 11.28 44.63
CA LEU A 92 13.02 10.04 44.65
C LEU A 92 12.74 9.21 45.93
N GLU A 93 11.49 8.83 46.14
CA GLU A 93 10.98 8.11 47.30
C GLU A 93 9.94 7.05 46.87
N TRP A 94 9.84 5.94 47.61
CA TRP A 94 8.91 4.86 47.29
C TRP A 94 7.45 5.33 47.35
N LEU A 95 6.69 5.11 46.26
CA LEU A 95 5.28 5.54 46.06
C LEU A 95 5.04 7.07 46.13
N LYS A 96 6.10 7.88 46.00
CA LYS A 96 6.02 9.35 45.84
C LYS A 96 6.73 9.85 44.57
N GLY A 97 7.08 8.95 43.65
CA GLY A 97 7.72 9.26 42.37
C GLY A 97 6.72 9.38 41.22
N SER A 98 7.21 9.37 39.97
CA SER A 98 6.38 9.53 38.78
C SER A 98 5.42 8.37 38.51
N VAL A 99 5.62 7.21 39.17
CA VAL A 99 4.68 6.08 39.16
C VAL A 99 3.76 6.20 40.37
N VAL A 100 2.67 6.95 40.20
CA VAL A 100 1.70 7.32 41.24
C VAL A 100 0.28 7.12 40.71
N ASN A 101 -0.72 7.21 41.60
CA ASN A 101 -2.13 7.25 41.22
C ASN A 101 -2.40 8.37 40.21
N VAL A 102 -3.18 8.09 39.18
CA VAL A 102 -3.57 9.07 38.16
C VAL A 102 -5.07 9.07 37.91
N TYR A 103 -5.61 10.22 37.50
CA TYR A 103 -6.97 10.37 36.99
C TYR A 103 -6.98 10.88 35.55
N PHE A 104 -8.05 10.61 34.82
CA PHE A 104 -8.20 11.06 33.44
C PHE A 104 -8.66 12.51 33.32
N VAL A 105 -7.99 13.24 32.42
CA VAL A 105 -8.37 14.60 32.00
C VAL A 105 -9.63 14.52 31.13
N LYS A 106 -10.54 15.49 31.33
CA LYS A 106 -11.80 15.61 30.57
C LYS A 106 -12.02 17.06 30.12
N ASP A 107 -11.00 17.63 29.46
CA ASP A 107 -11.02 19.03 28.96
C ASP A 107 -12.12 19.27 27.91
N GLU A 108 -12.57 18.22 27.21
CA GLU A 108 -13.64 18.26 26.22
C GLU A 108 -14.63 17.12 26.47
N LYS A 109 -15.81 17.46 26.99
CA LYS A 109 -16.83 16.46 27.37
C LYS A 109 -17.67 15.97 26.18
N THR A 110 -17.70 16.74 25.08
CA THR A 110 -18.63 16.46 23.99
C THR A 110 -18.03 15.44 23.03
N GLY A 111 -18.63 14.24 22.98
CA GLY A 111 -18.28 13.18 22.03
C GLY A 111 -17.14 12.26 22.46
N PHE A 112 -16.56 12.46 23.65
CA PHE A 112 -15.55 11.59 24.26
C PHE A 112 -16.18 10.72 25.36
N SER A 113 -15.65 9.51 25.54
CA SER A 113 -16.23 8.46 26.37
C SER A 113 -15.57 8.40 27.75
N PHE A 114 -14.24 8.53 27.85
CA PHE A 114 -13.55 8.39 29.15
C PHE A 114 -12.36 9.33 29.41
N ASN A 115 -11.63 9.79 28.40
CA ASN A 115 -10.60 10.82 28.57
C ASN A 115 -10.51 11.74 27.36
N SER A 116 -10.02 12.96 27.55
CA SER A 116 -9.85 13.97 26.50
C SER A 116 -8.97 15.13 26.97
N ALA A 117 -8.07 15.60 26.12
CA ALA A 117 -7.26 16.78 26.38
C ALA A 117 -7.19 17.68 25.13
N LYS A 118 -7.08 19.00 25.32
CA LYS A 118 -7.05 20.00 24.24
C LYS A 118 -5.74 20.78 24.22
N ALA A 119 -5.32 21.20 23.04
CA ALA A 119 -4.14 22.03 22.82
C ALA A 119 -4.38 23.03 21.68
N THR A 120 -3.68 24.17 21.70
CA THR A 120 -3.86 25.26 20.72
C THR A 120 -2.53 25.66 20.11
N PHE A 121 -2.47 25.79 18.78
CA PHE A 121 -1.28 26.34 18.11
C PHE A 121 -1.10 27.83 18.42
N ASP A 122 0.12 28.21 18.82
CA ASP A 122 0.57 29.59 18.93
C ASP A 122 1.61 29.90 17.86
N PHE A 123 1.27 30.85 16.99
CA PHE A 123 2.12 31.37 15.91
C PHE A 123 2.47 32.85 16.08
N SER A 124 2.20 33.44 17.25
CA SER A 124 2.39 34.88 17.50
C SER A 124 3.83 35.36 17.32
N ASP A 125 4.78 34.45 17.50
CA ASP A 125 6.23 34.60 17.39
C ASP A 125 6.77 34.41 15.95
N VAL A 126 5.94 34.00 14.99
CA VAL A 126 6.38 33.72 13.60
C VAL A 126 6.44 35.00 12.76
N LYS A 127 7.64 35.30 12.25
CA LYS A 127 7.94 36.48 11.42
C LYS A 127 8.65 36.13 10.12
N ASN A 128 8.49 36.96 9.11
CA ASN A 128 9.19 36.86 7.82
C ASN A 128 10.61 37.48 7.89
N ILE A 129 11.37 37.44 6.78
CA ILE A 129 12.75 37.96 6.73
C ILE A 129 12.84 39.49 6.88
N GLN A 130 11.73 40.22 6.69
CA GLN A 130 11.60 41.65 6.96
C GLN A 130 11.10 41.95 8.39
N ASN A 131 11.02 40.95 9.26
CA ASN A 131 10.55 41.05 10.65
C ASN A 131 9.05 41.41 10.79
N GLU A 132 8.25 41.17 9.75
CA GLU A 132 6.79 41.34 9.77
C GLU A 132 6.12 40.07 10.34
N ALA A 133 5.08 40.23 11.15
CA ALA A 133 4.32 39.11 11.71
C ALA A 133 3.49 38.41 10.63
N ILE A 134 3.66 37.09 10.50
CA ILE A 134 2.96 36.27 9.49
C ILE A 134 2.14 35.14 10.10
N GLY A 135 2.12 35.00 11.42
CA GLY A 135 1.42 33.92 12.12
C GLY A 135 -0.06 33.80 11.75
N SER A 136 -0.77 34.90 11.50
CA SER A 136 -2.20 34.89 11.10
C SER A 136 -2.44 34.27 9.72
N LYS A 137 -1.42 34.21 8.87
CA LYS A 137 -1.48 33.64 7.52
C LYS A 137 -1.27 32.12 7.49
N ILE A 138 -0.77 31.55 8.58
CA ILE A 138 -0.63 30.10 8.76
C ILE A 138 -2.03 29.55 9.02
N THR A 139 -2.63 29.07 7.94
CA THR A 139 -3.97 28.47 7.89
C THR A 139 -3.87 27.12 7.19
N GLY A 140 -4.97 26.35 7.18
CA GLY A 140 -5.01 25.04 6.54
C GLY A 140 -4.53 25.03 5.08
N LYS A 141 -4.69 26.13 4.34
CA LYS A 141 -4.18 26.27 2.95
C LYS A 141 -2.65 26.16 2.83
N LYS A 142 -1.92 26.46 3.90
CA LYS A 142 -0.44 26.41 3.92
C LYS A 142 0.08 25.08 4.45
N VAL A 143 -0.76 24.24 5.05
CA VAL A 143 -0.33 22.94 5.59
C VAL A 143 -0.03 21.99 4.45
N ILE A 144 1.16 21.39 4.43
CA ILE A 144 1.55 20.36 3.45
C ILE A 144 1.58 18.96 4.06
N LEU A 145 1.73 18.86 5.38
CA LEU A 145 1.65 17.62 6.15
C LEU A 145 1.04 17.93 7.53
N ALA A 146 0.14 17.09 8.03
CA ALA A 146 -0.23 17.04 9.43
C ALA A 146 -0.31 15.59 9.91
N ARG A 147 0.34 15.28 11.03
CA ARG A 147 0.38 13.92 11.59
C ARG A 147 0.02 13.95 13.07
N LEU A 148 -0.94 13.11 13.44
CA LEU A 148 -1.39 12.91 14.81
C LEU A 148 -0.66 11.72 15.40
N TYR A 149 -0.16 11.87 16.62
CA TYR A 149 0.53 10.86 17.42
C TYR A 149 -0.20 10.67 18.74
N TRP A 150 -0.31 9.44 19.22
CA TRP A 150 -0.79 9.15 20.55
C TRP A 150 -0.16 7.88 21.12
N ALA A 151 -0.07 7.83 22.43
CA ALA A 151 0.52 6.73 23.16
C ALA A 151 -0.18 6.54 24.51
N GLY A 152 -0.07 5.34 25.06
CA GLY A 152 -0.62 5.03 26.37
C GLY A 152 0.01 3.79 27.00
N ALA A 153 -0.08 3.73 28.33
CA ALA A 153 0.30 2.57 29.11
C ALA A 153 -0.94 1.88 29.70
N ILE A 154 -1.10 0.60 29.36
CA ILE A 154 -2.18 -0.29 29.77
C ILE A 154 -1.60 -1.32 30.74
N ALA A 155 -2.19 -1.46 31.92
CA ALA A 155 -1.85 -2.45 32.92
C ALA A 155 -3.14 -3.03 33.48
N ASN A 156 -3.15 -4.34 33.71
CA ASN A 156 -4.27 -5.00 34.37
C ASN A 156 -3.78 -6.13 35.26
N LYS A 157 -4.46 -6.35 36.39
CA LYS A 157 -4.17 -7.44 37.32
C LYS A 157 -5.24 -8.52 37.19
N TRP A 158 -4.83 -9.78 37.13
CA TRP A 158 -5.74 -10.90 37.01
C TRP A 158 -5.65 -11.81 38.23
N HIS A 159 -6.74 -12.54 38.51
CA HIS A 159 -6.76 -13.60 39.51
C HIS A 159 -6.90 -14.94 38.79
N ASN A 160 -5.78 -15.66 38.60
CA ASN A 160 -5.75 -17.01 38.01
C ASN A 160 -6.54 -17.14 36.69
N ALA A 161 -6.25 -16.27 35.70
CA ALA A 161 -6.91 -16.35 34.40
C ALA A 161 -6.52 -17.65 33.64
N HIS A 162 -7.51 -18.36 33.11
CA HIS A 162 -7.32 -19.63 32.40
C HIS A 162 -6.92 -19.45 30.92
N ASP A 163 -7.43 -18.41 30.26
CA ASP A 163 -7.09 -18.05 28.87
C ASP A 163 -6.42 -16.67 28.83
N LEU A 164 -5.10 -16.69 29.06
CA LEU A 164 -4.29 -15.48 29.23
C LEU A 164 -4.26 -14.62 27.98
N GLN A 165 -4.16 -15.24 26.80
CA GLN A 165 -4.05 -14.54 25.53
C GLN A 165 -5.36 -13.83 25.18
N LYS A 166 -6.50 -14.53 25.28
CA LYS A 166 -7.81 -13.90 25.02
C LYS A 166 -8.07 -12.73 25.97
N ARG A 167 -7.68 -12.86 27.24
CA ARG A 167 -7.80 -11.78 28.21
C ARG A 167 -6.89 -10.60 27.86
N TYR A 168 -5.64 -10.88 27.51
CA TYR A 168 -4.68 -9.89 27.05
C TYR A 168 -5.20 -9.08 25.86
N PHE A 169 -5.69 -9.74 24.80
CA PHE A 169 -6.25 -9.10 23.62
C PHE A 169 -7.52 -8.28 23.91
N LYS A 170 -8.33 -8.72 24.87
CA LYS A 170 -9.48 -7.94 25.33
C LYS A 170 -9.06 -6.67 26.07
N ASP A 171 -8.03 -6.74 26.91
CA ASP A 171 -7.58 -5.60 27.69
C ASP A 171 -6.95 -4.51 26.78
N ILE A 172 -6.26 -4.89 25.70
CA ILE A 172 -5.69 -3.94 24.72
C ILE A 172 -6.65 -3.51 23.60
N GLU A 173 -7.85 -4.07 23.50
CA GLU A 173 -8.81 -3.76 22.44
C GLU A 173 -8.99 -2.23 22.23
N ASN A 174 -8.96 -1.81 20.96
CA ASN A 174 -9.05 -0.46 20.43
C ASN A 174 -7.88 0.49 20.77
N PHE A 175 -6.72 0.00 21.22
CA PHE A 175 -5.58 0.87 21.54
C PHE A 175 -5.05 1.70 20.35
N GLN A 176 -5.17 1.18 19.13
CA GLN A 176 -4.79 1.88 17.90
C GLN A 176 -5.84 2.88 17.40
N THR A 177 -6.89 3.15 18.17
CA THR A 177 -7.97 4.05 17.79
C THR A 177 -8.06 5.21 18.78
N ILE A 178 -8.27 6.42 18.26
CA ILE A 178 -8.43 7.66 19.02
C ILE A 178 -9.60 8.46 18.46
N LYS A 179 -10.26 9.26 19.31
CA LYS A 179 -11.13 10.33 18.84
C LYS A 179 -10.36 11.63 18.73
N PHE A 180 -10.51 12.31 17.60
CA PHE A 180 -9.83 13.55 17.28
C PHE A 180 -10.86 14.63 16.90
N LYS A 181 -10.95 15.68 17.70
CA LYS A 181 -11.82 16.83 17.49
C LYS A 181 -11.02 17.98 16.89
N THR A 182 -11.35 18.30 15.65
CA THR A 182 -10.90 19.51 14.97
C THR A 182 -11.86 20.67 15.27
N PRO A 183 -11.48 21.92 14.96
CA PRO A 183 -12.40 23.06 15.01
C PRO A 183 -13.70 22.88 14.20
N LYS A 184 -13.72 21.96 13.21
CA LYS A 184 -14.86 21.74 12.32
C LYS A 184 -15.64 20.44 12.58
N GLY A 185 -15.14 19.54 13.41
CA GLY A 185 -15.81 18.25 13.63
C GLY A 185 -15.04 17.27 14.50
N LEU A 186 -15.75 16.22 14.92
CA LEU A 186 -15.19 15.08 15.64
C LEU A 186 -14.99 13.92 14.68
N HIS A 187 -13.84 13.27 14.77
CA HIS A 187 -13.43 12.19 13.89
C HIS A 187 -12.90 11.02 14.72
N THR A 188 -13.15 9.79 14.27
CA THR A 188 -12.49 8.60 14.82
C THR A 188 -11.35 8.22 13.89
N ILE A 189 -10.14 8.16 14.45
CA ILE A 189 -8.92 7.86 13.70
C ILE A 189 -8.38 6.53 14.19
N THR A 190 -8.12 5.62 13.26
CA THR A 190 -7.52 4.30 13.54
C THR A 190 -6.19 4.21 12.80
N ALA A 191 -5.11 3.97 13.53
CA ALA A 191 -3.79 3.77 12.94
C ALA A 191 -3.71 2.43 12.21
N THR A 192 -2.96 2.39 11.12
CA THR A 192 -2.62 1.13 10.43
C THR A 192 -1.62 0.32 11.24
N GLN A 193 -1.49 -0.98 10.94
CA GLN A 193 -0.49 -1.84 11.58
C GLN A 193 0.95 -1.30 11.44
N GLU A 194 1.30 -0.73 10.28
CA GLU A 194 2.62 -0.13 10.05
C GLU A 194 2.91 1.03 11.02
N ASN A 195 1.88 1.81 11.33
CA ASN A 195 1.98 3.02 12.15
C ASN A 195 1.61 2.79 13.62
N THR A 196 1.53 1.53 14.03
CA THR A 196 1.17 1.11 15.38
C THR A 196 2.28 0.21 15.93
N LYS A 197 2.87 0.62 17.05
CA LYS A 197 4.02 -0.03 17.69
C LYS A 197 3.73 -0.27 19.16
N TRP A 198 4.28 -1.34 19.73
CA TRP A 198 4.02 -1.68 21.12
C TRP A 198 5.12 -2.54 21.75
N TYR A 199 5.09 -2.53 23.08
CA TYR A 199 5.86 -3.42 23.94
C TYR A 199 4.98 -3.91 25.07
N GLY A 200 4.79 -5.22 25.14
CA GLY A 200 3.88 -5.89 26.03
C GLY A 200 4.46 -7.14 26.67
N SER A 201 3.93 -7.46 27.85
CA SER A 201 4.20 -8.74 28.51
C SER A 201 3.05 -9.10 29.44
N TYR A 202 2.73 -10.39 29.55
CA TYR A 202 1.66 -10.86 30.43
C TYR A 202 1.97 -12.21 31.08
N THR A 203 1.37 -12.44 32.24
CA THR A 203 1.48 -13.66 33.07
C THR A 203 0.11 -14.00 33.63
N LYS A 204 -0.02 -15.10 34.40
CA LYS A 204 -1.26 -15.41 35.12
C LYS A 204 -1.69 -14.35 36.15
N ASP A 205 -0.75 -13.51 36.59
CA ASP A 205 -0.98 -12.49 37.62
C ASP A 205 -1.44 -11.16 37.02
N GLY A 206 -1.32 -10.96 35.70
CA GLY A 206 -1.67 -9.72 35.02
C GLY A 206 -0.80 -9.40 33.81
N MET A 207 -0.94 -8.18 33.30
CA MET A 207 -0.28 -7.69 32.10
C MET A 207 0.21 -6.24 32.20
N GLN A 208 1.19 -5.91 31.36
CA GLN A 208 1.55 -4.55 31.00
C GLN A 208 1.68 -4.45 29.47
N PHE A 209 1.28 -3.31 28.90
CA PHE A 209 1.33 -3.04 27.48
C PHE A 209 1.47 -1.54 27.26
N MET A 210 2.48 -1.13 26.52
CA MET A 210 2.67 0.26 26.12
C MET A 210 2.71 0.31 24.61
N TYR A 211 2.13 1.35 24.06
CA TYR A 211 2.04 1.49 22.62
C TYR A 211 2.23 2.93 22.20
N GLN A 212 2.54 3.07 20.93
CA GLN A 212 2.48 4.32 20.21
C GLN A 212 1.87 4.10 18.85
N ALA A 213 0.98 5.00 18.48
CA ALA A 213 0.30 5.01 17.20
C ALA A 213 0.38 6.39 16.55
N SER A 214 0.31 6.41 15.23
CA SER A 214 0.26 7.66 14.47
C SER A 214 -0.62 7.53 13.23
N ALA A 215 -1.17 8.65 12.77
CA ALA A 215 -1.98 8.72 11.56
C ALA A 215 -1.78 10.04 10.83
N ASP A 216 -1.82 9.99 9.50
CA ASP A 216 -1.90 11.19 8.67
C ASP A 216 -3.30 11.79 8.81
N VAL A 217 -3.35 13.06 9.20
CA VAL A 217 -4.58 13.85 9.36
C VAL A 217 -4.51 15.15 8.56
N THR A 218 -3.64 15.20 7.54
CA THR A 218 -3.35 16.38 6.73
C THR A 218 -4.62 17.03 6.21
N ASP A 219 -5.53 16.25 5.62
CA ASP A 219 -6.76 16.78 5.02
C ASP A 219 -7.74 17.32 6.08
N LEU A 220 -7.82 16.68 7.24
CA LEU A 220 -8.64 17.16 8.35
C LEU A 220 -8.14 18.51 8.87
N VAL A 221 -6.83 18.64 9.05
CA VAL A 221 -6.20 19.87 9.53
C VAL A 221 -6.25 20.97 8.46
N LYS A 222 -6.01 20.65 7.18
CA LYS A 222 -6.19 21.58 6.05
C LYS A 222 -7.61 22.14 6.01
N ALA A 223 -8.59 21.29 6.27
CA ALA A 223 -9.98 21.72 6.28
C ALA A 223 -10.31 22.63 7.47
N SER A 224 -9.69 22.44 8.63
CA SER A 224 -10.14 23.08 9.88
C SER A 224 -9.25 24.22 10.42
N LEU A 225 -7.95 24.22 10.15
CA LEU A 225 -7.00 25.16 10.73
C LEU A 225 -7.21 26.58 10.20
N GLY A 226 -7.51 27.53 11.09
CA GLY A 226 -7.78 28.93 10.77
C GLY A 226 -6.83 29.92 11.44
N SER A 227 -7.24 31.19 11.47
CA SER A 227 -6.41 32.30 11.96
C SER A 227 -6.69 32.69 13.40
N SER A 228 -7.83 32.27 13.97
CA SER A 228 -8.20 32.54 15.37
C SER A 228 -7.80 31.41 16.32
N ASP A 229 -7.68 31.71 17.62
CA ASP A 229 -7.36 30.69 18.65
C ASP A 229 -8.33 29.51 18.63
N LYS A 230 -9.64 29.77 18.48
CA LYS A 230 -10.66 28.72 18.39
C LYS A 230 -10.45 27.80 17.18
N GLU A 231 -10.04 28.36 16.04
CA GLU A 231 -9.73 27.60 14.83
C GLU A 231 -8.32 26.96 14.85
N ARG A 232 -7.58 27.16 15.94
CA ARG A 232 -6.25 26.58 16.21
C ARG A 232 -6.26 25.59 17.37
N THR A 233 -7.39 25.45 18.06
CA THR A 233 -7.58 24.50 19.16
C THR A 233 -8.05 23.15 18.63
N PHE A 234 -7.32 22.10 18.99
CA PHE A 234 -7.66 20.71 18.70
C PHE A 234 -7.79 19.94 20.02
N ALA A 235 -8.59 18.88 20.02
CA ALA A 235 -8.67 17.97 21.16
C ALA A 235 -8.57 16.52 20.69
N ALA A 236 -7.96 15.67 21.51
CA ALA A 236 -7.96 14.24 21.29
C ALA A 236 -8.18 13.49 22.60
N GLY A 237 -8.71 12.27 22.50
CA GLY A 237 -9.23 11.53 23.64
C GLY A 237 -9.74 10.16 23.26
N ASP A 238 -10.32 9.46 24.23
CA ASP A 238 -10.54 8.02 24.19
C ASP A 238 -9.23 7.26 23.93
N ILE A 239 -8.10 7.81 24.41
CA ILE A 239 -6.77 7.20 24.34
C ILE A 239 -6.73 6.08 25.36
N LYS A 240 -6.54 4.84 24.91
CA LYS A 240 -6.50 3.67 25.79
C LYS A 240 -5.31 3.76 26.75
N SER A 241 -5.58 3.82 28.04
CA SER A 241 -4.57 3.84 29.12
C SER A 241 -5.21 3.36 30.43
N THR A 242 -4.42 3.25 31.49
CA THR A 242 -4.89 2.82 32.82
C THR A 242 -5.05 4.03 33.74
N GLU A 243 -6.14 4.08 34.49
CA GLU A 243 -6.40 5.06 35.55
C GLU A 243 -6.19 4.39 36.92
N GLY A 244 -5.96 5.19 37.97
CA GLY A 244 -5.90 4.73 39.34
C GLY A 244 -4.49 4.36 39.81
N ASP A 245 -4.42 3.70 40.97
CA ASP A 245 -3.18 3.33 41.64
C ASP A 245 -2.37 2.31 40.81
N PRO A 246 -1.07 2.54 40.56
CA PRO A 246 -0.18 1.53 40.01
C PRO A 246 -0.05 0.34 40.96
N PHE A 247 -0.07 -0.88 40.41
CA PHE A 247 0.03 -2.12 41.17
C PHE A 247 1.24 -2.96 40.77
N ALA A 248 1.73 -3.75 41.72
CA ALA A 248 2.85 -4.66 41.52
C ALA A 248 2.45 -5.85 40.64
N LEU A 249 3.19 -6.07 39.56
CA LEU A 249 3.03 -7.12 38.58
C LEU A 249 4.35 -7.87 38.36
N LYS A 250 4.26 -9.02 37.70
CA LYS A 250 5.42 -9.66 37.08
C LYS A 250 5.46 -9.25 35.62
N GLY A 251 6.56 -8.66 35.18
CA GLY A 251 6.67 -8.13 33.83
C GLY A 251 8.05 -8.32 33.23
N TYR A 252 8.09 -8.36 31.90
CA TYR A 252 9.31 -8.43 31.12
C TYR A 252 9.79 -7.02 30.78
N ARG A 253 11.05 -6.70 31.09
CA ARG A 253 11.72 -5.43 30.72
C ARG A 253 13.20 -5.71 30.53
N ASP A 254 13.88 -4.94 29.68
CA ASP A 254 15.35 -5.00 29.55
C ASP A 254 15.90 -6.44 29.46
N ASN A 255 15.32 -7.21 28.54
CA ASN A 255 15.64 -8.61 28.27
C ASN A 255 15.50 -9.60 29.45
N GLY A 256 14.83 -9.22 30.53
CA GLY A 256 14.66 -10.06 31.73
C GLY A 256 13.27 -9.92 32.37
N TRP A 257 12.95 -10.87 33.26
CA TRP A 257 11.71 -10.85 34.04
C TRP A 257 11.97 -10.27 35.42
N SER A 258 11.19 -9.25 35.79
CA SER A 258 11.26 -8.63 37.11
C SER A 258 10.01 -8.97 37.93
N ASN A 259 10.20 -9.25 39.22
CA ASN A 259 9.11 -9.40 40.18
C ASN A 259 8.78 -8.04 40.81
N ARG A 260 7.51 -7.81 41.19
CA ARG A 260 7.04 -6.57 41.83
C ARG A 260 7.30 -5.30 41.01
N LEU A 261 7.12 -5.41 39.70
CA LEU A 261 7.20 -4.31 38.75
C LEU A 261 5.93 -3.46 38.81
N PHE A 262 6.05 -2.16 39.06
CA PHE A 262 4.92 -1.24 38.95
C PHE A 262 4.86 -0.71 37.52
N ALA A 263 3.75 -0.96 36.83
CA ALA A 263 3.54 -0.44 35.48
C ALA A 263 3.15 1.04 35.56
N PRO A 264 3.82 1.93 34.82
CA PRO A 264 3.45 3.35 34.79
C PRO A 264 2.06 3.53 34.15
N HIS A 265 1.30 4.52 34.64
CA HIS A 265 -0.01 4.88 34.11
C HIS A 265 0.07 6.26 33.47
N TYR A 266 0.16 6.29 32.14
CA TYR A 266 0.21 7.54 31.37
C TYR A 266 -0.55 7.40 30.06
N GLY A 267 -0.87 8.54 29.43
CA GLY A 267 -1.30 8.61 28.04
C GLY A 267 -1.39 10.04 27.55
N GLY A 268 -1.26 10.23 26.24
CA GLY A 268 -1.31 11.57 25.66
C GLY A 268 -1.19 11.57 24.15
N TRP A 269 -1.26 12.76 23.57
CA TRP A 269 -1.21 12.94 22.12
C TRP A 269 -0.42 14.19 21.71
N ALA A 270 0.07 14.17 20.47
CA ALA A 270 0.70 15.30 19.81
C ALA A 270 0.21 15.43 18.36
N LEU A 271 0.09 16.65 17.86
CA LEU A 271 -0.20 16.96 16.46
C LEU A 271 0.93 17.82 15.92
N THR A 272 1.62 17.30 14.91
CA THR A 272 2.69 18.00 14.20
C THR A 272 2.19 18.41 12.82
N ILE A 273 2.40 19.67 12.45
CA ILE A 273 2.14 20.20 11.12
C ILE A 273 3.43 20.71 10.49
N VAL A 274 3.52 20.57 9.17
CA VAL A 274 4.49 21.27 8.34
C VAL A 274 3.71 22.22 7.43
N TYR A 275 4.06 23.50 7.47
CA TYR A 275 3.43 24.52 6.63
C TYR A 275 4.43 25.13 5.66
N ASP A 276 3.98 25.42 4.44
CA ASP A 276 4.76 26.00 3.36
C ASP A 276 3.96 27.11 2.67
N PHE A 277 4.59 28.27 2.50
CA PHE A 277 4.02 29.40 1.76
C PHE A 277 4.20 29.26 0.23
N GLY A 278 4.96 28.24 -0.21
CA GLY A 278 5.25 27.93 -1.60
C GLY A 278 6.25 28.91 -2.22
N ASP A 279 6.72 28.61 -3.43
CA ASP A 279 7.66 29.47 -4.17
C ASP A 279 6.97 30.69 -4.82
N THR A 280 6.23 31.44 -4.01
CA THR A 280 5.49 32.65 -4.38
C THR A 280 6.25 33.89 -3.90
N GLU A 281 5.86 35.09 -4.38
CA GLU A 281 6.44 36.32 -3.86
C GLU A 281 6.25 36.47 -2.34
N GLU A 282 5.11 36.02 -1.81
CA GLU A 282 4.84 35.96 -0.37
C GLU A 282 5.71 34.91 0.33
N GLY A 283 5.85 33.72 -0.25
CA GLY A 283 6.66 32.65 0.35
C GLY A 283 8.16 32.95 0.35
N ARG A 284 8.68 33.61 -0.69
CA ARG A 284 10.07 34.08 -0.74
C ARG A 284 10.40 35.18 0.29
N LYS A 285 9.40 35.72 0.99
CA LYS A 285 9.61 36.57 2.18
C LYS A 285 9.85 35.73 3.45
N VAL A 286 9.58 34.42 3.42
CA VAL A 286 9.85 33.49 4.52
C VAL A 286 11.22 32.85 4.28
N LYS A 287 12.06 32.76 5.32
CA LYS A 287 13.37 32.08 5.18
C LYS A 287 13.10 30.58 4.95
N PRO A 288 13.70 29.95 3.93
CA PRO A 288 13.46 28.54 3.67
C PRO A 288 14.07 27.67 4.77
N LYS A 289 13.41 26.54 5.05
CA LYS A 289 13.85 25.57 6.05
C LYS A 289 13.89 24.15 5.48
N GLY A 290 14.79 23.35 6.03
CA GLY A 290 14.83 21.91 5.86
C GLY A 290 14.20 21.25 7.08
N VAL A 291 13.16 20.44 6.87
CA VAL A 291 12.42 19.77 7.95
C VAL A 291 12.60 18.26 7.81
N ASN A 292 12.93 17.60 8.92
CA ASN A 292 13.01 16.15 9.01
C ASN A 292 12.17 15.67 10.19
N ILE A 293 11.33 14.66 9.98
CA ILE A 293 10.47 14.06 11.01
C ILE A 293 10.83 12.58 11.10
N TYR A 294 11.15 12.11 12.30
CA TYR A 294 11.39 10.70 12.60
C TYR A 294 10.38 10.24 13.65
N ASP A 295 9.65 9.17 13.38
CA ASP A 295 8.69 8.61 14.33
C ASP A 295 8.76 7.08 14.42
N GLY A 296 8.08 6.49 15.40
CA GLY A 296 8.07 5.05 15.66
C GLY A 296 7.99 4.77 17.17
N LEU A 297 8.52 3.64 17.63
CA LEU A 297 8.68 3.36 19.06
C LEU A 297 10.09 2.86 19.34
N LYS A 298 10.97 3.77 19.79
CA LYS A 298 12.32 3.44 20.23
C LYS A 298 12.37 3.45 21.76
N ILE A 299 12.66 2.29 22.35
CA ILE A 299 12.70 2.11 23.80
C ILE A 299 14.15 2.21 24.29
N LEU A 300 14.40 3.08 25.26
CA LEU A 300 15.61 3.10 26.07
C LEU A 300 15.27 2.55 27.46
N ALA A 301 15.85 1.42 27.86
CA ALA A 301 15.45 0.73 29.09
C ALA A 301 16.65 0.33 29.96
N PRO A 302 17.34 1.27 30.63
CA PRO A 302 18.54 0.98 31.44
C PRO A 302 18.29 0.19 32.76
N ILE A 303 17.32 -0.73 32.84
CA ILE A 303 16.75 -1.22 34.11
C ILE A 303 17.63 -2.23 34.89
N HIS A 304 18.25 -3.24 34.27
CA HIS A 304 19.04 -4.25 34.99
C HIS A 304 20.51 -3.82 35.22
N LEU A 305 20.84 -3.41 36.44
CA LEU A 305 22.22 -3.07 36.81
C LEU A 305 23.11 -4.33 36.89
N SER A 306 24.30 -4.31 36.29
CA SER A 306 25.28 -5.40 36.41
C SER A 306 26.07 -5.31 37.73
N GLY A 307 26.54 -6.45 38.25
CA GLY A 307 27.09 -6.61 39.60
C GLY A 307 27.97 -5.45 40.10
N GLY A 308 27.45 -4.67 41.04
CA GLY A 308 28.15 -3.57 41.72
C GLY A 308 27.85 -2.16 41.19
N GLN A 309 27.20 -2.01 40.03
CA GLN A 309 26.87 -0.69 39.46
C GLN A 309 25.75 0.02 40.24
N SER A 310 25.94 1.32 40.51
CA SER A 310 24.91 2.20 41.07
C SER A 310 24.16 3.01 40.01
N THR A 311 24.62 3.03 38.76
CA THR A 311 24.00 3.75 37.65
C THR A 311 24.16 2.97 36.33
N ARG A 312 23.20 3.12 35.40
CA ARG A 312 23.29 2.62 34.01
C ARG A 312 22.67 3.63 33.05
N LEU A 313 23.29 3.79 31.88
CA LEU A 313 22.82 4.64 30.79
C LEU A 313 22.45 3.78 29.59
N ASP A 314 21.43 4.20 28.86
CA ASP A 314 21.08 3.69 27.54
C ASP A 314 20.86 4.87 26.60
N SER A 315 21.38 4.78 25.38
CA SER A 315 21.39 5.92 24.44
C SER A 315 21.01 5.50 23.03
N THR A 316 20.36 6.41 22.32
CA THR A 316 20.13 6.30 20.87
C THR A 316 20.54 7.59 20.16
N PHE A 317 20.87 7.45 18.87
CA PHE A 317 21.26 8.57 18.01
C PHE A 317 20.21 8.78 16.92
N VAL A 318 19.96 10.03 16.57
CA VAL A 318 19.11 10.42 15.43
C VAL A 318 19.93 11.38 14.56
N THR A 319 20.21 10.95 13.33
CA THR A 319 20.99 11.74 12.37
C THR A 319 20.07 12.41 11.36
N PHE A 320 20.13 13.73 11.29
CA PHE A 320 19.42 14.56 10.32
C PHE A 320 20.35 14.90 9.16
N SER A 321 19.85 14.77 7.92
CA SER A 321 20.64 15.05 6.71
C SER A 321 19.75 15.62 5.61
N GLY A 322 20.36 16.01 4.48
CA GLY A 322 19.62 16.57 3.34
C GLY A 322 19.32 18.06 3.45
N PHE A 323 20.04 18.79 4.31
CA PHE A 323 19.98 20.25 4.42
C PHE A 323 21.36 20.87 4.16
N TYR A 324 21.42 22.18 3.98
CA TYR A 324 22.66 22.95 4.05
C TYR A 324 22.41 24.29 4.71
N THR A 325 23.04 24.52 5.86
CA THR A 325 22.84 25.76 6.63
C THR A 325 23.50 26.96 5.93
N PRO A 326 23.02 28.18 6.21
CA PRO A 326 23.60 29.42 5.70
C PRO A 326 25.13 29.49 5.79
N ILE A 327 25.77 30.13 4.80
CA ILE A 327 27.25 30.21 4.74
C ILE A 327 27.86 31.15 5.78
N SER A 328 27.07 32.09 6.31
CA SER A 328 27.43 33.05 7.35
C SER A 328 26.15 33.57 8.03
N GLY A 329 26.30 34.21 9.20
CA GLY A 329 25.17 34.75 9.97
C GLY A 329 24.48 33.71 10.86
N ALA A 330 23.44 34.16 11.58
CA ALA A 330 22.68 33.32 12.51
C ALA A 330 21.86 32.25 11.79
N ILE A 331 21.77 31.06 12.39
CA ILE A 331 21.02 29.90 11.88
C ILE A 331 19.91 29.60 12.88
N LYS A 332 18.64 29.73 12.50
CA LYS A 332 17.54 29.34 13.38
C LYS A 332 17.21 27.88 13.21
N SER A 333 17.29 27.12 14.30
CA SER A 333 17.01 25.68 14.29
C SER A 333 16.28 25.21 15.53
N SER A 334 15.42 24.21 15.37
CA SER A 334 14.64 23.63 16.46
C SER A 334 14.66 22.10 16.45
N LEU A 335 14.51 21.52 17.63
CA LEU A 335 14.40 20.08 17.85
C LEU A 335 13.16 19.80 18.70
N THR A 336 12.20 19.07 18.14
CA THR A 336 11.02 18.57 18.86
C THR A 336 11.26 17.13 19.28
N VAL A 337 10.99 16.79 20.54
CA VAL A 337 11.00 15.42 21.03
C VAL A 337 9.67 15.11 21.71
N LEU A 338 9.06 13.99 21.33
CA LEU A 338 7.95 13.37 22.04
C LEU A 338 8.44 12.05 22.63
N SER A 339 8.39 11.90 23.94
CA SER A 339 8.66 10.62 24.60
C SER A 339 7.72 10.37 25.77
N PHE A 340 7.67 9.12 26.23
CA PHE A 340 6.83 8.70 27.34
C PHE A 340 7.58 7.78 28.29
N GLY A 341 7.17 7.75 29.56
CA GLY A 341 7.64 6.77 30.55
C GLY A 341 8.89 7.15 31.33
N ALA A 342 9.58 8.25 30.98
CA ALA A 342 10.69 8.78 31.76
C ALA A 342 10.26 9.20 33.19
N LYS A 343 11.24 9.40 34.08
CA LYS A 343 10.99 9.70 35.50
C LYS A 343 11.70 10.98 35.91
N TYR A 344 10.89 12.00 36.18
CA TYR A 344 11.31 13.30 36.69
C TYR A 344 12.35 13.21 37.81
N GLU A 345 12.15 12.31 38.78
CA GLU A 345 12.96 12.23 39.99
C GLU A 345 14.37 11.61 39.82
N VAL A 346 14.72 11.09 38.64
CA VAL A 346 15.95 10.29 38.42
C VAL A 346 17.17 11.14 38.09
N ASP A 347 16.99 12.45 37.84
CA ASP A 347 18.01 13.49 37.66
C ASP A 347 19.31 12.98 37.01
N SER A 348 19.36 12.98 35.66
CA SER A 348 20.54 12.87 34.75
C SER A 348 20.15 12.29 33.36
N GLU A 349 18.87 12.26 33.01
CA GLU A 349 18.42 12.00 31.63
C GLU A 349 18.87 13.16 30.75
N ASP A 350 19.45 12.89 29.57
CA ASP A 350 20.12 13.94 28.81
C ASP A 350 19.78 13.89 27.32
N LEU A 351 19.53 15.08 26.78
CA LEU A 351 19.37 15.33 25.36
C LEU A 351 20.57 16.12 24.87
N GLN A 352 21.41 15.50 24.06
CA GLN A 352 22.64 16.11 23.56
C GLN A 352 22.55 16.33 22.05
N PHE A 353 23.14 17.42 21.58
CA PHE A 353 23.27 17.73 20.17
C PHE A 353 24.74 17.89 19.79
N LYS A 354 25.11 17.41 18.61
CA LYS A 354 26.49 17.44 18.14
C LYS A 354 26.86 18.83 17.62
N LYS A 355 27.84 19.46 18.25
CA LYS A 355 28.46 20.73 17.83
C LYS A 355 29.92 20.50 17.52
N GLY A 356 30.29 20.55 16.24
CA GLY A 356 31.60 20.11 15.76
C GLY A 356 31.79 18.60 15.99
N SER A 357 32.85 18.21 16.69
CA SER A 357 33.12 16.80 17.03
C SER A 357 32.58 16.35 18.40
N VAL A 358 31.91 17.24 19.15
CA VAL A 358 31.52 17.01 20.55
C VAL A 358 30.00 17.11 20.72
N PHE A 359 29.43 16.21 21.51
CA PHE A 359 28.04 16.30 21.95
C PHE A 359 27.91 17.25 23.14
N LYS A 360 26.98 18.20 23.06
CA LYS A 360 26.65 19.14 24.13
C LYS A 360 25.19 19.01 24.50
N SER A 361 24.89 19.03 25.80
CA SER A 361 23.50 18.99 26.29
C SER A 361 22.73 20.22 25.80
N VAL A 362 21.51 19.98 25.37
CA VAL A 362 20.52 20.99 25.03
C VAL A 362 19.65 21.21 26.26
N SER A 363 19.41 22.46 26.64
CA SER A 363 18.59 22.78 27.81
C SER A 363 17.73 24.00 27.56
N SER A 364 16.71 24.19 28.40
CA SER A 364 15.87 25.38 28.44
C SER A 364 15.35 25.60 29.88
N ALA A 365 14.63 26.69 30.14
CA ALA A 365 14.23 27.09 31.49
C ALA A 365 13.50 26.01 32.30
N ASN A 366 12.69 25.17 31.66
CA ASN A 366 11.93 24.07 32.28
C ASN A 366 12.49 22.68 31.95
N ASN A 367 13.63 22.61 31.26
CA ASN A 367 14.29 21.38 30.83
C ASN A 367 15.80 21.55 31.02
N GLY A 368 16.25 21.52 32.27
CA GLY A 368 17.66 21.68 32.63
C GLY A 368 18.53 20.51 32.13
N VAL A 369 19.85 20.70 32.13
CA VAL A 369 20.78 19.62 31.79
C VAL A 369 20.64 18.48 32.79
N GLY A 370 20.42 17.25 32.30
CA GLY A 370 20.14 16.10 33.14
C GLY A 370 18.67 15.95 33.53
N SER A 371 17.78 16.81 33.03
CA SER A 371 16.35 16.80 33.34
C SER A 371 15.53 17.17 32.10
N GLN A 372 15.90 16.61 30.95
CA GLN A 372 15.21 16.85 29.68
C GLN A 372 14.05 15.88 29.40
N PHE A 373 13.92 14.77 30.14
CA PHE A 373 12.77 13.85 30.07
C PHE A 373 11.98 13.85 31.40
N ASN A 374 11.51 15.02 31.76
CA ASN A 374 10.98 15.33 33.08
C ASN A 374 9.43 15.38 33.13
N GLY A 375 8.78 14.91 32.07
CA GLY A 375 7.33 14.86 31.88
C GLY A 375 6.70 16.19 31.47
N THR A 376 7.48 17.15 30.93
CA THR A 376 6.98 18.49 30.59
C THR A 376 6.48 18.61 29.15
N ILE A 377 5.71 19.67 28.89
CA ILE A 377 5.22 20.01 27.54
C ILE A 377 5.56 21.48 27.27
N THR A 378 6.69 21.73 26.61
CA THR A 378 7.22 23.08 26.41
C THR A 378 7.65 23.40 24.98
N LYS A 379 7.61 24.70 24.64
CA LYS A 379 8.18 25.27 23.41
C LYS A 379 9.16 26.35 23.82
N PHE A 380 10.43 26.16 23.47
CA PHE A 380 11.54 27.05 23.80
C PHE A 380 11.61 27.37 25.29
N GLY A 381 11.37 26.35 26.13
CA GLY A 381 11.35 26.47 27.59
C GLY A 381 10.09 27.07 28.20
N ASN A 382 9.07 27.43 27.41
CA ASN A 382 7.79 27.92 27.92
C ASN A 382 6.70 26.87 27.77
N HIS A 383 5.80 26.70 28.75
CA HIS A 383 4.68 25.76 28.65
C HIS A 383 3.77 26.08 27.44
N MET A 384 3.50 25.09 26.59
CA MET A 384 2.75 25.31 25.33
C MET A 384 1.26 25.61 25.54
N ASN A 385 0.62 24.96 26.52
CA ASN A 385 -0.82 25.13 26.75
C ASN A 385 -1.10 26.14 27.86
N LYS A 386 -1.65 27.30 27.49
CA LYS A 386 -2.21 28.28 28.43
C LYS A 386 -3.59 27.82 28.93
N THR A 387 -3.59 27.37 30.18
CA THR A 387 -4.63 27.57 31.21
C THR A 387 -5.69 26.51 31.49
N ASP A 388 -5.55 25.91 32.67
CA ASP A 388 -6.61 25.88 33.68
C ASP A 388 -6.60 27.25 34.40
N ASN A 389 -7.71 28.01 34.33
CA ASN A 389 -7.91 29.30 35.05
C ASN A 389 -6.78 30.36 34.97
N GLY A 390 -6.28 30.71 33.79
CA GLY A 390 -5.24 31.75 33.67
C GLY A 390 -3.79 31.29 33.94
N LYS A 391 -3.54 30.06 34.40
CA LYS A 391 -2.20 29.59 34.84
C LYS A 391 -1.49 28.62 33.87
N PRO A 392 -0.15 28.62 33.79
CA PRO A 392 0.58 27.57 33.09
C PRO A 392 0.22 26.18 33.65
N LYS A 393 0.18 25.15 32.80
CA LYS A 393 0.01 23.75 33.20
C LYS A 393 1.39 23.09 33.29
N PRO A 394 2.04 23.02 34.47
CA PRO A 394 3.19 22.14 34.65
C PRO A 394 2.72 20.69 34.49
N TYR A 395 3.46 19.91 33.72
CA TYR A 395 3.19 18.49 33.51
C TYR A 395 4.39 17.74 34.09
N HIS A 396 4.11 16.72 34.91
CA HIS A 396 5.13 15.86 35.52
C HIS A 396 4.70 14.39 35.50
N ASN A 397 3.85 14.02 34.54
CA ASN A 397 3.34 12.66 34.41
C ASN A 397 3.74 12.02 33.08
N GLN A 398 5.02 11.64 33.01
CA GLN A 398 5.60 10.66 32.08
C GLN A 398 5.26 10.83 30.60
N MET A 399 4.94 12.04 30.15
CA MET A 399 4.84 12.45 28.75
C MET A 399 5.68 13.69 28.59
N ASP A 400 6.70 13.60 27.74
CA ASP A 400 7.57 14.70 27.37
C ASP A 400 7.21 15.13 25.95
N LEU A 401 6.89 16.40 25.75
CA LEU A 401 6.71 17.00 24.44
C LEU A 401 7.37 18.37 24.42
N ASP A 402 8.65 18.38 24.08
CA ASP A 402 9.50 19.56 24.21
C ASP A 402 10.12 19.97 22.89
N ILE A 403 10.06 21.27 22.62
CA ILE A 403 10.67 21.92 21.45
C ILE A 403 11.82 22.79 21.94
N TYR A 404 13.05 22.41 21.61
CA TYR A 404 14.27 23.11 21.98
C TYR A 404 14.73 24.04 20.87
N ASP A 405 15.28 25.19 21.25
CA ASP A 405 16.08 26.02 20.35
C ASP A 405 17.50 25.44 20.34
N ILE A 406 17.92 24.95 19.17
CA ILE A 406 19.24 24.37 18.95
C ILE A 406 20.08 25.21 17.99
N SER A 407 19.69 26.48 17.77
CA SER A 407 20.38 27.41 16.88
C SER A 407 21.87 27.53 17.22
N GLU A 408 22.21 27.61 18.50
CA GLU A 408 23.61 27.68 18.95
C GLU A 408 24.39 26.37 18.79
N MET A 409 23.71 25.25 18.57
CA MET A 409 24.35 23.95 18.32
C MET A 409 24.71 23.75 16.85
N MET A 410 24.13 24.56 15.96
CA MET A 410 24.41 24.53 14.54
C MET A 410 25.66 25.34 14.18
N SER A 411 26.25 24.99 13.04
CA SER A 411 27.36 25.71 12.42
C SER A 411 26.99 26.11 11.00
N ASN A 412 27.60 27.18 10.49
CA ASN A 412 27.46 27.55 9.08
C ASN A 412 28.04 26.44 8.18
N ARG A 413 27.49 26.29 6.98
CA ARG A 413 27.91 25.27 5.99
C ARG A 413 27.74 23.81 6.45
N GLN A 414 26.83 23.55 7.37
CA GLN A 414 26.56 22.23 7.92
C GLN A 414 25.55 21.47 7.06
N THR A 415 25.83 20.21 6.74
CA THR A 415 24.98 19.33 5.88
C THR A 415 24.31 18.18 6.63
N SER A 416 24.73 17.94 7.86
CA SER A 416 24.17 16.91 8.73
C SER A 416 24.24 17.35 10.18
N ALA A 417 23.30 16.88 10.98
CA ALA A 417 23.23 17.11 12.41
C ALA A 417 22.87 15.81 13.12
N GLU A 418 23.18 15.71 14.41
CA GLU A 418 22.99 14.47 15.15
C GLU A 418 22.57 14.80 16.58
N ALA A 419 21.45 14.23 17.00
CA ALA A 419 20.99 14.25 18.38
C ALA A 419 21.30 12.89 19.04
N LYS A 420 21.62 12.93 20.33
CA LYS A 420 21.77 11.76 21.19
C LYS A 420 20.81 11.89 22.36
N LEU A 421 19.92 10.93 22.50
CA LEU A 421 18.93 10.84 23.58
C LEU A 421 19.43 9.78 24.56
N THR A 422 19.42 10.09 25.86
CA THR A 422 19.97 9.21 26.89
C THR A 422 19.02 9.08 28.07
N ALA A 423 18.60 7.84 28.34
CA ALA A 423 17.88 7.48 29.56
C ALA A 423 18.86 6.96 30.63
N LYS A 424 18.49 7.09 31.91
CA LYS A 424 19.29 6.63 33.04
C LYS A 424 18.46 5.85 34.05
N VAL A 425 19.11 4.93 34.72
CA VAL A 425 18.64 4.31 35.96
C VAL A 425 19.69 4.45 37.05
N ILE A 426 19.26 4.70 38.29
CA ILE A 426 20.09 4.81 39.49
C ILE A 426 19.67 3.82 40.58
N ARG A 427 20.61 3.40 41.43
CA ARG A 427 20.35 2.58 42.61
C ARG A 427 20.64 3.35 43.88
N THR A 428 19.64 3.48 44.74
CA THR A 428 19.76 4.11 46.06
C THR A 428 19.38 3.08 47.12
N GLY A 429 20.35 2.66 47.94
CA GLY A 429 20.17 1.53 48.86
C GLY A 429 19.89 0.21 48.12
N SER A 430 18.81 -0.47 48.48
CA SER A 430 18.33 -1.71 47.82
C SER A 430 17.34 -1.46 46.67
N ALA A 431 16.96 -0.20 46.40
CA ALA A 431 15.97 0.15 45.41
C ALA A 431 16.60 0.74 44.14
N THR A 432 16.02 0.39 42.99
CA THR A 432 16.40 0.89 41.67
C THR A 432 15.35 1.89 41.19
N PHE A 433 15.77 3.12 40.87
CA PHE A 433 14.95 4.23 40.41
C PHE A 433 15.31 4.55 38.96
N GLY A 434 14.30 4.72 38.14
CA GLY A 434 14.44 4.69 36.69
C GLY A 434 13.30 3.91 36.05
N GLU A 435 13.01 4.22 34.80
CA GLU A 435 12.01 3.52 33.98
C GLU A 435 12.50 3.48 32.54
N ARG A 436 11.75 2.82 31.66
CA ARG A 436 12.01 2.92 30.23
C ARG A 436 11.47 4.22 29.65
N GLU A 437 12.29 4.87 28.84
CA GLU A 437 11.90 6.00 28.01
C GLU A 437 11.47 5.46 26.64
N ASN A 438 10.30 5.88 26.18
CA ASN A 438 9.69 5.45 24.93
C ASN A 438 9.68 6.66 23.98
N ILE A 439 10.70 6.76 23.15
CA ILE A 439 10.84 7.87 22.21
C ILE A 439 9.93 7.59 21.02
N GLY A 440 9.08 8.57 20.75
CA GLY A 440 8.01 8.43 19.78
C GLY A 440 8.13 9.29 18.55
N LEU A 441 8.62 10.50 18.72
CA LEU A 441 8.82 11.44 17.63
C LEU A 441 10.06 12.28 17.94
N VAL A 442 10.90 12.46 16.93
CA VAL A 442 11.98 13.43 16.91
C VAL A 442 11.89 14.21 15.60
N ALA A 443 11.65 15.52 15.68
CA ALA A 443 11.57 16.37 14.51
C ALA A 443 12.60 17.49 14.57
N PHE A 444 13.23 17.78 13.44
CA PHE A 444 14.31 18.73 13.28
C PHE A 444 13.96 19.72 12.18
N SER A 445 14.17 21.01 12.46
CA SER A 445 14.02 22.09 11.50
C SER A 445 15.22 23.03 11.55
N THR A 446 15.74 23.43 10.39
CA THR A 446 16.88 24.35 10.30
C THR A 446 16.79 25.26 9.08
N ASP A 447 17.29 26.49 9.21
CA ASP A 447 17.40 27.42 8.08
C ASP A 447 18.28 26.84 6.98
N LEU A 448 17.87 27.06 5.73
CA LEU A 448 18.62 26.68 4.54
C LEU A 448 19.36 27.88 3.93
N TYR A 449 20.49 27.58 3.29
CA TYR A 449 21.20 28.48 2.39
C TYR A 449 20.33 28.82 1.17
N GLU A 450 20.13 30.12 0.93
CA GLU A 450 19.46 30.63 -0.26
C GLU A 450 19.98 32.04 -0.60
N PRO A 451 20.80 32.18 -1.66
CA PRO A 451 21.28 33.48 -2.09
C PRO A 451 20.16 34.30 -2.74
N GLN A 452 20.15 35.61 -2.51
CA GLN A 452 19.08 36.51 -2.96
C GLN A 452 19.45 37.23 -4.25
N VAL A 453 19.70 36.45 -5.31
CA VAL A 453 20.02 36.98 -6.64
C VAL A 453 18.77 37.60 -7.28
N CYS A 454 18.89 38.79 -7.85
CA CYS A 454 17.82 39.50 -8.55
C CYS A 454 18.36 40.26 -9.78
N TYR A 455 17.46 40.74 -10.65
CA TYR A 455 17.81 41.54 -11.82
C TYR A 455 17.16 42.93 -11.86
N GLN A 456 17.81 43.87 -12.53
CA GLN A 456 17.23 45.15 -12.96
C GLN A 456 17.38 45.27 -14.47
N GLU A 457 16.33 45.73 -15.14
CA GLU A 457 16.28 45.82 -16.61
C GLU A 457 16.02 47.24 -17.06
N GLU A 458 16.74 47.67 -18.10
CA GLU A 458 16.51 48.91 -18.84
C GLU A 458 16.39 48.62 -20.34
N LEU A 459 15.34 49.18 -20.95
CA LEU A 459 15.02 48.95 -22.35
C LEU A 459 15.17 50.23 -23.17
N PHE A 460 15.74 50.09 -24.37
CA PHE A 460 15.92 51.15 -25.35
C PHE A 460 15.46 50.67 -26.72
N VAL A 461 14.86 51.55 -27.51
CA VAL A 461 14.39 51.23 -28.86
C VAL A 461 14.93 52.21 -29.90
N LYS A 462 15.24 51.72 -31.10
CA LYS A 462 15.56 52.53 -32.29
C LYS A 462 14.89 51.95 -33.54
N GLY A 463 14.78 52.76 -34.59
CA GLY A 463 14.36 52.28 -35.90
C GLY A 463 15.33 51.26 -36.49
N LYS A 464 14.82 50.33 -37.33
CA LYS A 464 15.62 49.28 -37.99
C LYS A 464 16.92 49.81 -38.62
N ASP A 465 16.79 50.88 -39.41
CA ASP A 465 17.88 51.48 -40.19
C ASP A 465 18.51 52.71 -39.52
N GLU A 466 18.17 52.99 -38.26
CA GLU A 466 18.73 54.12 -37.51
C GLU A 466 20.10 53.75 -36.89
N ASP A 467 20.98 54.74 -36.76
CA ASP A 467 22.26 54.60 -36.07
C ASP A 467 22.09 54.35 -34.55
N ASP A 468 23.09 53.72 -33.92
CA ASP A 468 23.09 53.39 -32.48
C ASP A 468 22.95 54.61 -31.56
N SER A 469 23.33 55.81 -32.01
CA SER A 469 23.08 57.05 -31.26
C SER A 469 21.59 57.41 -31.11
N LYS A 470 20.69 56.75 -31.85
CA LYS A 470 19.24 57.01 -31.86
C LYS A 470 18.44 56.13 -30.89
N PHE A 471 19.08 55.24 -30.14
CA PHE A 471 18.42 54.50 -29.08
C PHE A 471 17.77 55.45 -28.06
N ARG A 472 16.44 55.39 -27.96
CA ARG A 472 15.65 56.13 -26.97
C ARG A 472 15.12 55.18 -25.90
N ARG A 473 15.06 55.64 -24.65
CA ARG A 473 14.59 54.82 -23.53
C ARG A 473 13.10 54.52 -23.66
N VAL A 474 12.70 53.28 -23.38
CA VAL A 474 11.29 52.88 -23.37
C VAL A 474 10.59 53.42 -22.12
N ALA A 475 9.38 53.96 -22.30
CA ALA A 475 8.56 54.54 -21.24
C ALA A 475 8.11 53.47 -20.23
N VAL A 476 8.12 53.84 -18.95
CA VAL A 476 7.58 53.03 -17.86
C VAL A 476 6.07 53.25 -17.78
N LYS A 477 5.32 52.19 -17.47
CA LYS A 477 3.86 52.26 -17.33
C LYS A 477 3.47 53.33 -16.30
N GLY A 478 2.57 54.24 -16.68
CA GLY A 478 2.19 55.42 -15.89
C GLY A 478 2.99 56.70 -16.17
N GLN A 479 4.07 56.64 -16.95
CA GLN A 479 4.89 57.79 -17.36
C GLN A 479 4.82 58.09 -18.87
N GLY A 480 3.90 57.45 -19.59
CA GLY A 480 3.70 57.62 -21.04
C GLY A 480 3.71 56.31 -21.81
N GLU A 481 3.75 56.41 -23.14
CA GLU A 481 3.79 55.29 -24.08
C GLU A 481 4.97 55.46 -25.05
N THR A 482 5.71 54.39 -25.31
CA THR A 482 6.70 54.35 -26.40
C THR A 482 6.14 53.55 -27.56
N LYS A 483 6.09 54.19 -28.73
CA LYS A 483 5.65 53.58 -29.98
C LYS A 483 6.86 53.09 -30.78
N ALA A 484 6.78 51.87 -31.26
CA ALA A 484 7.75 51.23 -32.16
C ALA A 484 7.02 50.57 -33.33
N LYS A 485 7.74 50.21 -34.39
CA LYS A 485 7.22 49.47 -35.55
C LYS A 485 7.73 48.04 -35.54
N LYS A 486 7.08 47.17 -36.33
CA LYS A 486 7.65 45.87 -36.68
C LYS A 486 9.04 46.09 -37.30
N ASP A 487 9.99 45.23 -36.94
CA ASP A 487 11.41 45.25 -37.32
C ASP A 487 12.30 46.32 -36.63
N ASP A 488 11.75 47.19 -35.78
CA ASP A 488 12.57 48.11 -34.97
C ASP A 488 13.47 47.31 -33.99
N ILE A 489 14.57 47.90 -33.54
CA ILE A 489 15.55 47.23 -32.67
C ILE A 489 15.33 47.61 -31.22
N LEU A 490 15.13 46.61 -30.36
CA LEU A 490 15.07 46.73 -28.91
C LEU A 490 16.40 46.28 -28.30
N ARG A 491 17.03 47.17 -27.54
CA ARG A 491 18.24 46.90 -26.75
C ARG A 491 17.87 46.70 -25.28
N THR A 492 18.30 45.56 -24.73
CA THR A 492 18.08 45.20 -23.34
C THR A 492 19.38 45.34 -22.56
N LYS A 493 19.34 46.09 -21.45
CA LYS A 493 20.43 46.21 -20.48
C LYS A 493 20.01 45.58 -19.16
N LEU A 494 20.69 44.53 -18.75
CA LEU A 494 20.41 43.75 -17.56
C LEU A 494 21.51 43.93 -16.52
N THR A 495 21.12 44.23 -15.28
CA THR A 495 22.01 44.22 -14.12
C THR A 495 21.62 43.08 -13.21
N ILE A 496 22.52 42.12 -12.99
CA ILE A 496 22.34 41.03 -12.03
C ILE A 496 23.14 41.35 -10.78
N LYS A 497 22.49 41.30 -9.61
CA LYS A 497 23.13 41.50 -8.32
C LYS A 497 22.57 40.55 -7.28
N ASN A 498 23.32 40.36 -6.20
CA ASN A 498 22.87 39.63 -5.04
C ASN A 498 22.61 40.63 -3.90
N GLU A 499 21.37 40.70 -3.42
CA GLU A 499 21.01 41.59 -2.30
C GLU A 499 21.19 40.90 -0.94
N GLY A 500 21.47 39.59 -0.95
CA GLY A 500 21.70 38.79 0.24
C GLY A 500 23.19 38.68 0.55
N ASN A 501 23.51 38.39 1.80
CA ASN A 501 24.89 38.22 2.27
C ASN A 501 25.51 36.86 1.86
N GLU A 502 24.72 35.98 1.25
CA GLU A 502 25.15 34.64 0.85
C GLU A 502 25.57 34.68 -0.63
N ALA A 503 26.85 34.48 -0.92
CA ALA A 503 27.34 34.46 -2.31
C ALA A 503 26.70 33.32 -3.10
N ALA A 504 26.21 33.59 -4.32
CA ALA A 504 25.74 32.58 -5.26
C ALA A 504 26.90 32.08 -6.14
N GLU A 505 27.07 30.77 -6.28
CA GLU A 505 28.17 30.17 -7.04
C GLU A 505 27.66 29.51 -8.33
N LYS A 506 28.50 29.48 -9.37
CA LYS A 506 28.18 28.87 -10.68
C LYS A 506 26.91 29.44 -11.30
N VAL A 507 26.77 30.76 -11.24
CA VAL A 507 25.54 31.43 -11.66
C VAL A 507 25.42 31.42 -13.18
N SER A 508 24.28 30.95 -13.68
CA SER A 508 23.86 31.13 -15.07
C SER A 508 22.44 31.67 -15.14
N VAL A 509 22.17 32.53 -16.12
CA VAL A 509 20.85 33.14 -16.33
C VAL A 509 20.39 32.80 -17.74
N THR A 510 19.18 32.28 -17.88
CA THR A 510 18.56 31.99 -19.17
C THR A 510 17.38 32.93 -19.39
N THR A 511 17.26 33.45 -20.61
CA THR A 511 16.12 34.27 -21.03
C THR A 511 14.97 33.41 -21.53
N GLU A 512 13.74 33.89 -21.40
CA GLU A 512 12.55 33.33 -22.04
C GLU A 512 11.98 34.40 -22.96
N ILE A 513 12.49 34.46 -24.19
CA ILE A 513 12.08 35.44 -25.19
C ILE A 513 10.85 34.91 -25.93
N ASN A 514 9.78 35.71 -25.95
CA ASN A 514 8.58 35.36 -26.72
C ASN A 514 8.81 35.65 -28.23
N PRO A 515 8.70 34.65 -29.12
CA PRO A 515 8.93 34.85 -30.55
C PRO A 515 7.91 35.79 -31.23
N ASN A 516 6.69 35.90 -30.69
CA ASN A 516 5.71 36.90 -31.15
C ASN A 516 6.11 38.32 -30.75
N SER A 517 6.97 38.45 -29.72
CA SER A 517 7.44 39.75 -29.26
C SER A 517 8.65 40.25 -30.03
N MET A 518 9.70 39.42 -30.06
CA MET A 518 10.99 39.82 -30.62
C MET A 518 11.86 38.60 -30.95
N THR A 519 12.85 38.81 -31.82
CA THR A 519 13.86 37.82 -32.18
C THR A 519 15.25 38.36 -31.86
N TYR A 520 16.08 37.60 -31.15
CA TYR A 520 17.44 37.98 -30.81
C TYR A 520 18.29 38.30 -32.07
N GLN A 521 19.07 39.38 -32.03
CA GLN A 521 20.05 39.70 -33.06
C GLN A 521 21.40 39.08 -32.74
N GLU A 522 21.88 38.22 -33.64
CA GLU A 522 23.13 37.49 -33.46
C GLU A 522 24.34 38.40 -33.27
N ASN A 523 25.28 37.98 -32.43
CA ASN A 523 26.54 38.65 -32.09
C ASN A 523 26.38 40.06 -31.49
N THR A 524 25.26 40.35 -30.83
CA THR A 524 25.02 41.64 -30.13
C THR A 524 25.23 41.58 -28.62
N THR A 525 25.73 40.46 -28.09
CA THR A 525 25.87 40.24 -26.65
C THR A 525 27.14 40.89 -26.08
N TYR A 526 27.01 41.57 -24.95
CA TYR A 526 28.13 42.03 -24.12
C TYR A 526 27.92 41.61 -22.67
N ILE A 527 28.97 41.12 -22.00
CA ILE A 527 28.92 40.65 -20.60
C ILE A 527 30.09 41.21 -19.81
N ASN A 528 29.81 41.87 -18.69
CA ASN A 528 30.80 42.34 -17.73
C ASN A 528 30.53 41.76 -16.34
N ASN A 529 31.34 40.78 -15.94
CA ASN A 529 31.06 39.86 -14.83
C ASN A 529 31.57 40.31 -13.44
N ASN A 530 32.30 41.41 -13.33
CA ASN A 530 32.96 41.77 -12.07
C ASN A 530 33.14 43.29 -11.90
N THR A 531 32.06 43.98 -11.53
CA THR A 531 32.10 45.44 -11.32
C THR A 531 31.46 45.91 -10.02
N ASN A 532 32.07 46.95 -9.45
CA ASN A 532 31.51 47.75 -8.36
C ASN A 532 30.99 49.06 -8.97
N GLY A 533 29.67 49.23 -9.12
CA GLY A 533 29.11 50.52 -9.56
C GLY A 533 27.89 50.46 -10.48
N SER A 534 27.86 51.39 -11.45
CA SER A 534 26.83 51.61 -12.48
C SER A 534 27.08 50.80 -13.76
N PHE A 535 26.03 50.63 -14.58
CA PHE A 535 26.07 49.85 -15.81
C PHE A 535 27.16 50.35 -16.77
N THR A 536 28.21 49.55 -17.00
CA THR A 536 29.34 49.90 -17.87
C THR A 536 29.72 48.73 -18.78
N ILE A 537 29.66 48.95 -20.10
CA ILE A 537 30.03 48.01 -21.16
C ILE A 537 31.07 48.67 -22.08
N GLN A 538 32.10 47.92 -22.49
CA GLN A 538 33.18 48.35 -23.40
C GLN A 538 33.27 47.38 -24.57
N PRO A 539 33.90 47.75 -25.70
CA PRO A 539 34.10 46.84 -26.83
C PRO A 539 34.77 45.51 -26.45
N SER A 540 35.66 45.51 -25.45
CA SER A 540 36.34 44.32 -24.91
C SER A 540 35.42 43.34 -24.17
N HIS A 541 34.19 43.75 -23.82
CA HIS A 541 33.19 42.89 -23.17
C HIS A 541 32.29 42.17 -24.16
N HIS A 542 32.54 42.31 -25.46
CA HIS A 542 31.79 41.61 -26.51
C HIS A 542 31.96 40.10 -26.37
N VAL A 543 30.86 39.37 -26.51
CA VAL A 543 30.82 37.91 -26.46
C VAL A 543 30.18 37.43 -27.75
N ASN A 544 30.96 36.71 -28.56
CA ASN A 544 30.50 36.07 -29.79
C ASN A 544 29.46 34.97 -29.46
N ASP A 545 28.47 34.79 -30.32
CA ASP A 545 27.39 33.84 -30.10
C ASP A 545 27.88 32.40 -30.00
N ASN A 546 27.29 31.63 -29.07
CA ASN A 546 27.63 30.23 -28.83
C ASN A 546 29.10 29.99 -28.47
N THR A 547 29.83 31.04 -28.09
CA THR A 547 31.23 30.97 -27.67
C THR A 547 31.42 31.78 -26.38
N GLY A 548 32.37 31.37 -25.53
CA GLY A 548 32.63 32.09 -24.29
C GLY A 548 31.45 32.05 -23.30
N LEU A 549 31.01 33.22 -22.82
CA LEU A 549 30.07 33.36 -21.69
C LEU A 549 28.58 33.33 -22.10
N GLN A 550 28.26 33.13 -23.39
CA GLN A 550 26.89 33.12 -23.90
C GLN A 550 26.63 31.84 -24.72
N LYS A 551 25.39 31.34 -24.65
CA LYS A 551 24.89 30.28 -25.51
C LYS A 551 23.48 30.59 -26.00
N LYS A 552 23.23 30.43 -27.30
CA LYS A 552 21.89 30.54 -27.89
C LYS A 552 21.19 29.17 -27.83
N ILE A 553 19.96 29.14 -27.32
CA ILE A 553 19.14 27.93 -27.16
C ILE A 553 17.79 28.20 -27.81
N GLY A 554 17.66 27.89 -29.11
CA GLY A 554 16.48 28.27 -29.89
C GLY A 554 16.35 29.80 -29.98
N SER A 555 15.23 30.34 -29.49
CA SER A 555 14.98 31.79 -29.39
C SER A 555 15.55 32.43 -28.12
N ASN A 556 16.07 31.63 -27.18
CA ASN A 556 16.52 32.08 -25.86
C ASN A 556 18.05 32.21 -25.79
N LEU A 557 18.53 32.95 -24.79
CA LEU A 557 19.95 33.15 -24.50
C LEU A 557 20.26 32.65 -23.09
N GLN A 558 21.35 31.93 -22.93
CA GLN A 558 21.92 31.55 -21.66
C GLN A 558 23.23 32.29 -21.44
N PHE A 559 23.39 32.91 -20.28
CA PHE A 559 24.57 33.68 -19.88
C PHE A 559 25.24 33.01 -18.68
N PHE A 560 26.56 32.81 -18.74
CA PHE A 560 27.38 32.34 -17.62
C PHE A 560 28.03 33.54 -16.94
N ILE A 561 27.66 33.79 -15.68
CA ILE A 561 27.86 35.11 -15.06
C ILE A 561 28.52 35.06 -13.69
N GLY A 562 29.09 36.19 -13.27
CA GLY A 562 29.77 36.36 -11.98
C GLY A 562 31.30 36.27 -12.06
N ARG A 563 31.97 36.67 -10.98
CA ARG A 563 33.44 36.71 -10.90
C ARG A 563 34.00 35.31 -11.10
N GLY A 564 34.94 35.17 -12.05
CA GLY A 564 35.56 33.88 -12.40
C GLY A 564 34.73 32.98 -13.32
N ALA A 565 33.63 33.49 -13.89
CA ALA A 565 32.88 32.74 -14.91
C ALA A 565 33.73 32.49 -16.17
N SER A 566 33.50 31.35 -16.81
CA SER A 566 34.18 30.91 -18.03
C SER A 566 33.19 30.23 -18.98
N GLU A 567 33.68 29.73 -20.11
CA GLU A 567 32.82 29.06 -21.08
C GLU A 567 32.09 27.84 -20.49
N ASN A 568 30.76 27.85 -20.59
CA ASN A 568 29.87 26.84 -19.99
C ASN A 568 29.96 26.68 -18.46
N ASP A 569 30.65 27.56 -17.74
CA ASP A 569 30.73 27.50 -16.27
C ASP A 569 30.53 28.88 -15.63
N GLY A 570 29.47 29.02 -14.83
CA GLY A 570 29.17 30.27 -14.13
C GLY A 570 30.19 30.62 -13.05
N GLY A 571 30.26 31.90 -12.68
CA GLY A 571 31.13 32.43 -11.64
C GLY A 571 30.38 32.67 -10.32
N THR A 572 30.98 33.49 -9.46
CA THR A 572 30.41 33.84 -8.14
C THR A 572 29.83 35.25 -8.13
N ILE A 573 28.62 35.42 -7.59
CA ILE A 573 27.98 36.72 -7.33
C ILE A 573 27.74 36.86 -5.82
N ASP A 574 28.56 37.69 -5.17
CA ASP A 574 28.40 38.12 -3.78
C ASP A 574 27.66 39.46 -3.69
N ASN A 575 27.50 40.00 -2.48
CA ASN A 575 26.80 41.28 -2.25
C ASN A 575 27.61 42.53 -2.65
N THR A 576 28.87 42.37 -3.06
CA THR A 576 29.75 43.47 -3.46
C THR A 576 29.82 43.66 -4.97
N ASN A 577 29.71 42.57 -5.74
CA ASN A 577 29.93 42.57 -7.18
C ASN A 577 28.63 42.43 -7.98
N LYS A 578 28.55 43.08 -9.14
CA LYS A 578 27.43 42.98 -10.09
C LYS A 578 27.89 42.42 -11.43
N THR A 579 26.95 41.82 -12.17
CA THR A 579 27.12 41.51 -13.58
C THR A 579 26.23 42.41 -14.44
N PHE A 580 26.79 42.94 -15.53
CA PHE A 580 26.05 43.69 -16.55
C PHE A 580 26.00 42.91 -17.85
N ILE A 581 24.82 42.85 -18.47
CA ILE A 581 24.59 42.19 -19.76
C ILE A 581 23.88 43.16 -20.69
N GLN A 582 24.29 43.21 -21.95
CA GLN A 582 23.58 43.90 -23.02
C GLN A 582 23.34 42.94 -24.19
N TYR A 583 22.17 43.00 -24.81
CA TYR A 583 21.88 42.31 -26.06
C TYR A 583 20.75 43.03 -26.82
N ASP A 584 20.70 42.85 -28.14
CA ASP A 584 19.70 43.47 -29.00
C ASP A 584 18.75 42.41 -29.60
N ALA A 585 17.52 42.82 -29.87
CA ALA A 585 16.49 41.99 -30.48
C ALA A 585 15.62 42.82 -31.45
N THR A 586 15.20 42.19 -32.54
CA THR A 586 14.29 42.78 -33.53
C THR A 586 12.84 42.57 -33.08
N LEU A 587 12.07 43.67 -32.98
CA LEU A 587 10.66 43.68 -32.58
C LEU A 587 9.75 43.06 -33.64
N ASN A 588 8.72 42.31 -33.20
CA ASN A 588 7.81 41.57 -34.06
C ASN A 588 6.36 42.09 -33.98
N LYS A 589 5.39 41.29 -33.52
CA LYS A 589 3.94 41.60 -33.61
C LYS A 589 3.39 42.34 -32.38
N GLU A 590 3.86 41.97 -31.20
CA GLU A 590 3.41 42.53 -29.93
C GLU A 590 4.62 42.74 -29.00
N TYR A 591 4.45 43.35 -27.82
CA TYR A 591 5.51 43.36 -26.82
C TYR A 591 5.03 42.62 -25.57
N LYS A 592 5.78 41.57 -25.20
CA LYS A 592 5.67 40.86 -23.93
C LYS A 592 7.04 40.87 -23.26
N GLU A 593 7.05 41.16 -21.97
CA GLU A 593 8.28 41.22 -21.17
C GLU A 593 9.04 39.88 -21.20
N THR A 594 10.36 39.96 -21.32
CA THR A 594 11.26 38.81 -21.21
C THR A 594 11.29 38.32 -19.77
N LYS A 595 11.10 37.02 -19.56
CA LYS A 595 11.30 36.39 -18.25
C LYS A 595 12.72 35.85 -18.17
N TYR A 596 13.26 35.78 -16.95
CA TYR A 596 14.62 35.32 -16.70
C TYR A 596 14.58 34.18 -15.69
N THR A 597 15.23 33.07 -15.98
CA THR A 597 15.46 31.97 -15.04
C THR A 597 16.93 31.95 -14.62
N VAL A 598 17.21 31.69 -13.36
CA VAL A 598 18.57 31.56 -12.84
C VAL A 598 18.84 30.14 -12.41
N LYS A 599 20.06 29.67 -12.67
CA LYS A 599 20.64 28.51 -12.03
C LYS A 599 21.87 28.92 -11.24
N PHE A 600 22.03 28.38 -10.05
CA PHE A 600 23.29 28.42 -9.33
C PHE A 600 23.50 27.07 -8.65
N SER A 601 24.75 26.64 -8.56
CA SER A 601 25.10 25.35 -7.98
C SER A 601 26.27 25.50 -7.03
N ASN A 602 26.18 24.80 -5.90
CA ASN A 602 27.28 24.67 -4.98
C ASN A 602 27.73 23.20 -4.95
N LYS A 603 28.83 22.93 -5.66
CA LYS A 603 29.39 21.57 -5.79
C LYS A 603 29.81 20.97 -4.44
N SER A 604 30.14 21.80 -3.45
CA SER A 604 30.58 21.32 -2.13
C SER A 604 29.48 20.58 -1.37
N ILE A 605 28.22 20.82 -1.74
CA ILE A 605 27.03 20.33 -1.03
C ILE A 605 26.00 19.66 -1.95
N ASN A 606 26.37 19.45 -3.22
CA ASN A 606 25.49 18.90 -4.26
C ASN A 606 24.12 19.60 -4.33
N LEU A 607 24.10 20.92 -4.15
CA LEU A 607 22.90 21.74 -4.21
C LEU A 607 22.86 22.46 -5.55
N GLU A 608 21.85 22.16 -6.34
CA GLU A 608 21.50 22.89 -7.57
C GLU A 608 20.16 23.58 -7.35
N TYR A 609 20.13 24.88 -7.56
CA TYR A 609 18.90 25.66 -7.60
C TYR A 609 18.64 26.11 -9.03
N GLU A 610 17.40 25.94 -9.48
CA GLU A 610 16.89 26.46 -10.74
C GLU A 610 15.52 27.09 -10.48
N GLY A 611 15.31 28.33 -10.91
CA GLY A 611 14.05 29.02 -10.70
C GLY A 611 13.96 30.35 -11.44
N GLN A 612 12.79 31.00 -11.38
CA GLN A 612 12.63 32.34 -11.93
C GLN A 612 13.43 33.37 -11.13
N LEU A 613 14.27 34.13 -11.84
CA LEU A 613 15.00 35.24 -11.28
C LEU A 613 14.04 36.42 -11.06
N ARG A 614 14.03 36.98 -9.84
CA ARG A 614 13.12 38.08 -9.48
C ARG A 614 13.68 39.45 -9.91
N LYS A 615 12.78 40.41 -10.16
CA LYS A 615 13.16 41.83 -10.28
C LYS A 615 13.65 42.34 -8.93
N CYS A 616 14.72 43.14 -8.89
CA CYS A 616 15.13 43.84 -7.67
C CYS A 616 14.21 45.03 -7.37
N VAL A 617 13.58 45.59 -8.41
CA VAL A 617 12.61 46.70 -8.32
C VAL A 617 11.53 46.43 -9.35
N ASP A 618 10.26 46.50 -8.93
CA ASP A 618 9.13 46.32 -9.85
C ASP A 618 9.03 47.48 -10.83
N LYS A 619 9.42 47.20 -12.07
CA LYS A 619 9.35 48.12 -13.20
C LYS A 619 8.69 47.41 -14.37
N THR A 620 7.64 48.02 -14.92
CA THR A 620 6.92 47.52 -16.10
C THR A 620 6.95 48.55 -17.23
N TYR A 621 7.18 48.08 -18.45
CA TYR A 621 7.37 48.95 -19.61
C TYR A 621 6.09 49.06 -20.46
N ASN A 622 5.86 50.23 -21.06
CA ASN A 622 4.75 50.49 -21.97
C ASN A 622 5.26 50.71 -23.40
N LEU A 623 5.62 49.60 -24.06
CA LEU A 623 6.04 49.56 -25.46
C LEU A 623 4.90 49.02 -26.32
N VAL A 624 4.43 49.83 -27.27
CA VAL A 624 3.38 49.46 -28.22
C VAL A 624 4.00 49.34 -29.60
N ILE A 625 3.88 48.15 -30.20
CA ILE A 625 4.24 47.94 -31.61
C ILE A 625 3.05 48.36 -32.46
N GLN A 626 3.22 49.43 -33.23
CA GLN A 626 2.23 49.92 -34.17
C GLN A 626 2.17 48.96 -35.35
N ASN A 627 1.11 48.17 -35.42
CA ASN A 627 0.72 47.50 -36.65
C ASN A 627 0.23 48.59 -37.63
N VAL A 628 1.00 48.82 -38.69
CA VAL A 628 0.43 49.41 -39.90
C VAL A 628 -0.62 48.43 -40.40
N LYS A 629 -1.91 48.75 -40.22
CA LYS A 629 -2.99 47.99 -40.86
C LYS A 629 -2.98 48.38 -42.34
N ILE A 630 -2.71 47.38 -43.17
CA ILE A 630 -2.77 47.45 -44.63
C ILE A 630 -4.18 46.97 -45.03
N ASP A 631 -4.78 47.53 -46.08
CA ASP A 631 -5.89 46.89 -46.78
C ASP A 631 -5.42 45.52 -47.29
N ASP A 632 -5.83 44.43 -46.65
CA ASP A 632 -5.27 43.10 -46.91
C ASP A 632 -6.37 42.04 -47.06
N PHE A 633 -6.02 40.96 -47.74
CA PHE A 633 -6.91 39.81 -47.90
C PHE A 633 -6.81 38.88 -46.69
N LYS A 634 -7.93 38.28 -46.33
CA LYS A 634 -8.04 37.37 -45.19
C LYS A 634 -8.94 36.18 -45.51
N ALA A 635 -8.53 34.99 -45.09
CA ALA A 635 -9.37 33.80 -45.07
C ALA A 635 -10.20 33.77 -43.78
N VAL A 636 -11.50 33.51 -43.92
CA VAL A 636 -12.49 33.44 -42.83
C VAL A 636 -13.40 32.21 -43.00
N ASN A 637 -14.10 31.82 -41.94
CA ASN A 637 -15.05 30.71 -42.02
C ASN A 637 -16.20 30.96 -43.03
N LYS A 638 -16.80 29.87 -43.50
CA LYS A 638 -17.91 29.90 -44.48
C LYS A 638 -19.14 30.71 -44.05
N ASN A 639 -19.37 30.90 -42.75
CA ASN A 639 -20.56 31.57 -42.22
C ASN A 639 -20.40 33.10 -42.20
N PHE A 640 -19.19 33.62 -42.46
CA PHE A 640 -18.94 35.07 -42.54
C PHE A 640 -19.75 35.71 -43.70
N LYS A 641 -20.37 36.86 -43.42
CA LYS A 641 -21.10 37.68 -44.41
C LYS A 641 -20.74 39.16 -44.33
N LYS A 642 -20.64 39.69 -43.11
CA LYS A 642 -20.41 41.12 -42.83
C LYS A 642 -19.43 41.31 -41.68
N LYS A 643 -18.76 42.46 -41.63
CA LYS A 643 -17.79 42.78 -40.57
C LYS A 643 -18.45 42.75 -39.19
N GLY A 644 -17.82 42.08 -38.23
CA GLY A 644 -18.39 41.77 -36.92
C GLY A 644 -19.06 40.40 -36.82
N ASN A 645 -19.21 39.66 -37.92
CA ASN A 645 -19.38 38.20 -37.84
C ASN A 645 -18.08 37.54 -37.36
N PRO A 646 -18.15 36.34 -36.76
CA PRO A 646 -16.95 35.57 -36.43
C PRO A 646 -16.08 35.36 -37.67
N GLU A 647 -14.79 35.68 -37.57
CA GLU A 647 -13.81 35.57 -38.66
C GLU A 647 -12.92 34.34 -38.52
N ASN A 648 -12.93 33.70 -37.34
CA ASN A 648 -12.03 32.62 -36.99
C ASN A 648 -12.22 31.40 -37.90
N LEU A 649 -11.14 30.64 -38.07
CA LEU A 649 -11.11 29.41 -38.83
C LEU A 649 -11.16 28.24 -37.85
N TYR A 650 -12.20 27.42 -37.98
CA TYR A 650 -12.44 26.31 -37.05
C TYR A 650 -11.59 25.09 -37.37
N THR A 651 -11.37 24.23 -36.37
CA THR A 651 -10.72 22.93 -36.55
C THR A 651 -11.43 22.10 -37.63
N GLN A 652 -10.65 21.43 -38.50
CA GLN A 652 -11.18 20.52 -39.53
C GLN A 652 -10.75 19.06 -39.28
N LEU A 653 -11.39 18.12 -39.99
CA LEU A 653 -11.05 16.70 -39.95
C LEU A 653 -10.20 16.30 -41.17
N ALA A 654 -9.18 15.49 -40.93
CA ALA A 654 -8.35 14.93 -41.99
C ALA A 654 -9.21 14.14 -43.01
N GLY A 655 -9.07 14.48 -44.29
CA GLY A 655 -9.81 13.89 -45.40
C GLY A 655 -11.26 14.38 -45.56
N GLU A 656 -11.78 15.21 -44.65
CA GLU A 656 -13.11 15.79 -44.77
C GLU A 656 -13.09 17.12 -45.54
N PRO A 657 -13.92 17.30 -46.57
CA PRO A 657 -14.01 18.56 -47.28
C PRO A 657 -14.61 19.67 -46.42
N PHE A 658 -14.09 20.88 -46.57
CA PHE A 658 -14.58 22.08 -45.90
C PHE A 658 -14.58 23.30 -46.82
N ASP A 659 -15.35 24.31 -46.43
CA ASP A 659 -15.51 25.55 -47.19
C ASP A 659 -14.98 26.73 -46.38
N VAL A 660 -14.37 27.70 -47.06
CA VAL A 660 -13.90 28.97 -46.49
C VAL A 660 -14.24 30.12 -47.43
N LYS A 661 -14.07 31.35 -46.95
CA LYS A 661 -14.21 32.55 -47.79
C LYS A 661 -12.93 33.37 -47.70
N ILE A 662 -12.53 33.97 -48.82
CA ILE A 662 -11.49 35.00 -48.86
C ILE A 662 -12.19 36.34 -48.93
N VAL A 663 -11.79 37.26 -48.07
CA VAL A 663 -12.39 38.58 -47.90
C VAL A 663 -11.34 39.65 -48.10
N TYR A 664 -11.70 40.71 -48.82
CA TYR A 664 -10.93 41.95 -48.87
C TYR A 664 -11.38 42.85 -47.71
N PHE A 665 -10.46 43.19 -46.80
CA PHE A 665 -10.76 44.07 -45.67
C PHE A 665 -10.28 45.49 -45.96
N ASP A 666 -11.19 46.33 -46.47
CA ASP A 666 -11.02 47.79 -46.59
C ASP A 666 -11.01 48.44 -45.20
N GLU A 667 -10.07 49.37 -44.98
CA GLU A 667 -9.99 50.20 -43.78
C GLU A 667 -11.31 50.91 -43.43
N LYS A 668 -12.10 51.29 -44.44
CA LYS A 668 -13.39 52.00 -44.28
C LYS A 668 -14.58 51.10 -43.94
N LEU A 669 -14.42 49.78 -44.00
CA LEU A 669 -15.50 48.84 -43.73
C LEU A 669 -15.93 48.92 -42.25
N ASN A 670 -17.20 49.24 -41.96
CA ASN A 670 -17.71 49.34 -40.58
C ASN A 670 -18.38 48.03 -40.11
N VAL A 671 -18.54 47.88 -38.80
CA VAL A 671 -19.27 46.73 -38.22
C VAL A 671 -20.72 46.72 -38.74
N GLY A 672 -21.15 45.59 -39.30
CA GLY A 672 -22.47 45.41 -39.89
C GLY A 672 -22.52 45.58 -41.41
N GLU A 673 -21.46 46.06 -42.05
CA GLU A 673 -21.37 46.23 -43.50
C GLU A 673 -20.78 45.00 -44.21
N GLU A 674 -21.21 44.76 -45.44
CA GLU A 674 -20.64 43.73 -46.30
C GLU A 674 -19.36 44.22 -46.98
N PRO A 675 -18.33 43.37 -47.12
CA PRO A 675 -17.08 43.76 -47.78
C PRO A 675 -17.30 44.15 -49.25
N THR A 676 -16.90 45.37 -49.61
CA THR A 676 -16.75 45.80 -51.00
C THR A 676 -15.40 45.34 -51.55
N GLY A 677 -15.26 45.25 -52.88
CA GLY A 677 -14.03 44.76 -53.47
C GLY A 677 -12.95 45.83 -53.67
N PRO A 678 -11.72 45.42 -54.01
CA PRO A 678 -10.60 46.33 -54.22
C PRO A 678 -10.86 47.29 -55.40
N ALA A 679 -10.16 48.43 -55.43
CA ALA A 679 -10.36 49.49 -56.43
C ALA A 679 -10.15 49.05 -57.91
N SER A 680 -9.51 47.90 -58.14
CA SER A 680 -9.34 47.28 -59.46
C SER A 680 -9.49 45.76 -59.35
N ASN A 681 -9.59 45.06 -60.48
CA ASN A 681 -9.67 43.60 -60.47
C ASN A 681 -8.35 43.00 -59.96
N ILE A 682 -8.42 42.12 -58.97
CA ILE A 682 -7.26 41.45 -58.38
C ILE A 682 -7.54 39.94 -58.31
N ASP A 683 -6.58 39.16 -58.79
CA ASP A 683 -6.56 37.71 -58.63
C ASP A 683 -5.64 37.38 -57.43
N VAL A 684 -6.20 36.70 -56.43
CA VAL A 684 -5.49 36.32 -55.20
C VAL A 684 -5.23 34.83 -55.21
N ASP A 685 -3.97 34.45 -55.22
CA ASP A 685 -3.51 33.09 -55.07
C ASP A 685 -3.58 32.65 -53.61
N VAL A 686 -4.22 31.50 -53.38
CA VAL A 686 -4.51 30.94 -52.06
C VAL A 686 -3.82 29.60 -51.95
N LYS A 687 -2.98 29.48 -50.90
CA LYS A 687 -2.34 28.23 -50.49
C LYS A 687 -2.62 27.98 -49.02
N VAL A 688 -2.84 26.72 -48.65
CA VAL A 688 -2.78 26.29 -47.24
C VAL A 688 -1.40 25.68 -46.99
N VAL A 689 -0.67 26.18 -45.99
CA VAL A 689 0.73 25.80 -45.72
C VAL A 689 0.95 25.48 -44.25
N SER A 690 1.91 24.61 -43.94
CA SER A 690 2.27 24.24 -42.56
C SER A 690 3.17 25.26 -41.85
N THR A 691 3.89 26.08 -42.61
CA THR A 691 4.71 27.19 -42.13
C THR A 691 4.64 28.32 -43.15
N CYS A 692 4.77 29.58 -42.72
CA CYS A 692 4.63 30.72 -43.63
C CYS A 692 5.73 30.83 -44.70
N ASP A 693 6.90 30.24 -44.43
CA ASP A 693 8.01 30.21 -45.38
C ASP A 693 7.83 29.13 -46.46
N SER A 694 6.89 28.19 -46.28
CA SER A 694 6.60 27.17 -47.29
C SER A 694 5.85 27.77 -48.49
N ASP A 695 6.17 27.26 -49.68
CA ASP A 695 5.42 27.51 -50.91
C ASP A 695 4.65 26.30 -51.42
N ILE A 696 4.73 25.18 -50.70
CA ILE A 696 4.04 23.93 -51.02
C ILE A 696 2.71 23.90 -50.27
N SER A 697 1.61 23.85 -51.02
CA SER A 697 0.30 23.73 -50.38
C SER A 697 0.02 22.29 -49.92
N VAL A 698 -0.64 22.16 -48.76
CA VAL A 698 -1.10 20.87 -48.21
C VAL A 698 -2.49 20.45 -48.70
N LEU A 699 -3.10 21.24 -49.59
CA LEU A 699 -4.38 20.90 -50.24
C LEU A 699 -4.22 19.71 -51.18
N ASP A 700 -5.21 18.80 -51.15
CA ASP A 700 -5.17 17.59 -51.95
C ASP A 700 -5.36 17.88 -53.46
N GLY A 701 -4.39 17.46 -54.28
CA GLY A 701 -4.46 17.56 -55.73
C GLY A 701 -4.39 18.97 -56.31
N VAL A 702 -4.22 20.01 -55.49
CA VAL A 702 -4.23 21.42 -55.92
C VAL A 702 -3.11 22.20 -55.23
N ASN A 703 -2.16 22.74 -55.99
CA ASN A 703 -1.05 23.52 -55.42
C ASN A 703 -1.42 24.97 -55.09
N THR A 704 -2.36 25.58 -55.83
CA THR A 704 -2.80 26.96 -55.64
C THR A 704 -4.23 27.12 -56.17
N ILE A 705 -5.06 27.88 -55.45
CA ILE A 705 -6.42 28.24 -55.87
C ILE A 705 -6.46 29.75 -56.07
N THR A 706 -6.98 30.23 -57.20
CA THR A 706 -7.09 31.67 -57.47
C THR A 706 -8.48 32.18 -57.14
N ALA A 707 -8.58 33.11 -56.20
CA ALA A 707 -9.78 33.83 -55.83
C ALA A 707 -9.85 35.18 -56.59
N LYS A 708 -10.90 35.36 -57.41
CA LYS A 708 -11.04 36.55 -58.28
C LYS A 708 -11.92 37.63 -57.66
N PHE A 709 -11.34 38.82 -57.47
CA PHE A 709 -12.00 40.00 -56.91
C PHE A 709 -12.21 41.08 -57.98
N THR A 710 -13.33 41.81 -57.86
CA THR A 710 -13.66 42.99 -58.67
C THR A 710 -14.13 44.10 -57.72
N PRO A 711 -14.22 45.38 -58.12
CA PRO A 711 -14.65 46.45 -57.22
C PRO A 711 -16.00 46.23 -56.51
N GLN A 712 -16.91 45.45 -57.11
CA GLN A 712 -18.22 45.11 -56.53
C GLN A 712 -18.22 43.80 -55.72
N LYS A 713 -17.10 43.06 -55.71
CA LYS A 713 -17.02 41.70 -55.13
C LYS A 713 -15.87 41.62 -54.12
N GLY A 714 -16.17 41.94 -52.86
CA GLY A 714 -15.23 41.87 -51.73
C GLY A 714 -15.14 40.53 -51.01
N LEU A 715 -15.90 39.53 -51.47
CA LEU A 715 -15.97 38.20 -50.86
C LEU A 715 -16.01 37.11 -51.93
N VAL A 716 -15.12 36.13 -51.82
CA VAL A 716 -15.04 34.96 -52.71
C VAL A 716 -15.12 33.69 -51.88
N GLU A 717 -16.04 32.79 -52.23
CA GLU A 717 -16.20 31.50 -51.57
C GLU A 717 -15.31 30.43 -52.22
N LEU A 718 -14.57 29.68 -51.40
CA LEU A 718 -13.77 28.53 -51.81
C LEU A 718 -14.43 27.28 -51.23
N LYS A 719 -14.88 26.38 -52.11
CA LYS A 719 -15.64 25.18 -51.72
C LYS A 719 -14.82 23.91 -51.84
N ASN A 720 -15.16 22.92 -51.02
CA ASN A 720 -14.66 21.55 -51.12
C ASN A 720 -13.13 21.45 -51.01
N LEU A 721 -12.53 22.23 -50.10
CA LEU A 721 -11.12 22.12 -49.77
C LEU A 721 -10.87 20.83 -48.99
N ILE A 722 -9.90 20.02 -49.41
CA ILE A 722 -9.56 18.75 -48.78
C ILE A 722 -8.10 18.78 -48.33
N ILE A 723 -7.87 18.42 -47.07
CA ILE A 723 -6.53 18.22 -46.51
C ILE A 723 -6.47 16.77 -46.02
N LYS A 724 -5.65 15.94 -46.67
CA LYS A 724 -5.60 14.48 -46.40
C LYS A 724 -4.98 14.14 -45.05
N ASN A 725 -3.95 14.89 -44.65
CA ASN A 725 -3.16 14.60 -43.45
C ASN A 725 -3.55 15.54 -42.30
N PRO A 726 -3.39 15.13 -41.04
CA PRO A 726 -3.59 16.01 -39.90
C PRO A 726 -2.38 16.92 -39.69
N TYR A 727 -2.66 18.13 -39.22
CA TYR A 727 -1.69 19.17 -38.91
C TYR A 727 -2.13 19.91 -37.65
N PRO A 728 -1.26 20.05 -36.63
CA PRO A 728 -1.64 20.78 -35.42
C PRO A 728 -1.78 22.29 -35.69
N VAL A 729 -1.13 22.80 -36.75
CA VAL A 729 -1.10 24.21 -37.10
C VAL A 729 -1.03 24.35 -38.62
N LEU A 730 -1.94 25.11 -39.22
CA LEU A 730 -1.94 25.50 -40.63
C LEU A 730 -2.24 26.99 -40.82
N TYR A 731 -1.74 27.52 -41.92
CA TYR A 731 -1.89 28.91 -42.32
C TYR A 731 -2.49 29.01 -43.71
N PHE A 732 -3.32 30.02 -43.94
CA PHE A 732 -3.64 30.48 -45.29
C PHE A 732 -2.60 31.51 -45.73
N LYS A 733 -1.82 31.17 -46.75
CA LYS A 733 -0.90 32.06 -47.45
C LYS A 733 -1.62 32.62 -48.68
N LEU A 734 -1.81 33.93 -48.70
CA LEU A 734 -2.51 34.67 -49.74
C LEU A 734 -1.49 35.55 -50.46
N SER A 735 -1.44 35.49 -51.78
CA SER A 735 -0.53 36.32 -52.58
C SER A 735 -1.23 36.90 -53.80
N TYR A 736 -0.89 38.13 -54.17
CA TYR A 736 -1.44 38.80 -55.34
C TYR A 736 -0.46 39.82 -55.90
N THR A 737 -0.65 40.21 -57.17
CA THR A 737 0.10 41.30 -57.80
C THR A 737 -0.82 42.50 -57.91
N ASP A 738 -0.38 43.66 -57.42
CA ASP A 738 -1.17 44.89 -57.53
C ASP A 738 -1.09 45.52 -58.93
N SER A 739 -1.88 46.58 -59.16
CA SER A 739 -1.90 47.32 -60.43
C SER A 739 -0.58 48.03 -60.78
N SER A 740 0.39 48.10 -59.86
CA SER A 740 1.73 48.62 -60.10
C SER A 740 2.75 47.55 -60.47
N GLY A 741 2.34 46.27 -60.51
CA GLY A 741 3.20 45.13 -60.80
C GLY A 741 3.97 44.61 -59.58
N LYS A 742 3.64 45.07 -58.36
CA LYS A 742 4.29 44.64 -57.13
C LYS A 742 3.58 43.42 -56.54
N ASN A 743 4.36 42.40 -56.18
CA ASN A 743 3.84 41.22 -55.50
C ASN A 743 3.68 41.48 -54.01
N HIS A 744 2.51 41.14 -53.49
CA HIS A 744 2.17 41.14 -52.07
C HIS A 744 1.87 39.71 -51.65
N ALA A 745 2.35 39.32 -50.47
CA ALA A 745 2.04 38.04 -49.87
C ALA A 745 1.85 38.20 -48.36
N THR A 746 0.79 37.60 -47.85
CA THR A 746 0.43 37.61 -46.43
C THR A 746 0.16 36.18 -45.99
N CYS A 747 0.62 35.83 -44.79
CA CYS A 747 0.41 34.51 -44.19
C CYS A 747 -0.14 34.61 -42.76
N THR A 748 -0.18 35.82 -42.22
CA THR A 748 -0.59 36.08 -40.83
C THR A 748 -1.82 36.98 -40.74
N SER A 749 -2.40 37.40 -41.87
CA SER A 749 -3.66 38.15 -41.91
C SER A 749 -4.85 37.28 -41.51
N SER A 750 -4.77 35.98 -41.80
CA SER A 750 -5.79 34.97 -41.49
C SER A 750 -5.56 34.33 -40.14
N ASP A 751 -6.65 33.79 -39.59
CA ASP A 751 -6.57 32.97 -38.40
C ASP A 751 -5.78 31.67 -38.66
N VAL A 752 -5.22 31.10 -37.60
CA VAL A 752 -4.45 29.86 -37.65
C VAL A 752 -5.36 28.74 -37.18
N PHE A 753 -5.38 27.61 -37.88
CA PHE A 753 -6.30 26.51 -37.57
C PHE A 753 -5.62 25.15 -37.55
N SER A 754 -6.24 24.17 -36.89
CA SER A 754 -5.78 22.77 -36.86
C SER A 754 -6.61 21.86 -37.78
N VAL A 755 -5.98 20.79 -38.28
CA VAL A 755 -6.66 19.64 -38.90
C VAL A 755 -6.33 18.40 -38.07
N ARG A 756 -7.32 17.76 -37.45
CA ARG A 756 -7.10 16.62 -36.56
C ARG A 756 -7.61 15.29 -37.16
N PRO A 757 -7.11 14.14 -36.69
CA PRO A 757 -7.75 12.85 -36.91
C PRO A 757 -9.18 12.81 -36.35
N LYS A 758 -9.98 11.87 -36.86
CA LYS A 758 -11.34 11.58 -36.43
C LYS A 758 -11.37 11.01 -35.02
N ASP A 759 -10.75 9.85 -34.82
CA ASP A 759 -10.70 9.11 -33.55
C ASP A 759 -9.40 8.29 -33.44
N PHE A 760 -9.19 7.67 -32.27
CA PHE A 760 -8.25 6.55 -32.14
C PHE A 760 -9.00 5.22 -32.14
N ARG A 761 -8.33 4.17 -32.62
CA ARG A 761 -8.76 2.76 -32.52
C ARG A 761 -7.62 1.91 -31.97
N VAL A 762 -7.95 0.83 -31.26
CA VAL A 762 -6.95 -0.18 -30.87
C VAL A 762 -6.48 -0.92 -32.12
N TYR A 763 -5.18 -1.09 -32.26
CA TYR A 763 -4.57 -1.61 -33.49
C TYR A 763 -3.48 -2.63 -33.18
N ASP A 764 -3.49 -3.75 -33.89
CA ASP A 764 -2.36 -4.68 -33.90
C ASP A 764 -1.36 -4.25 -34.98
N THR A 765 -0.20 -3.77 -34.55
CA THR A 765 0.86 -3.25 -35.43
C THR A 765 1.56 -4.33 -36.26
N VAL A 766 1.37 -5.61 -35.93
CA VAL A 766 1.93 -6.75 -36.68
C VAL A 766 0.88 -7.34 -37.62
N ALA A 767 -0.33 -7.59 -37.12
CA ALA A 767 -1.43 -8.13 -37.92
C ALA A 767 -2.06 -7.08 -38.85
N ASN A 768 -1.74 -5.80 -38.65
CA ASN A 768 -2.22 -4.66 -39.41
C ASN A 768 -3.75 -4.55 -39.47
N ASN A 769 -4.41 -4.72 -38.32
CA ASN A 769 -5.85 -4.64 -38.22
C ASN A 769 -6.32 -3.94 -36.92
N ILE A 770 -7.55 -3.40 -36.99
CA ILE A 770 -8.23 -2.80 -35.84
C ILE A 770 -8.82 -3.92 -34.97
N LEU A 771 -8.65 -3.79 -33.66
CA LEU A 771 -9.19 -4.74 -32.68
C LEU A 771 -10.37 -4.11 -31.94
N ASN A 772 -11.52 -4.79 -31.93
CA ASN A 772 -12.75 -4.28 -31.32
C ASN A 772 -13.01 -4.82 -29.90
N THR A 773 -12.62 -6.07 -29.62
CA THR A 773 -12.83 -6.72 -28.31
C THR A 773 -11.66 -7.65 -27.98
N PRO A 774 -10.47 -7.11 -27.65
CA PRO A 774 -9.28 -7.93 -27.41
C PRO A 774 -9.46 -8.81 -26.18
N ARG A 775 -9.34 -10.13 -26.35
CA ARG A 775 -9.26 -11.10 -25.25
C ARG A 775 -7.81 -11.51 -25.05
N LEU A 776 -7.21 -11.02 -23.98
CA LEU A 776 -5.78 -11.12 -23.69
C LEU A 776 -5.55 -11.81 -22.34
N ILE A 777 -4.32 -12.22 -22.09
CA ILE A 777 -3.86 -12.76 -20.80
C ILE A 777 -3.30 -11.63 -19.93
N GLY A 778 -3.76 -11.54 -18.68
CA GLY A 778 -3.30 -10.57 -17.68
C GLY A 778 -1.82 -10.77 -17.31
N GLY A 779 -1.10 -9.69 -17.02
CA GLY A 779 0.34 -9.67 -16.72
C GLY A 779 1.27 -9.97 -17.91
N ARG A 780 0.74 -10.45 -19.04
CA ARG A 780 1.53 -10.73 -20.24
C ARG A 780 1.83 -9.43 -21.02
N PRO A 781 3.09 -9.15 -21.38
CA PRO A 781 3.45 -8.01 -22.24
C PRO A 781 3.10 -8.24 -23.72
N TYR A 782 2.45 -7.26 -24.35
CA TYR A 782 2.08 -7.25 -25.77
C TYR A 782 2.79 -6.10 -26.51
N PRO A 783 3.91 -6.35 -27.21
CA PRO A 783 4.63 -5.30 -27.94
C PRO A 783 3.91 -4.82 -29.21
N ASN A 784 3.00 -5.63 -29.75
CA ASN A 784 2.30 -5.38 -31.01
C ASN A 784 0.99 -4.60 -30.83
N ILE A 785 0.41 -4.56 -29.63
CA ILE A 785 -0.86 -3.87 -29.37
C ILE A 785 -0.58 -2.38 -29.15
N GLY A 786 -1.17 -1.56 -30.00
CA GLY A 786 -1.02 -0.11 -29.98
C GLY A 786 -2.32 0.59 -30.38
N LEU A 787 -2.18 1.74 -31.02
CA LEU A 787 -3.29 2.56 -31.50
C LEU A 787 -3.10 2.93 -32.96
N ILE A 788 -4.19 3.29 -33.62
CA ILE A 788 -4.18 3.96 -34.91
C ILE A 788 -5.05 5.21 -34.84
N ALA A 789 -4.52 6.33 -35.35
CA ALA A 789 -5.29 7.54 -35.58
C ALA A 789 -5.98 7.43 -36.93
N THR A 790 -7.29 7.64 -36.98
CA THR A 790 -8.08 7.42 -38.20
C THR A 790 -8.50 8.73 -38.86
N ASP A 791 -8.60 8.71 -40.19
CA ASP A 791 -9.26 9.76 -40.97
C ASP A 791 -10.78 9.53 -41.01
N LYS A 792 -11.51 10.34 -41.79
CA LYS A 792 -12.96 10.20 -41.93
C LYS A 792 -13.43 8.83 -42.46
N ASN A 793 -12.58 8.12 -43.21
CA ASN A 793 -12.88 6.84 -43.87
C ASN A 793 -12.34 5.65 -43.07
N ASP A 794 -12.00 5.86 -41.80
CA ASP A 794 -11.37 4.86 -40.91
C ASP A 794 -10.03 4.32 -41.45
N GLN A 795 -9.36 5.10 -42.32
CA GLN A 795 -8.01 4.82 -42.80
C GLN A 795 -6.96 5.50 -41.92
N PRO A 796 -5.68 5.05 -41.92
CA PRO A 796 -4.65 5.70 -41.13
C PRO A 796 -4.52 7.19 -41.50
N ALA A 797 -4.66 8.07 -40.50
CA ALA A 797 -4.41 9.51 -40.63
C ALA A 797 -2.89 9.76 -40.69
N LYS A 798 -2.32 9.55 -41.89
CA LYS A 798 -0.88 9.67 -42.14
C LYS A 798 -0.38 11.06 -41.78
N GLY A 799 0.73 11.14 -41.06
CA GLY A 799 1.32 12.39 -40.57
C GLY A 799 0.96 12.76 -39.12
N TYR A 800 -0.02 12.08 -38.50
CA TYR A 800 -0.29 12.29 -37.07
C TYR A 800 0.90 11.81 -36.23
N LYS A 801 1.56 12.74 -35.54
CA LYS A 801 2.65 12.48 -34.60
C LYS A 801 2.36 13.19 -33.29
N ASN A 802 2.33 12.43 -32.20
CA ASN A 802 2.24 12.97 -30.84
C ASN A 802 2.64 11.94 -29.80
N ILE A 803 3.03 12.39 -28.61
CA ILE A 803 3.21 11.54 -27.43
C ILE A 803 2.16 11.95 -26.40
N ILE A 804 1.19 11.07 -26.18
CA ILE A 804 0.09 11.30 -25.24
C ILE A 804 0.46 10.64 -23.92
N LYS A 805 0.46 11.45 -22.86
CA LYS A 805 0.60 11.01 -21.47
C LYS A 805 -0.53 11.64 -20.67
N THR A 806 -0.92 11.00 -19.57
CA THR A 806 -1.89 11.60 -18.64
C THR A 806 -1.33 12.89 -18.07
N ASP A 807 -1.97 14.01 -18.42
CA ASP A 807 -1.64 15.37 -18.01
C ASP A 807 -2.96 16.13 -17.87
N THR A 808 -3.44 16.23 -16.63
CA THR A 808 -4.71 16.87 -16.29
C THR A 808 -4.72 18.37 -16.61
N ALA A 809 -3.57 19.04 -16.67
CA ALA A 809 -3.50 20.46 -17.04
C ALA A 809 -3.76 20.64 -18.55
N LYS A 810 -3.29 19.70 -19.38
CA LYS A 810 -3.53 19.72 -20.83
C LYS A 810 -4.86 19.07 -21.23
N GLY A 811 -5.44 18.28 -20.34
CA GLY A 811 -6.64 17.47 -20.62
C GLY A 811 -6.31 16.17 -21.36
N ASN A 812 -5.03 15.77 -21.39
CA ASN A 812 -4.60 14.51 -21.99
C ASN A 812 -4.78 13.38 -20.98
N MET A 813 -5.18 12.20 -21.45
CA MET A 813 -5.42 11.05 -20.59
C MET A 813 -5.07 9.76 -21.30
N VAL A 814 -4.34 8.87 -20.64
CA VAL A 814 -4.08 7.50 -21.10
C VAL A 814 -4.13 6.58 -19.87
N THR A 815 -5.25 5.89 -19.67
CA THR A 815 -5.47 5.07 -18.48
C THR A 815 -6.40 3.90 -18.74
N PHE A 816 -6.28 2.86 -17.92
CA PHE A 816 -7.32 1.85 -17.80
C PHE A 816 -8.44 2.34 -16.87
N VAL A 817 -9.67 1.96 -17.22
CA VAL A 817 -10.87 2.12 -16.41
C VAL A 817 -11.44 0.72 -16.17
N PRO A 818 -11.22 0.13 -14.99
CA PRO A 818 -11.74 -1.20 -14.67
C PRO A 818 -13.26 -1.23 -14.64
N GLN A 819 -13.85 -2.31 -15.17
CA GLN A 819 -15.29 -2.55 -15.15
C GLN A 819 -15.63 -3.66 -14.15
N LEU A 820 -15.54 -3.32 -12.85
CA LEU A 820 -15.82 -4.29 -11.79
C LEU A 820 -17.31 -4.68 -11.75
N PRO A 821 -17.64 -5.97 -11.62
CA PRO A 821 -19.00 -6.41 -11.32
C PRO A 821 -19.51 -5.78 -10.03
N THR A 822 -20.83 -5.52 -9.92
CA THR A 822 -21.43 -4.90 -8.73
C THR A 822 -21.29 -5.74 -7.46
N THR A 823 -21.07 -7.05 -7.62
CA THR A 823 -20.81 -8.02 -6.53
C THR A 823 -19.35 -8.05 -6.09
N CYS A 824 -18.44 -7.36 -6.80
CA CYS A 824 -17.02 -7.39 -6.52
C CYS A 824 -16.67 -6.41 -5.40
N THR A 825 -16.12 -6.95 -4.30
CA THR A 825 -15.66 -6.15 -3.15
C THR A 825 -14.16 -5.88 -3.17
N ALA A 826 -13.42 -6.51 -4.10
CA ALA A 826 -11.99 -6.29 -4.27
C ALA A 826 -11.73 -4.94 -4.96
N THR A 827 -10.69 -4.24 -4.49
CA THR A 827 -10.25 -2.98 -5.10
C THR A 827 -9.10 -3.25 -6.08
N VAL A 828 -9.09 -2.53 -7.20
CA VAL A 828 -7.95 -2.56 -8.14
C VAL A 828 -6.84 -1.67 -7.54
N PRO A 829 -5.65 -2.22 -7.24
CA PRO A 829 -4.56 -1.40 -6.69
C PRO A 829 -4.18 -0.27 -7.66
N PRO A 830 -3.87 0.95 -7.17
CA PRO A 830 -3.43 2.05 -8.02
C PRO A 830 -2.21 1.70 -8.89
N ALA A 831 -1.34 0.81 -8.41
CA ALA A 831 -0.19 0.32 -9.18
C ALA A 831 -0.58 -0.54 -10.39
N VAL A 832 -1.75 -1.18 -10.40
CA VAL A 832 -2.30 -1.92 -11.56
C VAL A 832 -2.86 -0.96 -12.61
N LEU A 833 -3.31 0.22 -12.17
CA LEU A 833 -3.65 1.35 -13.04
C LEU A 833 -2.39 2.08 -13.50
N VAL A 834 -1.44 1.33 -14.06
CA VAL A 834 -0.17 1.86 -14.57
C VAL A 834 -0.43 3.05 -15.49
N GLN A 835 0.33 4.13 -15.33
CA GLN A 835 0.25 5.26 -16.26
C GLN A 835 0.78 4.79 -17.62
N LEU A 836 -0.11 4.72 -18.61
CA LEU A 836 0.25 4.41 -19.98
C LEU A 836 0.68 5.69 -20.71
N GLN A 837 1.45 5.52 -21.79
CA GLN A 837 1.58 6.52 -22.84
C GLN A 837 1.25 5.90 -24.20
N ALA A 838 0.67 6.72 -25.07
CA ALA A 838 0.59 6.41 -26.49
C ALA A 838 1.65 7.22 -27.24
N VAL A 839 2.47 6.55 -28.05
CA VAL A 839 3.56 7.16 -28.81
C VAL A 839 3.28 6.98 -30.30
N PHE A 840 2.97 8.07 -30.99
CA PHE A 840 2.85 8.15 -32.44
C PHE A 840 4.08 8.88 -32.97
N ASP A 841 5.14 8.14 -33.30
CA ASP A 841 6.43 8.67 -33.78
C ASP A 841 6.64 8.45 -35.28
N LYS A 842 5.83 7.59 -35.91
CA LYS A 842 5.88 7.27 -37.34
C LYS A 842 4.86 8.07 -38.15
N GLU A 843 5.16 8.29 -39.42
CA GLU A 843 4.29 9.04 -40.35
C GLU A 843 3.06 8.25 -40.83
N ASN A 844 2.94 6.98 -40.48
CA ASN A 844 1.84 6.13 -40.93
C ASN A 844 0.58 6.26 -40.07
N GLY A 845 0.56 7.10 -39.03
CA GLY A 845 -0.61 7.29 -38.15
C GLY A 845 -0.84 6.16 -37.14
N THR A 846 0.08 5.19 -37.04
CA THR A 846 0.05 4.14 -36.00
C THR A 846 0.93 4.53 -34.83
N GLY A 847 0.48 4.23 -33.62
CA GLY A 847 1.20 4.45 -32.38
C GLY A 847 1.32 3.19 -31.55
N ILE A 848 2.29 3.18 -30.63
CA ILE A 848 2.51 2.09 -29.67
C ILE A 848 2.04 2.50 -28.28
N LEU A 849 1.48 1.54 -27.53
CA LEU A 849 1.14 1.73 -26.13
C LEU A 849 2.29 1.24 -25.25
N GLN A 850 2.68 2.05 -24.26
CA GLN A 850 3.75 1.72 -23.33
C GLN A 850 3.39 2.03 -21.89
N LYS A 851 3.93 1.25 -20.95
CA LYS A 851 3.88 1.53 -19.51
C LYS A 851 4.86 2.64 -19.10
N ILE A 852 4.51 3.43 -18.09
CA ILE A 852 5.35 4.47 -17.46
C ILE A 852 5.29 4.32 -15.94
N LEU A 853 6.42 4.51 -15.25
CA LEU A 853 6.50 4.68 -13.80
C LEU A 853 6.82 6.14 -13.47
N GLN A 854 6.10 6.73 -12.51
CA GLN A 854 6.57 7.93 -11.82
C GLN A 854 7.50 7.48 -10.67
N GLY A 855 8.76 7.93 -10.65
CA GLY A 855 9.67 7.68 -9.51
C GLY A 855 10.96 6.90 -9.75
N GLY A 856 11.59 6.97 -10.94
CA GLY A 856 13.04 6.69 -11.08
C GLY A 856 13.52 5.22 -11.09
N ALA A 857 12.67 4.23 -10.84
CA ALA A 857 13.03 2.83 -11.11
C ALA A 857 12.86 2.50 -12.62
N ALA A 858 13.89 1.99 -13.27
CA ALA A 858 13.81 1.57 -14.67
C ALA A 858 12.88 0.35 -14.80
N ILE A 859 11.80 0.48 -15.59
CA ILE A 859 11.00 -0.69 -15.99
C ILE A 859 11.81 -1.46 -17.03
N ALA A 860 12.17 -2.71 -16.74
CA ALA A 860 12.88 -3.58 -17.68
C ALA A 860 12.07 -3.88 -18.96
N ASN A 861 10.72 -3.84 -18.88
CA ASN A 861 9.82 -4.07 -20.00
C ASN A 861 8.70 -3.01 -20.05
N ARG A 862 8.71 -2.16 -21.08
CA ARG A 862 7.74 -1.08 -21.26
C ARG A 862 6.52 -1.47 -22.09
N ASN A 863 6.40 -2.73 -22.53
CA ASN A 863 5.33 -3.18 -23.41
C ASN A 863 3.96 -3.07 -22.73
N PHE A 864 2.93 -2.83 -23.54
CA PHE A 864 1.54 -2.80 -23.10
C PHE A 864 1.16 -4.08 -22.36
N SER A 865 0.60 -3.95 -21.16
CA SER A 865 0.09 -5.07 -20.35
C SER A 865 -0.82 -4.52 -19.25
N PHE A 866 -1.77 -5.34 -18.82
CA PHE A 866 -2.63 -5.07 -17.66
C PHE A 866 -2.31 -6.12 -16.59
N ASP A 867 -1.79 -5.70 -15.43
CA ASP A 867 -1.21 -6.60 -14.43
C ASP A 867 -2.26 -7.21 -13.48
N GLU A 868 -3.41 -7.54 -14.04
CA GLU A 868 -4.53 -8.25 -13.41
C GLU A 868 -5.42 -8.93 -14.47
N VAL A 869 -6.45 -9.64 -14.01
CA VAL A 869 -7.56 -10.13 -14.85
C VAL A 869 -8.77 -9.20 -14.78
N GLY A 870 -9.68 -9.32 -15.73
CA GLY A 870 -10.96 -8.64 -15.74
C GLY A 870 -11.27 -7.84 -16.99
N ASN A 871 -12.46 -7.23 -16.99
CA ASN A 871 -12.89 -6.34 -18.06
C ASN A 871 -12.42 -4.92 -17.76
N VAL A 872 -11.79 -4.28 -18.74
CA VAL A 872 -11.30 -2.90 -18.61
C VAL A 872 -11.54 -2.13 -19.90
N ASN A 873 -11.83 -0.84 -19.79
CA ASN A 873 -11.80 0.07 -20.92
C ASN A 873 -10.47 0.81 -20.94
N LEU A 874 -9.84 0.90 -22.10
CA LEU A 874 -8.73 1.82 -22.30
C LEU A 874 -9.31 3.19 -22.67
N GLN A 875 -8.92 4.23 -21.94
CA GLN A 875 -9.28 5.60 -22.26
C GLN A 875 -8.03 6.34 -22.75
N VAL A 876 -8.11 6.89 -23.95
CA VAL A 876 -7.04 7.71 -24.55
C VAL A 876 -7.66 8.98 -25.09
N VAL A 877 -7.20 10.13 -24.59
CA VAL A 877 -7.65 11.46 -25.00
C VAL A 877 -6.42 12.31 -25.30
N ASP A 878 -6.36 12.87 -26.50
CA ASP A 878 -5.45 13.95 -26.86
C ASP A 878 -6.26 15.25 -26.98
N ALA A 879 -6.14 16.10 -25.96
CA ALA A 879 -6.73 17.42 -25.91
C ALA A 879 -5.69 18.52 -26.25
N SER A 880 -4.48 18.12 -26.65
CA SER A 880 -3.33 19.00 -26.87
C SER A 880 -3.00 19.24 -28.34
N TYR A 881 -3.41 18.33 -29.24
CA TYR A 881 -3.09 18.44 -30.67
C TYR A 881 -3.67 19.70 -31.33
N THR A 882 -4.89 20.10 -30.93
CA THR A 882 -5.57 21.31 -31.42
C THR A 882 -5.49 22.46 -30.43
N ALA A 883 -4.38 22.57 -29.68
CA ALA A 883 -4.23 23.56 -28.61
C ALA A 883 -4.41 25.01 -29.09
N ILE A 884 -3.99 25.30 -30.33
CA ILE A 884 -4.12 26.64 -30.92
C ILE A 884 -5.60 27.05 -31.07
N ASP A 885 -6.45 26.14 -31.56
CA ASP A 885 -7.89 26.35 -31.73
C ASP A 885 -8.63 26.36 -30.38
N LYS A 886 -8.15 25.55 -29.41
CA LYS A 886 -8.71 25.49 -28.05
C LYS A 886 -8.57 26.82 -27.31
N THR A 887 -7.43 27.50 -27.42
CA THR A 887 -7.20 28.81 -26.77
C THR A 887 -8.08 29.90 -27.39
N ASN A 888 -8.40 29.79 -28.68
CA ASN A 888 -9.16 30.79 -29.43
C ASN A 888 -10.68 30.50 -29.50
N ASN A 889 -11.14 29.38 -28.90
CA ASN A 889 -12.54 28.92 -28.92
C ASN A 889 -13.06 28.52 -30.33
N ASP A 890 -12.14 28.04 -31.18
CA ASP A 890 -12.38 27.64 -32.57
C ASP A 890 -12.78 26.17 -32.74
N CYS A 891 -12.83 25.45 -31.62
CA CYS A 891 -13.38 24.12 -31.49
C CYS A 891 -14.15 23.97 -30.17
N ILE A 892 -14.96 22.92 -30.06
CA ILE A 892 -15.74 22.62 -28.85
C ILE A 892 -14.81 21.99 -27.82
N VAL A 893 -14.43 22.80 -26.83
CA VAL A 893 -13.50 22.41 -25.75
C VAL A 893 -14.05 21.20 -24.99
N GLY A 894 -13.21 20.18 -24.80
CA GLY A 894 -13.56 18.97 -24.04
C GLY A 894 -14.43 17.97 -24.81
N SER A 895 -14.76 18.22 -26.07
CA SER A 895 -15.53 17.31 -26.91
C SER A 895 -14.65 16.65 -27.97
N SER A 896 -14.93 15.39 -28.29
CA SER A 896 -14.35 14.65 -29.43
C SER A 896 -15.29 14.57 -30.64
N THR A 897 -16.49 15.17 -30.55
CA THR A 897 -17.51 15.08 -31.60
C THR A 897 -17.00 15.54 -32.97
N THR A 898 -17.39 14.81 -34.01
CA THR A 898 -17.16 15.17 -35.41
C THR A 898 -18.32 15.95 -35.99
N THR A 899 -19.44 16.07 -35.25
CA THR A 899 -20.62 16.80 -35.69
C THR A 899 -20.43 18.30 -35.45
N LYS A 900 -20.68 19.11 -36.49
CA LYS A 900 -20.57 20.57 -36.42
C LYS A 900 -21.68 21.16 -35.56
N ASP A 901 -21.34 22.09 -34.66
CA ASP A 901 -22.32 22.88 -33.90
C ASP A 901 -23.00 23.97 -34.76
N SER A 902 -23.86 24.79 -34.15
CA SER A 902 -24.55 25.91 -34.82
C SER A 902 -23.61 26.97 -35.39
N PHE A 903 -22.35 27.03 -34.92
CA PHE A 903 -21.33 27.95 -35.43
C PHE A 903 -20.48 27.29 -36.53
N GLY A 904 -20.50 25.96 -36.63
CA GLY A 904 -19.72 25.17 -37.59
C GLY A 904 -18.46 24.51 -36.98
N ARG A 905 -18.35 24.49 -35.65
CA ARG A 905 -17.19 23.94 -34.92
C ARG A 905 -17.38 22.46 -34.62
N ILE A 906 -16.28 21.71 -34.62
CA ILE A 906 -16.21 20.32 -34.14
C ILE A 906 -15.47 20.26 -32.80
N GLY A 907 -15.43 19.09 -32.16
CA GLY A 907 -14.70 18.87 -30.91
C GLY A 907 -13.19 19.08 -31.06
N CYS A 908 -12.54 19.62 -30.02
CA CYS A 908 -11.07 19.78 -29.98
C CYS A 908 -10.32 18.46 -29.74
N ASN A 909 -10.92 17.53 -29.00
CA ASN A 909 -10.23 16.33 -28.54
C ASN A 909 -10.20 15.26 -29.63
N ILE A 910 -9.13 14.47 -29.65
CA ILE A 910 -9.09 13.17 -30.34
C ILE A 910 -9.19 12.11 -29.26
N GLU A 911 -10.16 11.20 -29.38
CA GLU A 911 -10.44 10.21 -28.34
C GLU A 911 -10.48 8.80 -28.92
N LEU A 912 -10.04 7.82 -28.11
CA LEU A 912 -10.19 6.41 -28.42
C LEU A 912 -11.66 6.02 -28.40
N THR A 913 -12.13 5.45 -29.50
CA THR A 913 -13.46 4.84 -29.53
C THR A 913 -13.55 3.77 -28.44
N PRO A 914 -14.57 3.80 -27.58
CA PRO A 914 -14.71 2.85 -26.47
C PRO A 914 -14.50 1.41 -26.94
N THR A 915 -13.43 0.79 -26.46
CA THR A 915 -13.01 -0.57 -26.85
C THR A 915 -12.78 -1.38 -25.57
N PRO A 916 -13.66 -2.34 -25.25
CA PRO A 916 -13.51 -3.15 -24.05
C PRO A 916 -12.43 -4.22 -24.25
N PHE A 917 -11.57 -4.38 -23.24
CA PHE A 917 -10.59 -5.46 -23.15
C PHE A 917 -11.06 -6.47 -22.10
N THR A 918 -10.81 -7.75 -22.37
CA THR A 918 -10.97 -8.82 -21.38
C THR A 918 -9.62 -9.47 -21.13
N PHE A 919 -9.14 -9.38 -19.89
CA PHE A 919 -7.92 -10.05 -19.44
C PHE A 919 -8.28 -11.31 -18.64
N ILE A 920 -7.79 -12.47 -19.07
CA ILE A 920 -7.97 -13.75 -18.38
C ILE A 920 -6.67 -14.22 -17.72
N PRO A 921 -6.71 -15.14 -16.74
CA PRO A 921 -5.51 -15.80 -16.26
C PRO A 921 -4.78 -16.55 -17.37
N GLN A 922 -3.48 -16.76 -17.19
CA GLN A 922 -2.65 -17.56 -18.08
C GLN A 922 -2.96 -19.05 -17.94
N ASP A 923 -3.04 -19.50 -16.71
CA ASP A 923 -3.40 -20.87 -16.35
C ASP A 923 -3.90 -20.98 -14.91
N ILE A 924 -4.47 -22.15 -14.60
CA ILE A 924 -4.85 -22.56 -13.25
C ILE A 924 -3.85 -23.61 -12.76
N SER A 925 -3.07 -23.29 -11.74
CA SER A 925 -2.08 -24.19 -11.15
C SER A 925 -2.67 -24.98 -9.99
N ILE A 926 -2.29 -26.26 -9.86
CA ILE A 926 -2.57 -27.05 -8.67
C ILE A 926 -1.27 -27.25 -7.90
N ASP A 927 -1.30 -26.93 -6.60
CA ASP A 927 -0.17 -27.10 -5.69
C ASP A 927 -0.62 -27.47 -4.27
N ASN A 928 0.36 -27.68 -3.38
CA ASN A 928 0.15 -28.00 -1.96
C ASN A 928 -0.82 -29.18 -1.75
N VAL A 929 -0.70 -30.22 -2.60
CA VAL A 929 -1.49 -31.44 -2.47
C VAL A 929 -1.07 -32.19 -1.21
N ARG A 930 -2.05 -32.45 -0.34
CA ARG A 930 -1.87 -33.20 0.90
C ARG A 930 -2.96 -34.22 1.07
N ILE A 931 -2.65 -35.31 1.74
CA ILE A 931 -3.62 -36.32 2.16
C ILE A 931 -3.50 -36.53 3.67
N ALA A 932 -4.65 -36.59 4.34
CA ALA A 932 -4.75 -36.86 5.77
C ALA A 932 -5.69 -38.03 6.02
N ASN A 933 -5.43 -38.78 7.08
CA ASN A 933 -6.36 -39.81 7.53
C ASN A 933 -7.74 -39.22 7.86
N PHE A 934 -8.72 -40.10 8.04
CA PHE A 934 -10.06 -39.73 8.51
C PHE A 934 -10.00 -38.73 9.68
N GLN A 935 -10.64 -37.58 9.49
CA GLN A 935 -10.67 -36.45 10.44
C GLN A 935 -9.29 -35.98 10.95
N GLY A 936 -8.24 -36.13 10.15
CA GLY A 936 -6.87 -35.77 10.54
C GLY A 936 -6.26 -36.67 11.63
N GLY A 937 -6.90 -37.82 11.89
CA GLY A 937 -6.47 -38.76 12.92
C GLY A 937 -5.29 -39.64 12.49
N ASN A 938 -5.13 -40.77 13.17
CA ASN A 938 -3.99 -41.67 12.97
C ASN A 938 -4.25 -42.77 11.94
N MET A 939 -5.48 -42.94 11.47
CA MET A 939 -5.85 -44.04 10.57
C MET A 939 -7.16 -43.80 9.80
N THR A 940 -7.31 -44.52 8.69
CA THR A 940 -8.54 -44.58 7.90
C THR A 940 -8.98 -46.03 7.75
N TYR A 941 -10.26 -46.36 7.96
CA TYR A 941 -10.78 -47.69 7.62
C TYR A 941 -11.21 -47.73 6.15
N ILE A 942 -10.94 -48.84 5.49
CA ILE A 942 -11.43 -49.12 4.13
C ILE A 942 -12.95 -49.23 4.17
N SER A 943 -13.64 -48.42 3.36
CA SER A 943 -15.10 -48.29 3.36
C SER A 943 -15.64 -47.97 1.96
N ASN A 944 -16.81 -48.53 1.64
CA ASN A 944 -17.59 -48.16 0.46
C ASN A 944 -18.36 -46.84 0.63
N GLN A 945 -18.30 -46.26 1.82
CA GLN A 945 -19.11 -45.11 2.23
C GLN A 945 -18.22 -43.92 2.61
N PRO A 946 -18.63 -42.67 2.31
CA PRO A 946 -17.80 -41.49 2.44
C PRO A 946 -17.53 -41.06 3.89
N GLU A 947 -18.31 -41.53 4.86
CA GLU A 947 -18.22 -41.14 6.27
C GLU A 947 -16.94 -41.65 6.97
N MET A 948 -16.17 -42.54 6.33
CA MET A 948 -14.89 -43.04 6.85
C MET A 948 -13.75 -42.80 5.86
N ALA A 949 -13.85 -41.74 5.06
CA ALA A 949 -12.87 -41.43 4.02
C ALA A 949 -11.65 -40.64 4.56
N SER A 950 -10.53 -40.79 3.86
CA SER A 950 -9.39 -39.90 3.98
C SER A 950 -9.68 -38.60 3.23
N THR A 951 -9.10 -37.48 3.67
CA THR A 951 -9.30 -36.18 3.03
C THR A 951 -8.06 -35.77 2.25
N VAL A 952 -8.23 -35.44 0.98
CA VAL A 952 -7.20 -34.85 0.12
C VAL A 952 -7.49 -33.35 -0.01
N THR A 953 -6.48 -32.51 0.24
CA THR A 953 -6.57 -31.05 0.13
C THR A 953 -5.51 -30.52 -0.81
N PHE A 954 -5.83 -29.50 -1.59
CA PHE A 954 -4.91 -28.85 -2.52
C PHE A 954 -5.40 -27.44 -2.85
N ASN A 955 -4.52 -26.61 -3.41
CA ASN A 955 -4.88 -25.27 -3.85
C ASN A 955 -5.02 -25.24 -5.38
N LEU A 956 -6.00 -24.48 -5.87
CA LEU A 956 -6.06 -23.99 -7.23
C LEU A 956 -5.63 -22.52 -7.21
N THR A 957 -4.64 -22.16 -8.03
CA THR A 957 -4.09 -20.81 -8.11
C THR A 957 -4.22 -20.27 -9.53
N ALA A 958 -4.99 -19.20 -9.72
CA ALA A 958 -5.10 -18.48 -10.98
C ALA A 958 -3.88 -17.57 -11.19
N ARG A 959 -3.04 -17.91 -12.17
CA ARG A 959 -1.75 -17.22 -12.39
C ARG A 959 -1.81 -16.31 -13.61
N LEU A 960 -1.11 -15.18 -13.52
CA LEU A 960 -0.91 -14.23 -14.59
C LEU A 960 0.19 -14.71 -15.56
N GLY A 961 0.26 -14.08 -16.72
CA GLY A 961 1.19 -14.38 -17.81
C GLY A 961 2.51 -13.62 -17.74
N ASP A 962 2.83 -13.01 -16.60
CA ASP A 962 4.14 -12.43 -16.30
C ASP A 962 5.18 -13.54 -16.06
N THR A 963 6.47 -13.19 -16.09
CA THR A 963 7.55 -14.19 -16.03
C THR A 963 7.58 -14.99 -14.73
N VAL A 964 7.19 -14.39 -13.60
CA VAL A 964 7.16 -15.05 -12.29
C VAL A 964 5.82 -15.73 -12.00
N ARG A 965 4.84 -15.66 -12.92
CA ARG A 965 3.50 -16.25 -12.78
C ARG A 965 2.79 -15.81 -11.50
N THR A 966 2.74 -14.50 -11.28
CA THR A 966 2.07 -13.91 -10.10
C THR A 966 0.60 -14.31 -10.02
N THR A 967 0.07 -14.36 -8.80
CA THR A 967 -1.33 -14.71 -8.55
C THR A 967 -2.24 -13.50 -8.80
N SER A 968 -3.35 -13.71 -9.51
CA SER A 968 -4.33 -12.64 -9.77
C SER A 968 -5.20 -12.36 -8.54
N ARG A 969 -5.28 -11.10 -8.09
CA ARG A 969 -6.15 -10.75 -6.96
C ARG A 969 -7.61 -10.56 -7.38
N LEU A 970 -7.85 -10.20 -8.65
CA LEU A 970 -9.21 -9.98 -9.16
C LEU A 970 -9.92 -11.28 -9.61
N TYR A 971 -9.18 -12.39 -9.71
CA TYR A 971 -9.75 -13.73 -9.80
C TYR A 971 -10.24 -14.18 -8.40
N THR A 972 -11.30 -13.55 -7.91
CA THR A 972 -11.83 -13.75 -6.55
C THR A 972 -13.35 -13.71 -6.55
N ASN A 973 -13.97 -14.27 -5.51
CA ASN A 973 -15.42 -14.35 -5.37
C ASN A 973 -16.10 -12.99 -5.58
N GLY A 974 -17.20 -12.98 -6.35
CA GLY A 974 -17.96 -11.80 -6.71
C GLY A 974 -17.31 -10.92 -7.79
N CYS A 975 -16.07 -11.20 -8.19
CA CYS A 975 -15.34 -10.49 -9.25
C CYS A 975 -15.26 -11.35 -10.52
N TYR A 976 -14.07 -11.77 -10.96
CA TYR A 976 -13.87 -12.47 -12.24
C TYR A 976 -13.54 -13.96 -12.09
N SER A 977 -13.61 -14.53 -10.88
CA SER A 977 -13.43 -15.97 -10.74
C SER A 977 -14.52 -16.75 -11.46
N LYS A 978 -14.15 -17.91 -11.99
CA LYS A 978 -15.02 -18.86 -12.69
C LYS A 978 -15.01 -20.21 -12.00
N GLN A 979 -16.05 -21.01 -12.25
CA GLN A 979 -16.04 -22.39 -11.81
C GLN A 979 -14.89 -23.12 -12.51
N ASN A 980 -14.17 -23.93 -11.75
CA ASN A 980 -13.07 -24.73 -12.24
C ASN A 980 -13.46 -26.19 -12.25
N SER A 981 -13.03 -26.93 -13.26
CA SER A 981 -13.22 -28.38 -13.41
C SER A 981 -11.87 -29.07 -13.48
N PHE A 982 -11.75 -30.27 -12.92
CA PHE A 982 -10.56 -31.10 -13.00
C PHE A 982 -10.91 -32.59 -12.78
N THR A 983 -10.02 -33.48 -13.19
CA THR A 983 -10.08 -34.91 -12.88
C THR A 983 -8.83 -35.33 -12.12
N ILE A 984 -9.02 -35.83 -10.89
CA ILE A 984 -7.95 -36.40 -10.07
C ILE A 984 -7.87 -37.92 -10.27
N GLY A 985 -6.64 -38.44 -10.31
CA GLY A 985 -6.36 -39.88 -10.36
C GLY A 985 -5.17 -40.26 -9.49
N ILE A 986 -4.90 -41.57 -9.38
CA ILE A 986 -3.73 -42.11 -8.70
C ILE A 986 -2.82 -42.77 -9.75
N ALA A 987 -1.56 -42.34 -9.82
CA ALA A 987 -0.54 -42.91 -10.70
C ALA A 987 0.40 -43.86 -9.94
N GLY A 988 0.81 -44.94 -10.59
CA GLY A 988 1.78 -45.89 -10.05
C GLY A 988 1.16 -46.98 -9.15
N ASN A 989 2.04 -47.73 -8.47
CA ASN A 989 1.67 -48.86 -7.64
C ASN A 989 1.62 -48.47 -6.17
N LEU A 990 0.63 -48.99 -5.43
CA LEU A 990 0.54 -48.88 -3.97
C LEU A 990 1.07 -50.17 -3.32
N PRO A 991 2.23 -50.16 -2.66
CA PRO A 991 2.78 -51.35 -2.01
C PRO A 991 1.83 -51.90 -0.94
N GLY A 992 1.51 -53.19 -1.02
CA GLY A 992 0.58 -53.86 -0.11
C GLY A 992 -0.90 -53.76 -0.49
N PHE A 993 -1.24 -53.02 -1.56
CA PHE A 993 -2.60 -52.97 -2.08
C PHE A 993 -2.99 -54.31 -2.73
N THR A 994 -4.20 -54.77 -2.44
CA THR A 994 -4.80 -55.97 -3.04
C THR A 994 -6.20 -55.62 -3.53
N ASP A 995 -6.59 -56.22 -4.66
CA ASP A 995 -7.94 -56.02 -5.19
C ASP A 995 -9.00 -56.76 -4.36
N GLU A 996 -10.26 -56.63 -4.76
CA GLU A 996 -11.38 -57.31 -4.09
C GLU A 996 -11.34 -58.86 -4.13
N THR A 997 -10.40 -59.45 -4.88
CA THR A 997 -10.15 -60.91 -4.92
C THR A 997 -8.96 -61.34 -4.06
N GLY A 998 -8.20 -60.37 -3.53
CA GLY A 998 -6.99 -60.61 -2.74
C GLY A 998 -5.75 -60.92 -3.59
N GLN A 999 -5.84 -60.89 -4.93
CA GLN A 999 -4.77 -61.23 -5.86
C GLN A 999 -4.83 -60.32 -7.09
N ALA A 1000 -4.21 -59.14 -7.05
CA ALA A 1000 -4.19 -58.24 -8.20
C ALA A 1000 -2.95 -58.50 -9.10
N PRO A 1001 -3.07 -59.14 -10.28
CA PRO A 1001 -1.95 -59.30 -11.22
C PRO A 1001 -1.53 -57.98 -11.88
N ASN A 1002 -2.44 -57.02 -12.03
CA ASN A 1002 -2.13 -55.63 -12.38
C ASN A 1002 -2.65 -54.67 -11.31
N ILE A 1003 -1.74 -54.17 -10.48
CA ILE A 1003 -2.05 -53.33 -9.31
C ILE A 1003 -2.61 -51.97 -9.73
N ALA A 1004 -2.12 -51.38 -10.83
CA ALA A 1004 -2.54 -50.05 -11.28
C ALA A 1004 -4.02 -50.03 -11.73
N ASP A 1005 -4.43 -51.01 -12.54
CA ASP A 1005 -5.83 -51.14 -12.98
C ASP A 1005 -6.77 -51.43 -11.80
N ALA A 1006 -6.30 -52.26 -10.85
CA ALA A 1006 -7.06 -52.56 -9.65
C ALA A 1006 -7.29 -51.32 -8.78
N ILE A 1007 -6.29 -50.44 -8.63
CA ILE A 1007 -6.43 -49.17 -7.91
C ILE A 1007 -7.48 -48.29 -8.60
N GLN A 1008 -7.42 -48.14 -9.93
CA GLN A 1008 -8.37 -47.30 -10.67
C GLN A 1008 -9.81 -47.82 -10.62
N ARG A 1009 -10.01 -49.13 -10.47
CA ARG A 1009 -11.36 -49.72 -10.33
C ARG A 1009 -11.89 -49.57 -8.89
N ASP A 1010 -11.04 -49.82 -7.90
CA ASP A 1010 -11.45 -49.93 -6.50
C ASP A 1010 -11.42 -48.58 -5.76
N VAL A 1011 -10.77 -47.53 -6.28
CA VAL A 1011 -10.78 -46.19 -5.65
C VAL A 1011 -12.18 -45.60 -5.62
N ILE A 1012 -12.52 -44.90 -4.54
CA ILE A 1012 -13.80 -44.22 -4.35
C ILE A 1012 -13.53 -42.75 -4.05
N TYR A 1013 -14.05 -41.88 -4.91
CA TYR A 1013 -14.05 -40.43 -4.74
C TYR A 1013 -15.43 -39.94 -4.35
N SER A 1014 -15.47 -39.03 -3.38
CA SER A 1014 -16.71 -38.38 -2.91
C SER A 1014 -16.46 -36.92 -2.52
N SER A 1015 -17.50 -36.10 -2.55
CA SER A 1015 -17.43 -34.74 -2.01
C SER A 1015 -17.16 -34.75 -0.51
N ASN A 1016 -16.39 -33.77 -0.04
CA ASN A 1016 -16.22 -33.53 1.38
C ASN A 1016 -17.35 -32.63 1.89
N ALA A 1017 -18.17 -33.11 2.83
CA ALA A 1017 -19.25 -32.32 3.42
C ALA A 1017 -18.77 -31.04 4.13
N GLY A 1018 -17.50 -30.99 4.54
CA GLY A 1018 -16.87 -29.80 5.12
C GLY A 1018 -16.44 -28.73 4.10
N ASP A 1019 -16.47 -29.03 2.80
CA ASP A 1019 -16.15 -28.09 1.73
C ASP A 1019 -17.35 -27.96 0.77
N ALA A 1020 -18.17 -26.93 0.99
CA ALA A 1020 -19.35 -26.67 0.20
C ALA A 1020 -19.03 -26.19 -1.24
N ASN A 1021 -17.79 -25.79 -1.52
CA ASN A 1021 -17.41 -25.25 -2.82
C ASN A 1021 -16.80 -26.29 -3.76
N THR A 1022 -16.41 -27.46 -3.26
CA THR A 1022 -15.86 -28.56 -4.07
C THR A 1022 -16.87 -29.69 -4.19
N ALA A 1023 -17.40 -29.88 -5.40
CA ALA A 1023 -18.43 -30.87 -5.68
C ALA A 1023 -17.95 -31.90 -6.69
N LYS A 1024 -18.27 -33.18 -6.45
CA LYS A 1024 -18.08 -34.24 -7.43
C LYS A 1024 -19.08 -34.06 -8.56
N GLU A 1025 -18.66 -34.29 -9.80
CA GLU A 1025 -19.58 -34.20 -10.94
C GLU A 1025 -20.72 -35.22 -10.81
N ALA A 1026 -21.95 -34.75 -10.99
CA ALA A 1026 -23.15 -35.58 -10.86
C ALA A 1026 -23.17 -36.72 -11.89
N ASN A 1027 -23.81 -37.84 -11.52
CA ASN A 1027 -23.98 -39.02 -12.37
C ASN A 1027 -22.66 -39.69 -12.84
N THR A 1028 -21.54 -39.44 -12.14
CA THR A 1028 -20.27 -40.12 -12.40
C THR A 1028 -20.08 -41.35 -11.50
N ALA A 1029 -19.36 -42.35 -11.99
CA ALA A 1029 -19.05 -43.55 -11.21
C ALA A 1029 -18.22 -43.23 -9.94
N ASN A 1030 -18.28 -44.10 -8.93
CA ASN A 1030 -17.55 -43.89 -7.66
C ASN A 1030 -16.04 -43.71 -7.85
N ASN A 1031 -15.46 -44.40 -8.83
CA ASN A 1031 -14.05 -44.34 -9.16
C ASN A 1031 -13.67 -43.23 -10.17
N ASN A 1032 -14.63 -42.42 -10.61
CA ASN A 1032 -14.35 -41.23 -11.42
C ASN A 1032 -13.99 -40.06 -10.50
N GLY A 1033 -12.78 -39.51 -10.67
CA GLY A 1033 -12.29 -38.37 -9.92
C GLY A 1033 -12.61 -37.01 -10.54
N ALA A 1034 -13.70 -36.85 -11.29
CA ALA A 1034 -14.13 -35.57 -11.86
C ALA A 1034 -14.84 -34.69 -10.81
N PHE A 1035 -14.35 -33.46 -10.64
CA PHE A 1035 -14.84 -32.50 -9.67
C PHE A 1035 -14.88 -31.08 -10.23
N THR A 1036 -15.72 -30.26 -9.61
CA THR A 1036 -15.77 -28.81 -9.82
C THR A 1036 -15.49 -28.03 -8.54
N VAL A 1037 -14.78 -26.91 -8.65
CA VAL A 1037 -14.60 -25.90 -7.59
C VAL A 1037 -15.38 -24.65 -7.98
N ASN A 1038 -16.30 -24.21 -7.13
CA ASN A 1038 -17.13 -23.03 -7.37
C ASN A 1038 -16.26 -21.75 -7.45
N ALA A 1039 -16.65 -20.82 -8.32
CA ALA A 1039 -16.07 -19.47 -8.39
C ALA A 1039 -15.98 -18.77 -7.01
N ALA A 1040 -16.95 -19.03 -6.13
CA ALA A 1040 -17.02 -18.48 -4.79
C ALA A 1040 -15.92 -18.95 -3.83
N ALA A 1041 -15.22 -20.05 -4.16
CA ALA A 1041 -14.10 -20.57 -3.38
C ALA A 1041 -12.86 -19.68 -3.45
N PHE A 1042 -12.73 -18.88 -4.52
CA PHE A 1042 -11.53 -18.12 -4.78
C PHE A 1042 -11.47 -16.86 -3.93
N ASN A 1043 -10.35 -16.71 -3.22
CA ASN A 1043 -9.99 -15.50 -2.49
C ASN A 1043 -8.61 -15.04 -2.97
N GLN A 1044 -8.56 -13.86 -3.60
CA GLN A 1044 -7.34 -13.30 -4.20
C GLN A 1044 -6.57 -14.30 -5.10
N GLY A 1045 -7.29 -15.02 -5.96
CA GLY A 1045 -6.71 -15.93 -6.95
C GLY A 1045 -6.44 -17.34 -6.46
N ILE A 1046 -6.66 -17.64 -5.17
CA ILE A 1046 -6.42 -18.97 -4.60
C ILE A 1046 -7.74 -19.55 -4.08
N ALA A 1047 -8.04 -20.79 -4.43
CA ALA A 1047 -9.10 -21.58 -3.84
C ALA A 1047 -8.50 -22.85 -3.23
N THR A 1048 -8.82 -23.15 -1.96
CA THR A 1048 -8.51 -24.45 -1.37
C THR A 1048 -9.66 -25.39 -1.66
N ALA A 1049 -9.35 -26.52 -2.29
CA ALA A 1049 -10.30 -27.58 -2.58
C ALA A 1049 -10.04 -28.79 -1.67
N SER A 1050 -11.12 -29.43 -1.25
CA SER A 1050 -11.06 -30.65 -0.44
C SER A 1050 -11.99 -31.74 -0.99
N ILE A 1051 -11.45 -32.94 -1.14
CA ILE A 1051 -12.21 -34.13 -1.56
C ILE A 1051 -11.96 -35.29 -0.62
N ASN A 1052 -12.87 -36.26 -0.64
CA ASN A 1052 -12.76 -37.48 0.15
C ASN A 1052 -12.38 -38.67 -0.74
N LEU A 1053 -11.47 -39.50 -0.23
CA LEU A 1053 -10.89 -40.67 -0.87
C LEU A 1053 -11.07 -41.91 0.02
N ASN A 1054 -11.56 -43.00 -0.55
CA ASN A 1054 -11.52 -44.33 0.06
C ASN A 1054 -11.35 -45.43 -1.00
N PHE A 1055 -11.49 -46.69 -0.62
CA PHE A 1055 -11.34 -47.85 -1.49
C PHE A 1055 -12.45 -48.87 -1.23
N ALA A 1056 -12.79 -49.60 -2.29
CA ALA A 1056 -13.83 -50.60 -2.28
C ALA A 1056 -13.52 -51.75 -1.29
N ARG A 1057 -14.57 -52.16 -0.59
CA ARG A 1057 -14.57 -53.09 0.54
C ARG A 1057 -15.57 -54.21 0.30
N ARG A 1058 -15.14 -55.47 0.50
CA ARG A 1058 -16.03 -56.64 0.57
C ARG A 1058 -16.01 -57.24 1.97
N VAL A 1059 -17.18 -57.45 2.57
CA VAL A 1059 -17.30 -57.92 3.97
C VAL A 1059 -16.72 -59.31 4.23
N ASN A 1060 -16.49 -60.13 3.21
CA ASN A 1060 -15.95 -61.48 3.35
C ASN A 1060 -14.47 -61.62 2.94
N VAL A 1061 -13.83 -60.54 2.45
CA VAL A 1061 -12.42 -60.55 2.01
C VAL A 1061 -11.65 -59.45 2.74
N ALA A 1062 -10.88 -59.82 3.76
CA ALA A 1062 -10.06 -58.87 4.50
C ALA A 1062 -8.81 -58.48 3.69
N LYS A 1063 -8.43 -57.20 3.72
CA LYS A 1063 -7.29 -56.64 2.99
C LYS A 1063 -6.17 -56.22 3.94
N ASN A 1064 -4.92 -56.44 3.54
CA ASN A 1064 -3.76 -55.93 4.26
C ASN A 1064 -3.71 -54.39 4.23
N PRO A 1065 -3.11 -53.75 5.24
CA PRO A 1065 -2.99 -52.30 5.27
C PRO A 1065 -2.03 -51.79 4.20
N PHE A 1066 -2.34 -50.62 3.66
CA PHE A 1066 -1.52 -49.93 2.65
C PHE A 1066 -1.50 -48.42 2.90
N THR A 1067 -0.53 -47.73 2.32
CA THR A 1067 -0.33 -46.28 2.50
C THR A 1067 -0.49 -45.56 1.16
N VAL A 1068 -1.31 -44.51 1.15
CA VAL A 1068 -1.47 -43.60 0.02
C VAL A 1068 -0.68 -42.32 0.30
N PRO A 1069 0.48 -42.12 -0.33
CA PRO A 1069 1.19 -40.85 -0.28
C PRO A 1069 0.54 -39.77 -1.16
N ASP A 1070 0.88 -38.51 -0.94
CA ASP A 1070 0.42 -37.38 -1.77
C ASP A 1070 1.13 -37.28 -3.13
N ASN A 1071 2.35 -37.81 -3.27
CA ASN A 1071 3.16 -37.68 -4.47
C ASN A 1071 2.74 -38.59 -5.65
N ILE A 1072 1.66 -39.35 -5.51
CA ILE A 1072 1.14 -40.22 -6.56
C ILE A 1072 -0.14 -39.69 -7.22
N PHE A 1073 -0.67 -38.56 -6.75
CA PHE A 1073 -1.85 -37.98 -7.37
C PHE A 1073 -1.52 -37.41 -8.76
N THR A 1074 -2.49 -37.48 -9.66
CA THR A 1074 -2.44 -36.86 -10.99
C THR A 1074 -3.66 -35.99 -11.18
N PHE A 1075 -3.48 -34.90 -11.91
CA PHE A 1075 -4.56 -33.97 -12.25
C PHE A 1075 -4.59 -33.78 -13.76
N THR A 1076 -5.76 -33.97 -14.36
CA THR A 1076 -5.99 -33.80 -15.79
C THR A 1076 -7.27 -32.99 -16.02
N GLY A 1077 -7.45 -32.47 -17.23
CA GLY A 1077 -8.66 -31.71 -17.58
C GLY A 1077 -8.89 -30.44 -16.77
N VAL A 1078 -7.86 -29.92 -16.08
CA VAL A 1078 -7.95 -28.69 -15.29
C VAL A 1078 -8.28 -27.53 -16.22
N ARG A 1079 -9.42 -26.88 -16.01
CA ARG A 1079 -9.83 -25.67 -16.74
C ARG A 1079 -10.95 -24.92 -16.02
N ASP A 1080 -11.09 -23.64 -16.31
CA ASP A 1080 -12.27 -22.87 -15.89
C ASP A 1080 -13.35 -22.78 -16.99
N ASP A 1081 -14.51 -22.20 -16.66
CA ASP A 1081 -15.63 -22.01 -17.61
C ASP A 1081 -15.29 -21.10 -18.81
N ASP A 1082 -14.25 -20.29 -18.70
CA ASP A 1082 -13.73 -19.44 -19.78
C ASP A 1082 -12.67 -20.19 -20.63
N ASN A 1083 -12.50 -21.50 -20.43
CA ASN A 1083 -11.48 -22.34 -21.05
C ASN A 1083 -10.03 -21.88 -20.78
N VAL A 1084 -9.76 -21.24 -19.63
CA VAL A 1084 -8.40 -21.05 -19.14
C VAL A 1084 -7.80 -22.42 -18.86
N PRO A 1085 -6.66 -22.78 -19.47
CA PRO A 1085 -6.08 -24.11 -19.29
C PRO A 1085 -5.45 -24.26 -17.91
N GLY A 1086 -5.40 -25.48 -17.41
CA GLY A 1086 -4.58 -25.81 -16.25
C GLY A 1086 -3.10 -25.85 -16.57
N ALA A 1087 -2.28 -25.48 -15.60
CA ALA A 1087 -0.84 -25.73 -15.66
C ALA A 1087 -0.56 -27.23 -15.53
N THR A 1088 0.53 -27.69 -16.15
CA THR A 1088 1.00 -29.07 -15.95
C THR A 1088 1.32 -29.29 -14.47
N TYR A 1089 0.54 -30.16 -13.82
CA TYR A 1089 0.79 -30.55 -12.44
C TYR A 1089 2.08 -31.37 -12.36
N THR A 1090 2.95 -31.02 -11.41
CA THR A 1090 4.17 -31.77 -11.11
C THR A 1090 4.08 -32.29 -9.69
N ALA A 1091 4.00 -33.61 -9.53
CA ALA A 1091 3.99 -34.23 -8.23
C ALA A 1091 5.33 -34.01 -7.50
N PRO A 1092 5.34 -33.88 -6.16
CA PRO A 1092 6.59 -33.76 -5.40
C PRO A 1092 7.47 -35.00 -5.56
N LEU A 1093 8.80 -34.83 -5.57
CA LEU A 1093 9.73 -35.95 -5.75
C LEU A 1093 9.68 -36.96 -4.59
N ALA A 1094 9.33 -36.51 -3.40
CA ALA A 1094 9.17 -37.33 -2.19
C ALA A 1094 7.82 -37.00 -1.52
N PRO A 1095 7.18 -37.98 -0.87
CA PRO A 1095 5.91 -37.77 -0.20
C PRO A 1095 6.06 -36.81 0.99
N THR A 1096 5.16 -35.84 1.11
CA THR A 1096 5.13 -34.88 2.23
C THR A 1096 4.03 -35.18 3.25
N SER A 1097 3.03 -35.95 2.82
CA SER A 1097 1.92 -36.43 3.62
C SER A 1097 1.45 -37.79 3.09
N SER A 1098 0.79 -38.56 3.96
CA SER A 1098 0.26 -39.87 3.59
C SER A 1098 -0.91 -40.25 4.49
N SER A 1099 -1.80 -41.09 3.96
CA SER A 1099 -2.86 -41.72 4.76
C SER A 1099 -2.70 -43.23 4.74
N GLN A 1100 -2.93 -43.84 5.90
CA GLN A 1100 -2.88 -45.28 6.10
C GLN A 1100 -4.29 -45.86 6.14
N PHE A 1101 -4.52 -46.86 5.29
CA PHE A 1101 -5.80 -47.53 5.16
C PHE A 1101 -5.73 -48.92 5.79
N TYR A 1102 -6.71 -49.23 6.63
CA TYR A 1102 -6.82 -50.50 7.35
C TYR A 1102 -8.17 -51.15 7.11
N TYR A 1103 -8.18 -52.48 7.02
CA TYR A 1103 -9.43 -53.24 7.01
C TYR A 1103 -9.89 -53.49 8.45
N GLY A 1104 -11.06 -52.95 8.83
CA GLY A 1104 -11.56 -52.95 10.22
C GLY A 1104 -12.59 -54.02 10.55
N ILE A 1105 -12.66 -54.42 11.82
CA ILE A 1105 -13.68 -55.31 12.38
C ILE A 1105 -14.17 -54.83 13.75
N VAL A 1106 -15.43 -55.12 14.08
CA VAL A 1106 -15.90 -55.20 15.48
C VAL A 1106 -16.07 -56.65 15.89
N TYR A 1107 -15.51 -57.03 17.03
CA TYR A 1107 -15.37 -58.42 17.42
C TYR A 1107 -15.59 -58.59 18.92
N ALA A 1108 -16.24 -59.69 19.29
CA ALA A 1108 -16.35 -60.16 20.66
C ALA A 1108 -16.10 -61.67 20.65
N PRO A 1109 -15.28 -62.20 21.57
CA PRO A 1109 -15.20 -63.64 21.76
C PRO A 1109 -16.51 -64.16 22.37
N ASP A 1110 -16.70 -65.47 22.31
CA ASP A 1110 -17.82 -66.09 23.00
C ASP A 1110 -17.68 -65.92 24.52
N TYR A 1111 -18.77 -65.52 25.16
CA TYR A 1111 -18.82 -65.21 26.58
C TYR A 1111 -19.59 -66.25 27.39
N LYS A 1112 -19.17 -66.47 28.63
CA LYS A 1112 -19.91 -67.29 29.59
C LYS A 1112 -19.99 -66.57 30.93
N GLY A 1113 -21.19 -66.46 31.51
CA GLY A 1113 -21.37 -65.74 32.77
C GLY A 1113 -22.74 -65.97 33.43
N PRO A 1114 -23.00 -65.33 34.59
CA PRO A 1114 -24.20 -65.59 35.39
C PRO A 1114 -25.47 -64.97 34.79
N LEU A 1115 -26.63 -65.60 35.01
CA LEU A 1115 -27.95 -65.09 34.59
C LEU A 1115 -28.25 -63.66 35.09
N ARG A 1116 -27.75 -63.28 36.29
CA ARG A 1116 -27.89 -61.93 36.89
C ARG A 1116 -27.07 -60.83 36.19
N GLY A 1117 -26.29 -61.21 35.19
CA GLY A 1117 -25.60 -60.33 34.27
C GLY A 1117 -24.18 -59.94 34.67
N PHE A 1118 -23.36 -59.68 33.66
CA PHE A 1118 -21.91 -59.42 33.77
C PHE A 1118 -21.44 -58.45 32.69
N ASN A 1119 -20.25 -57.88 32.85
CA ASN A 1119 -19.65 -56.98 31.86
C ASN A 1119 -18.84 -57.79 30.84
N ALA A 1120 -19.07 -57.55 29.55
CA ALA A 1120 -18.32 -58.10 28.42
C ALA A 1120 -17.61 -56.98 27.65
N LYS A 1121 -16.58 -57.34 26.88
CA LYS A 1121 -15.79 -56.40 26.08
C LYS A 1121 -16.07 -56.62 24.60
N VAL A 1122 -16.31 -55.53 23.89
CA VAL A 1122 -16.41 -55.52 22.44
C VAL A 1122 -15.19 -54.79 21.91
N TYR A 1123 -14.46 -55.44 21.01
CA TYR A 1123 -13.17 -55.00 20.51
C TYR A 1123 -13.29 -54.46 19.09
N PHE A 1124 -12.60 -53.35 18.82
CA PHE A 1124 -12.45 -52.81 17.47
C PHE A 1124 -11.03 -53.11 17.01
N GLY A 1125 -10.88 -53.77 15.86
CA GLY A 1125 -9.60 -54.27 15.39
C GLY A 1125 -9.33 -54.03 13.91
N VAL A 1126 -8.10 -54.33 13.51
CA VAL A 1126 -7.61 -54.25 12.13
C VAL A 1126 -7.00 -55.57 11.68
N PHE A 1127 -7.13 -55.87 10.39
CA PHE A 1127 -6.52 -57.06 9.78
C PHE A 1127 -5.07 -56.82 9.39
N CYS A 1128 -4.20 -57.81 9.62
CA CYS A 1128 -2.85 -57.87 9.09
C CYS A 1128 -2.40 -59.32 8.98
N ASN A 1129 -2.15 -59.78 7.75
CA ASN A 1129 -1.58 -61.09 7.46
C ASN A 1129 -0.18 -60.90 6.86
N ALA A 1130 0.85 -61.19 7.65
CA ALA A 1130 2.26 -60.98 7.28
C ALA A 1130 2.57 -59.57 6.74
N CYS A 1131 1.87 -58.54 7.23
CA CYS A 1131 2.12 -57.16 6.85
C CYS A 1131 3.33 -56.57 7.60
N ASN A 1132 3.90 -55.47 7.09
CA ASN A 1132 5.00 -54.78 7.76
C ASN A 1132 4.49 -53.98 8.97
N THR A 1133 4.58 -54.56 10.16
CA THR A 1133 4.10 -53.95 11.42
C THR A 1133 4.92 -52.74 11.87
N THR A 1134 6.13 -52.53 11.33
CA THR A 1134 6.90 -51.31 11.55
C THR A 1134 6.28 -50.11 10.82
N ASN A 1135 5.83 -50.32 9.58
CA ASN A 1135 5.14 -49.28 8.80
C ASN A 1135 3.68 -49.10 9.25
N TYR A 1136 3.06 -50.15 9.82
CA TYR A 1136 1.67 -50.16 10.26
C TYR A 1136 1.56 -50.49 11.77
N PRO A 1137 1.86 -49.54 12.66
CA PRO A 1137 2.00 -49.79 14.10
C PRO A 1137 0.70 -50.21 14.80
N ILE A 1138 -0.48 -49.91 14.25
CA ILE A 1138 -1.75 -50.43 14.80
C ILE A 1138 -1.79 -51.97 14.74
N ALA A 1139 -1.15 -52.56 13.73
CA ALA A 1139 -1.02 -54.00 13.58
C ALA A 1139 0.12 -54.62 14.42
N SER A 1140 0.80 -53.83 15.27
CA SER A 1140 1.76 -54.34 16.26
C SER A 1140 1.16 -54.43 17.67
N SER A 1141 -0.14 -54.20 17.83
CA SER A 1141 -0.85 -54.26 19.11
C SER A 1141 -1.15 -55.71 19.53
N ALA A 1142 -1.90 -55.89 20.63
CA ALA A 1142 -2.34 -57.21 21.05
C ALA A 1142 -3.32 -57.83 20.04
N LEU A 1143 -3.19 -59.14 19.79
CA LEU A 1143 -4.18 -59.89 19.02
C LEU A 1143 -5.55 -59.81 19.68
N LEU A 1144 -6.59 -59.79 18.84
CA LEU A 1144 -7.97 -59.95 19.31
C LEU A 1144 -8.14 -61.35 19.95
N PRO A 1145 -8.93 -61.50 21.03
CA PRO A 1145 -9.07 -62.78 21.71
C PRO A 1145 -9.59 -63.89 20.80
N SER A 1146 -8.87 -65.00 20.67
CA SER A 1146 -9.28 -66.14 19.83
C SER A 1146 -9.43 -65.84 18.33
N ALA A 1147 -8.81 -64.76 17.82
CA ALA A 1147 -8.82 -64.43 16.39
C ALA A 1147 -7.38 -64.28 15.86
N SER A 1148 -7.05 -65.03 14.80
CA SER A 1148 -5.77 -64.97 14.11
C SER A 1148 -5.73 -63.82 13.10
N ASN A 1149 -4.59 -63.16 12.92
CA ASN A 1149 -4.36 -62.05 11.97
C ASN A 1149 -5.19 -60.77 12.24
N TRP A 1150 -5.88 -60.68 13.38
CA TRP A 1150 -6.64 -59.50 13.78
C TRP A 1150 -6.04 -58.88 15.05
N PHE A 1151 -5.74 -57.59 14.98
CA PHE A 1151 -5.05 -56.84 16.03
C PHE A 1151 -5.96 -55.76 16.60
N LEU A 1152 -5.84 -55.49 17.91
CA LEU A 1152 -6.61 -54.47 18.60
C LEU A 1152 -6.28 -53.07 18.08
N ASN A 1153 -7.26 -52.31 17.63
CA ASN A 1153 -7.04 -50.93 17.25
C ASN A 1153 -7.13 -49.99 18.46
N THR A 1154 -6.00 -49.79 19.14
CA THR A 1154 -5.91 -48.88 20.30
C THR A 1154 -6.16 -47.40 19.94
N THR A 1155 -6.14 -47.04 18.65
CA THR A 1155 -6.44 -45.68 18.19
C THR A 1155 -7.94 -45.44 17.96
N HIS A 1156 -8.78 -46.48 18.01
CA HIS A 1156 -10.23 -46.34 17.94
C HIS A 1156 -10.77 -45.87 19.30
N ASN A 1157 -11.12 -44.59 19.40
CA ASN A 1157 -11.51 -43.94 20.66
C ASN A 1157 -12.81 -43.14 20.58
N THR A 1158 -13.44 -43.07 19.40
CA THR A 1158 -14.64 -42.26 19.20
C THR A 1158 -15.64 -43.01 18.34
N THR A 1159 -16.94 -42.74 18.55
CA THR A 1159 -18.02 -43.30 17.73
C THR A 1159 -17.97 -42.80 16.27
N ALA A 1160 -17.27 -41.69 16.00
CA ALA A 1160 -17.03 -41.17 14.64
C ALA A 1160 -16.17 -42.13 13.80
N GLN A 1161 -15.29 -42.92 14.42
CA GLN A 1161 -14.50 -43.97 13.75
C GLN A 1161 -15.31 -45.25 13.51
N GLY A 1162 -16.60 -45.24 13.87
CA GLY A 1162 -17.54 -46.35 13.80
C GLY A 1162 -17.96 -46.85 15.18
N GLN A 1163 -19.13 -47.47 15.25
CA GLN A 1163 -19.66 -48.02 16.49
C GLN A 1163 -20.55 -49.22 16.18
N VAL A 1164 -20.96 -49.94 17.23
CA VAL A 1164 -22.12 -50.83 17.14
C VAL A 1164 -23.36 -49.99 17.36
N ASN A 1165 -24.17 -49.83 16.31
CA ASN A 1165 -25.40 -49.05 16.33
C ASN A 1165 -26.50 -49.78 17.12
N LEU A 1166 -26.55 -51.11 17.01
CA LEU A 1166 -27.55 -51.94 17.67
C LEU A 1166 -26.98 -53.32 18.03
N TYR A 1167 -27.36 -53.80 19.21
CA TYR A 1167 -27.11 -55.15 19.67
C TYR A 1167 -28.45 -55.90 19.74
N ASP A 1168 -28.62 -56.92 18.90
CA ASP A 1168 -29.84 -57.72 18.84
C ASP A 1168 -29.59 -59.14 19.36
N SER A 1169 -30.52 -59.63 20.18
CA SER A 1169 -30.56 -61.02 20.61
C SER A 1169 -31.27 -61.86 19.54
N ALA A 1170 -30.63 -62.93 19.08
CA ALA A 1170 -31.24 -63.87 18.14
C ALA A 1170 -32.28 -64.79 18.81
N ASN A 1171 -32.31 -64.86 20.14
CA ASN A 1171 -33.26 -65.66 20.91
C ASN A 1171 -34.53 -64.86 21.26
N THR A 1172 -35.66 -65.29 20.71
CA THR A 1172 -36.97 -64.62 20.89
C THR A 1172 -37.67 -64.97 22.22
N ASN A 1173 -37.30 -66.08 22.87
CA ASN A 1173 -38.02 -66.61 24.04
C ASN A 1173 -37.33 -66.27 25.37
N SER A 1174 -36.07 -65.84 25.33
CA SER A 1174 -35.24 -65.56 26.51
C SER A 1174 -34.24 -64.45 26.19
N GLN A 1175 -34.79 -63.31 25.76
CA GLN A 1175 -34.02 -62.21 25.19
C GLN A 1175 -32.90 -61.76 26.13
N THR A 1176 -31.68 -61.68 25.62
CA THR A 1176 -30.59 -61.03 26.33
C THR A 1176 -30.79 -59.53 26.27
N THR A 1177 -30.81 -58.87 27.43
CA THR A 1177 -30.71 -57.41 27.52
C THR A 1177 -29.24 -57.01 27.42
N ILE A 1178 -28.92 -56.14 26.46
CA ILE A 1178 -27.57 -55.60 26.25
C ILE A 1178 -27.60 -54.10 26.54
N THR A 1179 -26.73 -53.65 27.44
CA THR A 1179 -26.58 -52.22 27.75
C THR A 1179 -25.13 -51.79 27.47
N PRO A 1180 -24.87 -51.08 26.36
CA PRO A 1180 -23.54 -50.57 26.07
C PRO A 1180 -23.19 -49.39 27.01
N ARG A 1181 -21.94 -49.33 27.46
CA ARG A 1181 -21.39 -48.13 28.10
C ARG A 1181 -21.05 -47.10 27.00
N PRO A 1182 -21.20 -45.79 27.27
CA PRO A 1182 -21.12 -44.76 26.24
C PRO A 1182 -19.72 -44.54 25.66
N ASN A 1183 -18.66 -44.90 26.37
CA ASN A 1183 -17.29 -44.61 25.96
C ASN A 1183 -16.62 -45.81 25.28
N ILE A 1184 -16.06 -45.58 24.09
CA ILE A 1184 -15.08 -46.46 23.44
C ILE A 1184 -13.69 -45.93 23.83
N ALA A 1185 -12.84 -46.78 24.42
CA ALA A 1185 -11.50 -46.38 24.81
C ALA A 1185 -10.49 -47.45 24.44
N ASN A 1186 -9.40 -47.05 23.78
CA ASN A 1186 -8.33 -47.92 23.30
C ASN A 1186 -8.84 -49.13 22.49
N GLY A 1187 -9.85 -48.91 21.63
CA GLY A 1187 -10.46 -49.96 20.82
C GLY A 1187 -11.36 -50.92 21.59
N ILE A 1188 -11.82 -50.56 22.79
CA ILE A 1188 -12.68 -51.41 23.63
C ILE A 1188 -13.93 -50.65 24.05
N GLN A 1189 -15.09 -51.24 23.77
CA GLN A 1189 -16.38 -50.86 24.36
C GLN A 1189 -16.77 -51.89 25.41
N ILE A 1190 -17.24 -51.43 26.58
CA ILE A 1190 -17.79 -52.33 27.60
C ILE A 1190 -19.30 -52.41 27.42
N ILE A 1191 -19.84 -53.63 27.38
CA ILE A 1191 -21.28 -53.88 27.38
C ILE A 1191 -21.67 -54.67 28.63
N ARG A 1192 -22.89 -54.48 29.13
CA ARG A 1192 -23.48 -55.32 30.17
C ARG A 1192 -24.48 -56.27 29.53
N LEU A 1193 -24.30 -57.57 29.78
CA LEU A 1193 -25.17 -58.64 29.29
C LEU A 1193 -26.01 -59.18 30.45
N LEU A 1194 -27.31 -59.32 30.26
CA LEU A 1194 -28.25 -59.85 31.25
C LEU A 1194 -29.27 -60.76 30.54
N SER A 1195 -29.51 -61.97 31.04
CA SER A 1195 -30.54 -62.84 30.46
C SER A 1195 -31.90 -62.60 31.11
N ALA A 1196 -32.97 -62.58 30.30
CA ALA A 1196 -34.34 -62.62 30.81
C ALA A 1196 -34.78 -64.04 31.25
N SER A 1197 -33.98 -65.08 30.98
CA SER A 1197 -34.29 -66.45 31.38
C SER A 1197 -34.06 -66.69 32.88
N SER A 1198 -34.90 -67.56 33.47
CA SER A 1198 -34.70 -68.11 34.82
C SER A 1198 -33.83 -69.37 34.84
N THR A 1199 -33.45 -69.91 33.67
CA THR A 1199 -32.63 -71.14 33.52
C THR A 1199 -31.43 -70.90 32.60
N PRO A 1200 -30.35 -71.71 32.70
CA PRO A 1200 -29.19 -71.60 31.82
C PRO A 1200 -29.59 -71.61 30.34
N VAL A 1201 -29.12 -70.62 29.59
CA VAL A 1201 -29.48 -70.43 28.17
C VAL A 1201 -28.28 -69.92 27.40
N THR A 1202 -28.15 -70.36 26.15
CA THR A 1202 -27.20 -69.78 25.20
C THR A 1202 -27.97 -68.92 24.20
N ASP A 1203 -27.43 -67.76 23.91
CA ASP A 1203 -27.98 -66.78 22.97
C ASP A 1203 -26.87 -66.31 22.01
N THR A 1204 -27.26 -65.97 20.79
CA THR A 1204 -26.36 -65.39 19.79
C THR A 1204 -26.69 -63.92 19.66
N ILE A 1205 -25.69 -63.07 19.89
CA ILE A 1205 -25.85 -61.62 19.82
C ILE A 1205 -25.36 -61.14 18.46
N GLN A 1206 -26.22 -60.40 17.76
CA GLN A 1206 -25.92 -59.72 16.51
C GLN A 1206 -25.47 -58.29 16.79
N MET A 1207 -24.29 -57.93 16.29
CA MET A 1207 -23.70 -56.59 16.39
C MET A 1207 -23.88 -55.89 15.05
N ASN A 1208 -24.92 -55.07 14.94
CA ASN A 1208 -25.14 -54.21 13.78
C ASN A 1208 -24.27 -52.97 13.93
N ALA A 1209 -23.15 -52.95 13.20
CA ALA A 1209 -22.12 -51.94 13.33
C ALA A 1209 -21.98 -51.10 12.07
N SER A 1210 -21.21 -50.01 12.16
CA SER A 1210 -20.81 -49.25 10.97
C SER A 1210 -20.26 -50.18 9.89
N ASN A 1211 -20.65 -49.96 8.63
CA ASN A 1211 -20.37 -50.88 7.51
C ASN A 1211 -18.87 -51.23 7.35
N TRP A 1212 -17.98 -50.32 7.74
CA TRP A 1212 -16.53 -50.54 7.71
C TRP A 1212 -15.97 -51.33 8.92
N LEU A 1213 -16.83 -51.96 9.72
CA LEU A 1213 -16.46 -52.84 10.84
C LEU A 1213 -17.09 -54.23 10.74
N ILE A 1214 -17.86 -54.49 9.68
CA ILE A 1214 -18.48 -55.80 9.44
C ILE A 1214 -17.50 -56.69 8.69
N PHE A 1215 -17.30 -57.90 9.20
CA PHE A 1215 -16.51 -58.93 8.52
C PHE A 1215 -17.07 -60.33 8.81
N ASN A 1216 -17.36 -61.07 7.74
CA ASN A 1216 -17.79 -62.45 7.82
C ASN A 1216 -17.26 -63.24 6.62
N ALA A 1217 -16.29 -64.13 6.87
CA ALA A 1217 -15.65 -64.92 5.82
C ALA A 1217 -16.63 -65.87 5.07
N ALA A 1218 -17.72 -66.28 5.72
CA ALA A 1218 -18.69 -67.24 5.17
C ALA A 1218 -19.88 -66.58 4.46
N ASN A 1219 -20.14 -65.28 4.68
CA ASN A 1219 -21.31 -64.59 4.14
C ASN A 1219 -20.93 -63.27 3.46
N VAL A 1220 -21.05 -63.26 2.12
CA VAL A 1220 -20.79 -62.09 1.25
C VAL A 1220 -21.76 -60.93 1.49
N ASN A 1221 -22.93 -61.18 2.07
CA ASN A 1221 -24.00 -60.20 2.31
C ASN A 1221 -24.20 -59.92 3.80
N ALA A 1222 -23.20 -60.16 4.64
CA ALA A 1222 -23.30 -59.93 6.08
C ALA A 1222 -23.57 -58.44 6.39
N THR A 1223 -24.58 -58.19 7.23
CA THR A 1223 -24.95 -56.86 7.73
C THR A 1223 -24.67 -56.68 9.23
N PHE A 1224 -24.18 -57.72 9.89
CA PHE A 1224 -23.79 -57.71 11.30
C PHE A 1224 -22.70 -58.75 11.56
N ASN A 1225 -21.95 -58.56 12.65
CA ASN A 1225 -21.07 -59.59 13.21
C ASN A 1225 -21.79 -60.30 14.37
N THR A 1226 -21.35 -61.49 14.76
CA THR A 1226 -22.00 -62.25 15.84
C THR A 1226 -21.02 -62.74 16.90
N PHE A 1227 -21.49 -62.90 18.12
CA PHE A 1227 -20.82 -63.69 19.17
C PHE A 1227 -21.87 -64.45 19.98
N ASN A 1228 -21.48 -65.56 20.60
CA ASN A 1228 -22.36 -66.33 21.46
C ASN A 1228 -22.16 -65.96 22.94
N VAL A 1229 -23.23 -65.91 23.70
CA VAL A 1229 -23.21 -65.80 25.15
C VAL A 1229 -23.94 -66.96 25.79
N SER A 1230 -23.28 -67.65 26.72
CA SER A 1230 -23.88 -68.72 27.51
C SER A 1230 -24.07 -68.27 28.96
N PHE A 1231 -25.33 -68.20 29.40
CA PHE A 1231 -25.68 -67.87 30.77
C PHE A 1231 -25.78 -69.11 31.64
N THR A 1232 -25.16 -69.07 32.81
CA THR A 1232 -25.21 -70.16 33.79
C THR A 1232 -26.04 -69.77 35.02
N GLY A 1233 -26.71 -70.75 35.60
CA GLY A 1233 -27.38 -70.63 36.90
C GLY A 1233 -26.38 -70.40 38.04
N ALA A 1234 -26.90 -70.06 39.23
CA ALA A 1234 -26.07 -69.96 40.42
C ALA A 1234 -25.34 -71.29 40.70
N PRO A 1235 -24.03 -71.29 40.97
CA PRO A 1235 -23.40 -72.50 41.50
C PRO A 1235 -23.98 -72.75 42.90
N ASN A 1236 -24.75 -73.83 43.04
CA ASN A 1236 -25.10 -74.36 44.37
C ASN A 1236 -23.84 -75.02 44.92
N TRP A 1237 -23.15 -74.35 45.84
CA TRP A 1237 -22.00 -74.92 46.54
C TRP A 1237 -22.46 -75.60 47.83
N GLY A 1238 -22.10 -76.87 48.01
CA GLY A 1238 -22.48 -77.69 49.16
C GLY A 1238 -21.28 -78.42 49.77
N GLY A 1239 -20.26 -77.67 50.23
CA GLY A 1239 -19.08 -78.23 50.90
C GLY A 1239 -18.73 -77.47 52.18
N ASN A 1240 -18.29 -78.21 53.22
CA ASN A 1240 -17.85 -77.67 54.50
C ASN A 1240 -16.40 -77.16 54.43
N THR A 1241 -16.12 -76.05 55.12
CA THR A 1241 -14.81 -75.38 55.12
C THR A 1241 -13.98 -75.79 56.34
N ILE A 1242 -12.66 -75.90 56.17
CA ILE A 1242 -11.67 -76.27 57.19
C ILE A 1242 -10.74 -75.06 57.45
N ASP A 1243 -10.28 -74.85 58.68
CA ASP A 1243 -9.29 -73.79 58.99
C ASP A 1243 -7.84 -74.19 58.64
N SER A 1244 -6.91 -73.26 58.81
CA SER A 1244 -5.46 -73.44 58.54
C SER A 1244 -4.79 -74.53 59.38
N GLU A 1245 -5.43 -74.99 60.44
CA GLU A 1245 -4.95 -76.06 61.31
C GLU A 1245 -5.66 -77.39 61.06
N GLY A 1246 -6.60 -77.46 60.10
CA GLY A 1246 -7.26 -78.69 59.69
C GLY A 1246 -8.52 -79.04 60.49
N ASN A 1247 -9.11 -78.09 61.24
CA ASN A 1247 -10.36 -78.31 61.98
C ASN A 1247 -11.60 -77.85 61.19
N LEU A 1248 -12.70 -78.62 61.31
CA LEU A 1248 -14.00 -78.27 60.71
C LEU A 1248 -14.61 -77.02 61.38
N LEU A 1249 -14.87 -75.98 60.58
CA LEU A 1249 -15.52 -74.75 61.05
C LEU A 1249 -17.05 -74.93 61.09
N ASN A 1250 -17.60 -75.35 62.23
CA ASN A 1250 -19.05 -75.50 62.41
C ASN A 1250 -19.70 -74.24 63.01
N GLY A 1251 -20.48 -73.51 62.20
CA GLY A 1251 -21.31 -72.38 62.62
C GLY A 1251 -22.06 -71.76 61.44
N ALA A 1252 -23.24 -71.16 61.68
CA ALA A 1252 -24.05 -70.50 60.67
C ALA A 1252 -23.31 -69.26 60.11
N GLY A 1253 -22.54 -69.47 59.05
CA GLY A 1253 -21.62 -68.50 58.46
C GLY A 1253 -20.48 -69.13 57.64
N SER A 1254 -20.27 -70.45 57.74
CA SER A 1254 -19.14 -71.16 57.12
C SER A 1254 -19.28 -71.48 55.61
N ALA A 1255 -20.36 -71.10 54.95
CA ALA A 1255 -20.53 -71.34 53.51
C ALA A 1255 -20.00 -70.14 52.68
N GLY A 1256 -18.83 -70.31 52.05
CA GLY A 1256 -18.38 -69.42 50.96
C GLY A 1256 -16.95 -68.85 51.02
N ASN A 1257 -16.07 -69.30 51.92
CA ASN A 1257 -14.70 -68.78 51.98
C ASN A 1257 -13.77 -69.52 51.01
N VAL A 1258 -13.11 -68.78 50.11
CA VAL A 1258 -12.04 -69.26 49.21
C VAL A 1258 -10.70 -68.78 49.75
N LEU A 1259 -9.68 -69.64 49.74
CA LEU A 1259 -8.33 -69.48 50.33
C LEU A 1259 -7.47 -68.29 49.86
N GLU A 1260 -7.97 -67.37 49.03
CA GLU A 1260 -7.17 -66.25 48.48
C GLU A 1260 -7.84 -64.86 48.61
N SER A 1261 -8.60 -64.59 49.68
CA SER A 1261 -8.95 -63.20 50.01
C SER A 1261 -9.06 -62.95 51.51
N ASN A 1262 -8.58 -61.79 51.93
CA ASN A 1262 -8.41 -61.41 53.34
C ASN A 1262 -9.76 -61.21 54.08
N THR A 1263 -10.90 -61.35 53.41
CA THR A 1263 -12.25 -61.08 53.96
C THR A 1263 -13.32 -62.12 53.61
N GLY A 1264 -12.98 -63.21 52.90
CA GLY A 1264 -13.87 -64.37 52.72
C GLY A 1264 -15.15 -64.19 51.88
N SER A 1265 -15.41 -63.04 51.25
CA SER A 1265 -16.69 -62.84 50.52
C SER A 1265 -16.65 -63.24 49.05
N LEU A 1266 -17.48 -64.23 48.66
CA LEU A 1266 -17.75 -64.64 47.25
C LEU A 1266 -18.31 -63.50 46.37
N ARG A 1267 -18.84 -62.42 46.94
CA ARG A 1267 -19.38 -61.29 46.14
C ARG A 1267 -18.32 -60.59 45.30
N ASN A 1268 -17.05 -60.65 45.69
CA ASN A 1268 -15.95 -60.01 44.97
C ASN A 1268 -15.39 -60.88 43.82
N TYR A 1269 -15.73 -62.18 43.77
CA TYR A 1269 -15.23 -63.09 42.73
C TYR A 1269 -16.01 -62.97 41.41
N THR A 1270 -17.27 -62.54 41.47
CA THR A 1270 -18.18 -62.46 40.31
C THR A 1270 -18.19 -61.11 39.59
N THR A 1271 -17.56 -60.08 40.14
CA THR A 1271 -17.62 -58.71 39.59
C THR A 1271 -16.45 -58.34 38.67
N ASP A 1272 -15.28 -58.97 38.80
CA ASP A 1272 -14.05 -58.48 38.15
C ASP A 1272 -13.25 -59.47 37.28
N LYS A 1273 -13.69 -60.73 37.10
CA LYS A 1273 -12.97 -61.70 36.25
C LYS A 1273 -13.88 -62.35 35.20
N THR A 1274 -13.83 -61.84 33.98
CA THR A 1274 -14.26 -62.58 32.78
C THR A 1274 -13.06 -63.31 32.18
N ASN A 1275 -13.25 -64.59 31.86
CA ASN A 1275 -12.30 -65.52 31.23
C ASN A 1275 -11.21 -66.11 32.14
N LYS A 1276 -11.60 -67.09 32.98
CA LYS A 1276 -10.85 -68.34 33.18
C LYS A 1276 -11.73 -69.35 33.92
N ARG A 1277 -11.80 -70.59 33.42
CA ARG A 1277 -11.98 -71.76 34.30
C ARG A 1277 -10.78 -71.72 35.25
N SER A 1278 -11.01 -71.56 36.55
CA SER A 1278 -10.10 -72.18 37.50
C SER A 1278 -10.17 -73.68 37.23
N ASN A 1279 -9.04 -74.31 36.93
CA ASN A 1279 -8.93 -75.73 37.19
C ASN A 1279 -9.10 -75.89 38.70
N TRP A 1280 -10.00 -76.79 39.08
CA TRP A 1280 -10.32 -77.11 40.46
C TRP A 1280 -9.22 -78.00 41.01
#